data_AF-A0A8B8IAR3-F1
#
_entry.id   AF-A0A8B8IAR3-F1
#
_cell.length_a   1.000
_cell.length_b   1.000
_cell.length_c   1.000
_cell.angle_alpha   90.00
_cell.angle_beta   90.00
_cell.angle_gamma   90.00
#
_symmetry.space_group_name_H-M   'P 1'
#
loop_
_entity.id
_entity.type
_entity.pdbx_description
1 polymer ?
#
loop_
_entity_poly.entity_id
_entity_poly.type
_entity_poly.pdbx_seq_one_letter_code
_entity_poly.pdbx_strand_id
1 'polypeptide(L)'
;MPPIYLIVLLTVLDLCVPLYHDQFALLVPDGRADQLAHRHGFINHGQIGNLKHFYLFSHPHLSKRSVNASKDYEVRLKNDPQVRWVMQQRELRRVKRDQRPRHVMRQSPLSFPDPLFKEQWYLNGGAADGLDMNVGIAWRKGYTGKGVVITILDDGIQPNHPDLLQNYDPAASTDINGNDTDPTPQDNGDNKHGTRCAGEVAAVAYNKYCGVGIAYNASIGGVRMLDGLVNDAVEAKALGFNTHHIDIYSASWGPEDDGKTVDGPGPLARRAFINGVTNGRGGKGSIFIWASGNGGRHTDSCNCDGYANSIFTISISSATQGGYKPWYLEECSSTLASTYSSGTPGRDKSVATVDMDVQLRPDHICTVDHTGTSASAPLAAGICALSLEANSLLTWRDMQHLIVMTSRSQPLEKEEGWIVNGVKRKVSHKFGYGLMDAGQMVSLAEQWVNVPPQHICKSQEINEDRSIETSFGYTISVHMDVNGCSGTMNEVRFLEHVQCKISLSFFPRGNLRILLTSPMGTTSTLLFERTHDATSSNFDDWPFLSVHFWGENAEGRWTLQIINAGNNHVTQPGVLKKWQLIFYGTATNPIRLQNKSYFNSINVQQDEKTYHINDIYDASEYSQFLNEIELGVSDRRSYTKNIPSAQRKNVLADANDKQVQRMCDPECDSQGCYGKGPTQCVACKHYRLDNSCVSRCPPRSFVNQGGVCWPCHESCETCAGAGQDSCLTCAPAHLLVVDLAVCLQQCPDGYYEDQDANACFPCAEHCDTCSEKADMCSSCVHSYVLHNGSCLAICPPGTYQNENFGCMQCHESCESCNGPSETSCISCRIGDYAFKGRCLSKCPAGNYADIQKRECIPCPIGCLICTYAICSVCQEKWILTKRGNCQPNGNDKCDTNEYYEGGRCKNCHSTCEKCSGPNEWDCLSCSSPLLLQGSRCVAECGQGFYQTAGSCSKCPHTCTNCVSRLNCTACAGALRLQSGTCRATCAPGYYPDEGTCSKCYLSCETCTGPRRDQCALCPPDWRLAAGECRPECPQNFFPWGDSCRRCHHYCQDCHGAGPQRCTSCPPHFSLESGLCVECLSSQYYELRTRTCRPCHDSCRSCSGPGPTSCVTCAHPLRLDRVNHKCLPCCTESMVTLYLSTNQSSDCCHCDRDVGGCLNESSAGKRRIAENIGARMTASFFVDDAKDTGNILRDRDLLIILSVGATVVLISIAMIALRFRSKRRKHLKVFPRTIYSQLTSVDEDYTSVSLAHTALRTKPSENHVREEPT
;
A
#
# COMPACT_ATOMS: atom_id res chain seq x y z
N MET A 1 48.54 -15.31 -69.57
CA MET A 1 49.20 -13.98 -69.49
C MET A 1 48.32 -13.06 -68.65
N PRO A 2 48.88 -12.16 -67.82
CA PRO A 2 49.85 -12.49 -66.78
C PRO A 2 49.33 -12.12 -65.36
N PRO A 3 49.93 -11.29 -64.46
CA PRO A 3 50.18 -11.76 -63.07
C PRO A 3 49.85 -10.75 -61.93
N ILE A 4 50.50 -10.92 -60.75
CA ILE A 4 50.86 -9.89 -59.72
C ILE A 4 49.74 -9.47 -58.72
N TYR A 5 49.96 -9.27 -57.40
CA TYR A 5 51.04 -9.53 -56.40
C TYR A 5 50.36 -9.75 -55.01
N LEU A 6 50.73 -10.72 -54.15
CA LEU A 6 51.85 -10.76 -53.16
C LEU A 6 51.71 -9.87 -51.91
N ILE A 7 51.43 -10.50 -50.76
CA ILE A 7 51.87 -10.29 -49.34
C ILE A 7 51.11 -11.39 -48.55
N VAL A 8 51.59 -12.63 -48.42
CA VAL A 8 52.74 -13.19 -47.65
C VAL A 8 52.33 -13.66 -46.24
N LEU A 9 52.63 -14.94 -45.95
CA LEU A 9 52.34 -15.64 -44.70
C LEU A 9 53.26 -15.20 -43.55
N LEU A 10 52.80 -15.38 -42.30
CA LEU A 10 53.58 -16.02 -41.24
C LEU A 10 52.66 -16.48 -40.09
N THR A 11 52.78 -17.75 -39.69
CA THR A 11 52.13 -18.32 -38.50
C THR A 11 53.14 -19.22 -37.79
N VAL A 12 53.43 -18.94 -36.52
CA VAL A 12 54.36 -19.70 -35.67
C VAL A 12 53.72 -19.90 -34.29
N LEU A 13 54.07 -21.00 -33.62
CA LEU A 13 53.50 -21.43 -32.34
C LEU A 13 53.81 -20.45 -31.20
N ASP A 14 52.86 -20.29 -30.28
CA ASP A 14 53.03 -19.53 -29.03
C ASP A 14 52.97 -20.50 -27.83
N LEU A 15 54.04 -20.56 -27.03
CA LEU A 15 54.21 -21.51 -25.92
C LEU A 15 54.21 -20.75 -24.59
N CYS A 16 53.20 -21.03 -23.74
CA CYS A 16 52.95 -20.21 -22.55
C CYS A 16 53.85 -20.58 -21.36
N VAL A 17 54.80 -19.70 -21.03
CA VAL A 17 55.65 -19.79 -19.82
C VAL A 17 54.95 -19.09 -18.63
N PRO A 18 54.92 -19.70 -17.42
CA PRO A 18 54.32 -19.07 -16.24
C PRO A 18 55.21 -17.95 -15.65
N LEU A 19 54.57 -16.91 -15.11
CA LEU A 19 55.22 -15.79 -14.41
C LEU A 19 54.99 -15.89 -12.90
N TYR A 20 56.02 -15.56 -12.12
CA TYR A 20 56.07 -15.60 -10.64
C TYR A 20 56.26 -14.19 -10.08
N HIS A 21 55.77 -13.95 -8.86
CA HIS A 21 55.76 -12.65 -8.18
C HIS A 21 56.71 -12.64 -6.96
N ASP A 22 57.00 -11.46 -6.40
CA ASP A 22 57.77 -11.28 -5.15
C ASP A 22 57.00 -11.69 -3.87
N GLN A 23 55.75 -12.16 -4.01
CA GLN A 23 54.81 -12.50 -2.94
C GLN A 23 54.69 -14.01 -2.69
N PHE A 24 54.43 -14.39 -1.44
CA PHE A 24 54.30 -15.76 -0.95
C PHE A 24 53.09 -15.84 0.00
N ALA A 25 52.25 -16.86 -0.16
CA ALA A 25 51.20 -17.18 0.80
C ALA A 25 51.72 -18.28 1.75
N LEU A 26 51.45 -18.15 3.05
CA LEU A 26 51.92 -19.07 4.10
C LEU A 26 50.78 -19.48 5.05
N LEU A 27 50.90 -20.66 5.65
CA LEU A 27 50.11 -21.10 6.81
C LEU A 27 50.99 -21.11 8.07
N VAL A 28 50.64 -20.26 9.04
CA VAL A 28 51.38 -20.06 10.30
C VAL A 28 50.40 -20.22 11.49
N PRO A 29 50.19 -21.44 12.00
CA PRO A 29 49.18 -21.72 13.04
C PRO A 29 49.37 -20.88 14.31
N ASP A 30 50.62 -20.69 14.74
CA ASP A 30 51.00 -19.96 15.95
C ASP A 30 50.66 -18.44 15.94
N GLY A 31 50.15 -17.89 14.84
CA GLY A 31 49.77 -16.47 14.71
C GLY A 31 50.93 -15.45 14.71
N ARG A 32 52.16 -15.87 15.04
CA ARG A 32 53.37 -15.04 15.13
C ARG A 32 53.98 -14.65 13.77
N ALA A 33 53.12 -14.28 12.82
CA ALA A 33 53.49 -14.02 11.42
C ALA A 33 54.53 -12.89 11.27
N ASP A 34 54.42 -11.79 12.02
CA ASP A 34 55.34 -10.65 11.89
C ASP A 34 56.78 -10.97 12.32
N GLN A 35 56.94 -11.73 13.42
CA GLN A 35 58.25 -12.19 13.87
C GLN A 35 58.89 -13.15 12.86
N LEU A 36 58.09 -14.02 12.24
CA LEU A 36 58.55 -14.92 11.19
C LEU A 36 58.97 -14.15 9.94
N ALA A 37 58.16 -13.19 9.49
CA ALA A 37 58.48 -12.35 8.32
C ALA A 37 59.81 -11.61 8.53
N HIS A 38 59.95 -10.92 9.66
CA HIS A 38 61.14 -10.15 9.99
C HIS A 38 62.40 -11.04 10.11
N ARG A 39 62.29 -12.23 10.71
CA ARG A 39 63.39 -13.22 10.82
C ARG A 39 63.97 -13.64 9.46
N HIS A 40 63.13 -13.76 8.43
CA HIS A 40 63.53 -14.23 7.10
C HIS A 40 63.71 -13.10 6.07
N GLY A 41 63.61 -11.82 6.46
CA GLY A 41 63.76 -10.66 5.58
C GLY A 41 62.52 -10.32 4.74
N PHE A 42 61.35 -10.86 5.08
CA PHE A 42 60.08 -10.60 4.42
C PHE A 42 59.28 -9.49 5.10
N ILE A 43 58.40 -8.86 4.33
CA ILE A 43 57.38 -7.92 4.79
C ILE A 43 56.05 -8.68 4.87
N ASN A 44 55.38 -8.65 6.02
CA ASN A 44 54.02 -9.20 6.18
C ASN A 44 52.97 -8.19 5.70
N HIS A 45 51.99 -8.63 4.91
CA HIS A 45 50.84 -7.83 4.45
C HIS A 45 49.55 -8.20 5.20
N GLY A 46 49.64 -9.04 6.22
CA GLY A 46 48.51 -9.47 7.05
C GLY A 46 47.87 -10.78 6.59
N GLN A 47 46.71 -11.08 7.16
CA GLN A 47 45.97 -12.32 6.87
C GLN A 47 45.29 -12.25 5.50
N ILE A 48 45.22 -13.38 4.80
CA ILE A 48 44.59 -13.49 3.47
C ILE A 48 43.07 -13.52 3.63
N GLY A 49 42.48 -12.34 3.87
CA GLY A 49 41.07 -12.17 4.17
C GLY A 49 40.63 -13.01 5.37
N ASN A 50 39.52 -13.73 5.21
CA ASN A 50 38.87 -14.49 6.29
C ASN A 50 39.60 -15.82 6.62
N LEU A 51 40.68 -16.17 5.92
CA LEU A 51 41.41 -17.42 6.09
C LEU A 51 42.29 -17.38 7.34
N LYS A 52 41.75 -17.81 8.49
CA LYS A 52 42.48 -17.90 9.76
C LYS A 52 43.83 -18.60 9.58
N HIS A 53 44.89 -18.01 10.14
CA HIS A 53 46.28 -18.49 10.10
C HIS A 53 46.98 -18.45 8.73
N PHE A 54 46.33 -17.98 7.65
CA PHE A 54 46.98 -17.81 6.34
C PHE A 54 47.42 -16.35 6.11
N TYR A 55 48.70 -16.13 5.82
CA TYR A 55 49.31 -14.79 5.70
C TYR A 55 50.00 -14.58 4.35
N LEU A 56 50.04 -13.32 3.88
CA LEU A 56 50.71 -12.93 2.63
C LEU A 56 52.00 -12.17 2.94
N PHE A 57 53.15 -12.72 2.54
CA PHE A 57 54.46 -12.08 2.69
C PHE A 57 55.00 -11.60 1.33
N SER A 58 55.89 -10.60 1.31
CA SER A 58 56.69 -10.23 0.13
C SER A 58 58.16 -10.02 0.48
N HIS A 59 59.09 -10.37 -0.41
CA HIS A 59 60.53 -10.15 -0.18
C HIS A 59 61.07 -9.00 -1.05
N PRO A 60 61.64 -7.92 -0.46
CA PRO A 60 62.00 -6.70 -1.20
C PRO A 60 63.16 -6.87 -2.20
N HIS A 61 63.95 -7.95 -2.09
CA HIS A 61 65.01 -8.28 -3.06
C HIS A 61 64.55 -9.22 -4.20
N LEU A 62 63.26 -9.53 -4.33
CA LEU A 62 62.71 -10.28 -5.47
C LEU A 62 61.98 -9.34 -6.43
N SER A 63 61.99 -9.67 -7.72
CA SER A 63 61.29 -8.87 -8.73
C SER A 63 59.80 -9.19 -8.75
N LYS A 64 58.96 -8.15 -8.82
CA LYS A 64 57.49 -8.26 -8.91
C LYS A 64 56.98 -9.11 -10.07
N ARG A 65 57.80 -9.31 -11.11
CA ARG A 65 57.62 -10.34 -12.13
C ARG A 65 58.94 -11.06 -12.39
N SER A 66 58.87 -12.38 -12.52
CA SER A 66 59.98 -13.27 -12.88
C SER A 66 59.45 -14.44 -13.71
N VAL A 67 60.19 -14.92 -14.70
CA VAL A 67 59.86 -16.19 -15.42
C VAL A 67 60.29 -17.44 -14.63
N ASN A 68 61.11 -17.27 -13.60
CA ASN A 68 61.65 -18.35 -12.77
C ASN A 68 61.14 -18.25 -11.33
N ALA A 69 60.72 -19.39 -10.75
CA ALA A 69 60.33 -19.49 -9.34
C ALA A 69 61.55 -19.30 -8.42
N SER A 70 61.37 -18.51 -7.36
CA SER A 70 62.38 -18.15 -6.36
C SER A 70 62.53 -19.24 -5.28
N LYS A 71 62.81 -20.47 -5.70
CA LYS A 71 62.77 -21.68 -4.85
C LYS A 71 63.60 -21.55 -3.57
N ASP A 72 64.75 -20.89 -3.59
CA ASP A 72 65.62 -20.73 -2.40
C ASP A 72 64.99 -19.88 -1.29
N TYR A 73 63.98 -19.07 -1.61
CA TYR A 73 63.18 -18.30 -0.65
C TYR A 73 61.97 -19.12 -0.18
N GLU A 74 61.32 -19.85 -1.07
CA GLU A 74 60.23 -20.78 -0.75
C GLU A 74 60.71 -21.90 0.20
N VAL A 75 61.89 -22.48 -0.06
CA VAL A 75 62.52 -23.52 0.77
C VAL A 75 62.96 -22.98 2.13
N ARG A 76 63.48 -21.74 2.21
CA ARG A 76 63.83 -21.11 3.50
C ARG A 76 62.60 -20.95 4.40
N LEU A 77 61.50 -20.46 3.86
CA LEU A 77 60.23 -20.36 4.58
C LEU A 77 59.68 -21.75 4.94
N LYS A 78 59.71 -22.71 4.02
CA LYS A 78 59.22 -24.07 4.22
C LYS A 78 59.97 -24.87 5.29
N ASN A 79 61.23 -24.50 5.56
CA ASN A 79 62.08 -25.15 6.55
C ASN A 79 62.03 -24.49 7.94
N ASP A 80 61.29 -23.38 8.12
CA ASP A 80 61.03 -22.82 9.46
C ASP A 80 59.92 -23.66 10.14
N PRO A 81 60.12 -24.17 11.38
CA PRO A 81 59.16 -25.06 12.03
C PRO A 81 57.79 -24.41 12.33
N GLN A 82 57.67 -23.08 12.22
CA GLN A 82 56.41 -22.35 12.41
C GLN A 82 55.55 -22.29 11.12
N VAL A 83 56.10 -22.70 9.97
CA VAL A 83 55.42 -22.72 8.66
C VAL A 83 54.93 -24.13 8.34
N ARG A 84 53.61 -24.31 8.23
CA ARG A 84 53.01 -25.60 7.81
C ARG A 84 52.83 -25.74 6.31
N TRP A 85 52.72 -24.61 5.61
CA TRP A 85 52.60 -24.55 4.15
C TRP A 85 53.11 -23.20 3.65
N VAL A 86 53.72 -23.17 2.47
CA VAL A 86 54.10 -21.95 1.76
C VAL A 86 53.99 -22.20 0.25
N MET A 87 53.58 -21.17 -0.48
CA MET A 87 53.54 -21.16 -1.94
C MET A 87 53.86 -19.77 -2.50
N GLN A 88 54.86 -19.68 -3.38
CA GLN A 88 55.11 -18.45 -4.14
C GLN A 88 53.94 -18.14 -5.08
N GLN A 89 53.49 -16.88 -5.07
CA GLN A 89 52.39 -16.44 -5.90
C GLN A 89 52.83 -16.31 -7.36
N ARG A 90 51.96 -16.73 -8.27
CA ARG A 90 52.19 -16.73 -9.72
C ARG A 90 51.08 -15.97 -10.43
N GLU A 91 51.46 -15.23 -11.47
CA GLU A 91 50.56 -14.40 -12.26
C GLU A 91 49.66 -15.30 -13.11
N LEU A 92 48.45 -15.55 -12.63
CA LEU A 92 47.42 -16.30 -13.34
C LEU A 92 46.88 -15.44 -14.49
N ARG A 93 47.23 -15.80 -15.73
CA ARG A 93 46.81 -15.14 -16.97
C ARG A 93 45.28 -15.26 -17.17
N ARG A 94 44.52 -14.40 -16.48
CA ARG A 94 43.06 -14.29 -16.56
C ARG A 94 42.69 -13.16 -17.52
N VAL A 95 42.16 -13.52 -18.69
CA VAL A 95 41.73 -12.54 -19.70
C VAL A 95 40.41 -11.90 -19.26
N LYS A 96 40.36 -10.56 -19.17
CA LYS A 96 39.10 -9.81 -19.00
C LYS A 96 38.24 -10.05 -20.24
N ARG A 97 36.98 -10.49 -20.07
CA ARG A 97 36.08 -10.87 -21.18
C ARG A 97 35.50 -9.66 -21.91
N ASP A 98 36.35 -8.82 -22.50
CA ASP A 98 35.96 -7.56 -23.14
C ASP A 98 36.46 -7.41 -24.58
N GLN A 99 35.53 -7.57 -25.54
CA GLN A 99 35.55 -6.99 -26.90
C GLN A 99 36.70 -7.53 -27.83
N ARG A 100 36.64 -7.50 -29.17
CA ARG A 100 35.86 -6.77 -30.20
C ARG A 100 35.46 -7.74 -31.37
N PRO A 101 35.16 -7.30 -32.61
CA PRO A 101 33.83 -6.85 -33.03
C PRO A 101 33.21 -7.69 -34.18
N ARG A 102 31.86 -7.70 -34.25
CA ARG A 102 31.05 -8.20 -35.40
C ARG A 102 31.43 -9.58 -35.98
N HIS A 103 31.07 -10.62 -35.25
CA HIS A 103 29.89 -11.38 -35.69
C HIS A 103 28.95 -11.56 -34.50
N VAL A 104 27.73 -11.05 -34.62
CA VAL A 104 26.70 -11.28 -33.59
C VAL A 104 26.18 -12.69 -33.80
N MET A 105 26.75 -13.66 -33.10
CA MET A 105 26.02 -14.89 -32.85
C MET A 105 24.89 -14.51 -31.89
N ARG A 106 23.67 -14.43 -32.42
CA ARG A 106 22.46 -14.13 -31.65
C ARG A 106 22.31 -15.23 -30.60
N GLN A 107 22.76 -14.96 -29.37
CA GLN A 107 22.00 -15.42 -28.22
C GLN A 107 20.58 -14.90 -28.48
N SER A 108 19.61 -15.80 -28.63
CA SER A 108 18.22 -15.38 -28.86
C SER A 108 17.85 -14.39 -27.75
N PRO A 109 17.55 -13.13 -28.07
CA PRO A 109 17.03 -12.23 -27.06
C PRO A 109 15.73 -12.85 -26.51
N LEU A 110 15.35 -12.48 -25.29
CA LEU A 110 13.95 -12.50 -24.92
C LEU A 110 13.26 -11.50 -25.86
N SER A 111 12.82 -12.03 -26.99
CA SER A 111 12.49 -11.29 -28.21
C SER A 111 10.98 -11.25 -28.33
N PHE A 112 10.37 -10.61 -27.35
CA PHE A 112 8.97 -10.20 -27.38
C PHE A 112 8.68 -9.50 -28.72
N PRO A 113 7.66 -9.93 -29.49
CA PRO A 113 7.26 -9.31 -30.75
C PRO A 113 6.56 -7.95 -30.54
N ASP A 114 6.28 -7.63 -29.27
CA ASP A 114 5.44 -6.56 -28.77
C ASP A 114 6.13 -5.18 -28.99
N PRO A 115 5.47 -4.17 -29.59
CA PRO A 115 6.19 -3.06 -30.23
C PRO A 115 7.04 -2.20 -29.29
N LEU A 116 6.53 -1.87 -28.10
CA LEU A 116 7.19 -1.01 -27.11
C LEU A 116 8.19 -1.75 -26.22
N PHE A 117 8.35 -3.08 -26.31
CA PHE A 117 9.38 -3.79 -25.52
C PHE A 117 10.81 -3.25 -25.77
N LYS A 118 11.05 -2.59 -26.91
CA LYS A 118 12.30 -1.86 -27.21
C LYS A 118 12.42 -0.53 -26.46
N GLU A 119 11.29 0.12 -26.21
CA GLU A 119 11.18 1.39 -25.49
C GLU A 119 11.11 1.20 -23.97
N GLN A 120 10.73 0.01 -23.48
CA GLN A 120 10.83 -0.43 -22.08
C GLN A 120 12.30 -0.67 -21.65
N TRP A 121 13.09 0.40 -21.70
CA TRP A 121 14.52 0.45 -21.42
C TRP A 121 14.90 -0.11 -20.05
N TYR A 122 13.98 -0.02 -19.08
CA TYR A 122 14.13 -0.48 -17.70
C TYR A 122 14.04 -2.02 -17.54
N LEU A 123 13.67 -2.76 -18.60
CA LEU A 123 13.58 -4.23 -18.64
C LEU A 123 14.65 -4.92 -19.52
N ASN A 124 15.35 -4.15 -20.37
CA ASN A 124 16.07 -4.69 -21.52
C ASN A 124 17.55 -4.27 -21.65
N GLY A 125 18.15 -3.79 -20.56
CA GLY A 125 19.51 -3.24 -20.52
C GLY A 125 19.65 -1.83 -21.12
N GLY A 126 18.56 -1.07 -21.17
CA GLY A 126 18.47 0.23 -21.84
C GLY A 126 18.77 1.46 -20.96
N ALA A 127 19.10 1.29 -19.67
CA ALA A 127 19.57 2.40 -18.84
C ALA A 127 21.00 2.82 -19.21
N ALA A 128 21.44 3.98 -18.69
CA ALA A 128 22.84 4.38 -18.82
C ALA A 128 23.79 3.30 -18.28
N ASP A 129 24.91 3.09 -18.97
CA ASP A 129 25.89 2.01 -18.75
C ASP A 129 25.40 0.57 -19.04
N GLY A 130 24.18 0.40 -19.58
CA GLY A 130 23.66 -0.91 -20.01
C GLY A 130 23.07 -1.75 -18.86
N LEU A 131 22.50 -1.08 -17.86
CA LEU A 131 21.89 -1.69 -16.68
C LEU A 131 20.36 -1.77 -16.82
N ASP A 132 19.74 -2.63 -16.01
CA ASP A 132 18.29 -2.77 -15.83
C ASP A 132 17.97 -3.37 -14.43
N MET A 133 16.70 -3.62 -14.13
CA MET A 133 16.24 -4.24 -12.87
C MET A 133 16.41 -5.78 -12.84
N ASN A 134 17.22 -6.35 -13.74
CA ASN A 134 17.53 -7.79 -13.86
C ASN A 134 16.30 -8.70 -14.11
N VAL A 135 15.16 -8.14 -14.53
CA VAL A 135 13.89 -8.88 -14.78
C VAL A 135 14.08 -10.02 -15.78
N GLY A 136 14.86 -9.79 -16.84
CA GLY A 136 15.23 -10.83 -17.80
C GLY A 136 16.06 -12.00 -17.22
N ILE A 137 16.52 -11.96 -15.97
CA ILE A 137 17.07 -13.12 -15.24
C ILE A 137 15.93 -13.96 -14.66
N ALA A 138 14.95 -13.35 -13.98
CA ALA A 138 13.80 -14.03 -13.40
C ALA A 138 12.98 -14.78 -14.47
N TRP A 139 12.64 -14.10 -15.58
CA TRP A 139 11.96 -14.72 -16.72
C TRP A 139 12.71 -15.93 -17.30
N ARG A 140 14.06 -15.93 -17.28
CA ARG A 140 14.87 -17.08 -17.73
C ARG A 140 14.92 -18.24 -16.72
N LYS A 141 14.55 -18.01 -15.46
CA LYS A 141 14.37 -19.07 -14.46
C LYS A 141 12.95 -19.68 -14.51
N GLY A 142 12.02 -19.05 -15.24
CA GLY A 142 10.66 -19.52 -15.46
C GLY A 142 9.57 -18.69 -14.76
N TYR A 143 9.96 -17.79 -13.86
CA TYR A 143 9.02 -16.96 -13.10
C TYR A 143 8.54 -15.78 -13.95
N THR A 144 7.23 -15.57 -13.95
CA THR A 144 6.48 -14.67 -14.84
C THR A 144 5.27 -13.99 -14.16
N GLY A 145 5.09 -14.20 -12.84
CA GLY A 145 3.99 -13.71 -12.03
C GLY A 145 2.87 -14.74 -11.83
N LYS A 146 3.03 -15.95 -12.34
CA LYS A 146 1.92 -16.88 -12.56
C LYS A 146 1.27 -17.34 -11.26
N GLY A 147 -0.04 -17.10 -11.14
CA GLY A 147 -0.83 -17.50 -9.98
C GLY A 147 -0.66 -16.59 -8.76
N VAL A 148 -0.08 -15.40 -8.95
CA VAL A 148 -0.11 -14.28 -8.00
C VAL A 148 -1.18 -13.29 -8.47
N VAL A 149 -1.94 -12.72 -7.53
CA VAL A 149 -3.01 -11.75 -7.81
C VAL A 149 -2.60 -10.36 -7.32
N ILE A 150 -2.67 -9.36 -8.19
CA ILE A 150 -2.35 -7.96 -7.90
C ILE A 150 -3.56 -7.08 -8.16
N THR A 151 -3.80 -6.08 -7.31
CA THR A 151 -4.73 -4.97 -7.61
C THR A 151 -3.99 -3.64 -7.64
N ILE A 152 -4.46 -2.76 -8.52
CA ILE A 152 -4.13 -1.33 -8.53
C ILE A 152 -5.21 -0.58 -7.74
N LEU A 153 -4.87 0.27 -6.78
CA LEU A 153 -5.81 1.09 -5.99
C LEU A 153 -5.74 2.54 -6.48
N ASP A 154 -6.63 2.97 -7.37
CA ASP A 154 -6.38 4.17 -8.20
C ASP A 154 -7.66 4.76 -8.86
N ASP A 155 -7.54 5.43 -10.01
CA ASP A 155 -8.63 5.99 -10.81
C ASP A 155 -9.45 4.95 -11.61
N GLY A 156 -8.94 3.71 -11.73
CA GLY A 156 -9.61 2.56 -12.35
C GLY A 156 -8.67 1.73 -13.23
N ILE A 157 -9.21 0.67 -13.83
CA ILE A 157 -8.49 -0.17 -14.81
C ILE A 157 -9.41 -0.43 -15.99
N GLN A 158 -8.95 -0.19 -17.23
CA GLN A 158 -9.72 -0.50 -18.44
C GLN A 158 -9.73 -2.02 -18.71
N PRO A 159 -10.81 -2.77 -18.43
CA PRO A 159 -10.75 -4.24 -18.41
C PRO A 159 -10.72 -4.84 -19.82
N ASN A 160 -11.27 -4.12 -20.80
CA ASN A 160 -11.31 -4.52 -22.20
C ASN A 160 -10.05 -4.15 -22.99
N HIS A 161 -9.03 -3.57 -22.35
CA HIS A 161 -7.78 -3.21 -23.01
C HIS A 161 -7.08 -4.46 -23.57
N PRO A 162 -6.68 -4.50 -24.86
CA PRO A 162 -6.21 -5.74 -25.51
C PRO A 162 -4.93 -6.32 -24.89
N ASP A 163 -4.15 -5.48 -24.22
CA ASP A 163 -2.92 -5.86 -23.52
C ASP A 163 -3.14 -6.20 -22.03
N LEU A 164 -4.36 -6.10 -21.51
CA LEU A 164 -4.73 -6.46 -20.12
C LEU A 164 -5.77 -7.58 -20.05
N LEU A 165 -6.71 -7.65 -21.01
CA LEU A 165 -7.91 -8.51 -21.01
C LEU A 165 -7.67 -10.00 -20.70
N GLN A 166 -6.51 -10.57 -21.07
CA GLN A 166 -6.18 -11.98 -20.76
C GLN A 166 -5.81 -12.21 -19.29
N ASN A 167 -5.21 -11.19 -18.65
CA ASN A 167 -4.73 -11.22 -17.27
C ASN A 167 -5.72 -10.56 -16.29
N TYR A 168 -6.73 -9.84 -16.81
CA TYR A 168 -7.73 -9.14 -16.02
C TYR A 168 -8.51 -10.08 -15.08
N ASP A 169 -8.60 -9.71 -13.81
CA ASP A 169 -9.30 -10.46 -12.77
C ASP A 169 -10.45 -9.66 -12.13
N PRO A 170 -11.72 -10.03 -12.39
CA PRO A 170 -12.88 -9.43 -11.74
C PRO A 170 -12.90 -9.61 -10.21
N ALA A 171 -12.33 -10.70 -9.68
CA ALA A 171 -12.28 -10.92 -8.23
C ALA A 171 -11.21 -10.06 -7.54
N ALA A 172 -10.29 -9.48 -8.31
CA ALA A 172 -9.36 -8.45 -7.88
C ALA A 172 -9.86 -7.02 -8.20
N SER A 173 -11.14 -6.83 -8.55
CA SER A 173 -11.66 -5.55 -9.05
C SER A 173 -13.00 -5.10 -8.43
N THR A 174 -13.21 -3.78 -8.29
CA THR A 174 -14.51 -3.15 -7.92
C THR A 174 -14.46 -1.64 -8.18
N ASP A 175 -15.62 -0.99 -8.36
CA ASP A 175 -15.74 0.48 -8.26
C ASP A 175 -16.37 0.86 -6.92
N ILE A 176 -15.61 1.58 -6.09
CA ILE A 176 -16.09 2.08 -4.81
C ILE A 176 -16.90 3.37 -4.99
N ASN A 177 -16.65 4.14 -6.04
CA ASN A 177 -17.20 5.48 -6.25
C ASN A 177 -18.54 5.46 -7.01
N GLY A 178 -18.68 4.60 -8.02
CA GLY A 178 -19.98 4.18 -8.58
C GLY A 178 -20.72 3.18 -7.68
N ASN A 179 -20.00 2.50 -6.78
CA ASN A 179 -20.49 1.46 -5.89
C ASN A 179 -21.04 0.23 -6.64
N ASP A 180 -20.23 -0.32 -7.54
CA ASP A 180 -20.48 -1.55 -8.28
C ASP A 180 -19.19 -2.37 -8.52
N THR A 181 -19.19 -3.26 -9.51
CA THR A 181 -18.09 -4.21 -9.77
C THR A 181 -17.26 -3.90 -11.02
N ASP A 182 -17.59 -2.86 -11.79
CA ASP A 182 -16.89 -2.49 -13.03
C ASP A 182 -15.90 -1.35 -12.78
N PRO A 183 -14.59 -1.63 -12.68
CA PRO A 183 -13.58 -0.61 -12.36
C PRO A 183 -13.20 0.28 -13.56
N THR A 184 -13.98 0.24 -14.65
CA THR A 184 -13.70 1.02 -15.87
C THR A 184 -13.59 2.52 -15.56
N PRO A 185 -12.49 3.20 -15.95
CA PRO A 185 -12.33 4.64 -15.78
C PRO A 185 -13.38 5.46 -16.54
N GLN A 186 -13.73 6.63 -16.03
CA GLN A 186 -14.59 7.58 -16.77
C GLN A 186 -13.80 8.31 -17.86
N ASP A 187 -14.37 8.42 -19.06
CA ASP A 187 -13.78 9.08 -20.25
C ASP A 187 -13.83 10.62 -20.15
N ASN A 188 -13.18 11.17 -19.13
CA ASN A 188 -13.00 12.61 -18.92
C ASN A 188 -11.63 13.13 -19.43
N GLY A 189 -10.72 12.22 -19.78
CA GLY A 189 -9.35 12.51 -20.20
C GLY A 189 -8.32 12.54 -19.07
N ASP A 190 -8.75 12.56 -17.81
CA ASP A 190 -7.90 12.54 -16.62
C ASP A 190 -7.66 11.10 -16.12
N ASN A 191 -8.73 10.30 -16.00
CA ASN A 191 -8.72 8.95 -15.44
C ASN A 191 -8.07 7.91 -16.40
N LYS A 192 -6.75 7.78 -16.32
CA LYS A 192 -5.93 6.85 -17.14
C LYS A 192 -4.75 6.25 -16.36
N HIS A 193 -4.57 6.65 -15.11
CA HIS A 193 -3.40 6.40 -14.30
C HIS A 193 -3.33 4.95 -13.84
N GLY A 194 -4.39 4.42 -13.22
CA GLY A 194 -4.45 3.03 -12.79
C GLY A 194 -4.36 2.03 -13.94
N THR A 195 -4.84 2.40 -15.13
CA THR A 195 -4.69 1.61 -16.36
C THR A 195 -3.22 1.54 -16.81
N ARG A 196 -2.49 2.66 -16.82
CA ARG A 196 -1.03 2.68 -17.11
C ARG A 196 -0.24 1.82 -16.12
N CYS A 197 -0.52 1.98 -14.83
CA CYS A 197 0.09 1.20 -13.74
C CYS A 197 -0.16 -0.32 -13.91
N ALA A 198 -1.38 -0.73 -14.27
CA ALA A 198 -1.72 -2.14 -14.49
C ALA A 198 -0.88 -2.79 -15.61
N GLY A 199 -0.56 -2.04 -16.68
CA GLY A 199 0.30 -2.53 -17.77
C GLY A 199 1.74 -2.78 -17.35
N GLU A 200 2.29 -1.98 -16.44
CA GLU A 200 3.66 -2.17 -15.93
C GLU A 200 3.79 -3.45 -15.12
N VAL A 201 2.75 -3.80 -14.36
CA VAL A 201 2.66 -5.08 -13.65
C VAL A 201 2.48 -6.22 -14.66
N ALA A 202 1.43 -6.17 -15.48
CA ALA A 202 0.86 -7.37 -16.10
C ALA A 202 0.40 -7.23 -17.57
N ALA A 203 0.94 -6.29 -18.35
CA ALA A 203 0.73 -6.29 -19.80
C ALA A 203 1.15 -7.62 -20.45
N VAL A 204 0.33 -8.13 -21.36
CA VAL A 204 0.34 -9.52 -21.84
C VAL A 204 1.43 -9.75 -22.89
N ALA A 205 2.46 -10.53 -22.52
CA ALA A 205 3.55 -10.84 -23.44
C ALA A 205 3.11 -11.61 -24.70
N TYR A 206 3.82 -11.36 -25.82
CA TYR A 206 3.69 -12.07 -27.10
C TYR A 206 2.40 -11.84 -27.90
N ASN A 207 1.53 -10.91 -27.49
CA ASN A 207 0.27 -10.59 -28.16
C ASN A 207 0.39 -9.61 -29.36
N LYS A 208 1.50 -8.88 -29.47
CA LYS A 208 1.81 -7.77 -30.42
C LYS A 208 1.09 -6.44 -30.14
N TYR A 209 0.49 -6.29 -28.98
CA TYR A 209 0.04 -5.00 -28.43
C TYR A 209 1.16 -4.37 -27.59
N CYS A 210 0.86 -3.26 -26.94
CA CYS A 210 1.81 -2.24 -26.46
C CYS A 210 3.18 -2.77 -26.02
N GLY A 211 3.27 -3.45 -24.88
CA GLY A 211 4.54 -3.77 -24.22
C GLY A 211 4.53 -5.13 -23.55
N VAL A 212 5.24 -5.24 -22.42
CA VAL A 212 5.28 -6.44 -21.59
C VAL A 212 5.35 -6.04 -20.11
N GLY A 213 4.45 -6.54 -19.27
CA GLY A 213 4.49 -6.33 -17.83
C GLY A 213 5.62 -7.12 -17.17
N ILE A 214 6.15 -6.66 -16.04
CA ILE A 214 7.18 -7.40 -15.29
C ILE A 214 6.70 -8.80 -14.90
N ALA A 215 5.42 -8.91 -14.55
CA ALA A 215 4.69 -10.10 -14.16
C ALA A 215 3.60 -10.44 -15.19
N TYR A 216 3.96 -10.55 -16.47
CA TYR A 216 3.05 -10.73 -17.61
C TYR A 216 2.14 -11.98 -17.62
N ASN A 217 2.25 -12.89 -16.64
CA ASN A 217 1.33 -14.03 -16.43
C ASN A 217 0.60 -13.95 -15.08
N ALA A 218 0.70 -12.84 -14.34
CA ALA A 218 -0.06 -12.60 -13.12
C ALA A 218 -1.50 -12.18 -13.41
N SER A 219 -2.38 -12.36 -12.43
CA SER A 219 -3.73 -11.81 -12.45
C SER A 219 -3.71 -10.36 -11.99
N ILE A 220 -4.37 -9.47 -12.74
CA ILE A 220 -4.38 -8.02 -12.47
C ILE A 220 -5.82 -7.49 -12.36
N GLY A 221 -6.12 -6.81 -11.27
CA GLY A 221 -7.37 -6.10 -11.06
C GLY A 221 -7.17 -4.63 -10.73
N GLY A 222 -8.27 -3.93 -10.51
CA GLY A 222 -8.25 -2.52 -10.14
C GLY A 222 -9.44 -2.15 -9.27
N VAL A 223 -9.16 -1.35 -8.24
CA VAL A 223 -10.16 -0.72 -7.38
C VAL A 223 -10.25 0.75 -7.78
N ARG A 224 -11.35 1.14 -8.43
CA ARG A 224 -11.63 2.54 -8.75
C ARG A 224 -12.10 3.25 -7.48
N MET A 225 -11.25 4.14 -6.97
CA MET A 225 -11.48 4.87 -5.70
C MET A 225 -11.00 6.33 -5.70
N LEU A 226 -10.06 6.73 -6.57
CA LEU A 226 -9.61 8.13 -6.68
C LEU A 226 -10.55 9.04 -7.49
N ASP A 227 -11.33 8.46 -8.42
CA ASP A 227 -12.26 9.19 -9.29
C ASP A 227 -13.56 9.55 -8.54
N GLY A 228 -13.45 10.40 -7.50
CA GLY A 228 -14.55 10.74 -6.59
C GLY A 228 -14.09 11.27 -5.23
N LEU A 229 -15.04 11.42 -4.29
CA LEU A 229 -14.74 11.83 -2.91
C LEU A 229 -14.11 10.68 -2.11
N VAL A 230 -12.78 10.71 -1.97
CA VAL A 230 -12.01 9.85 -1.07
C VAL A 230 -12.26 10.25 0.39
N ASN A 231 -12.31 9.25 1.28
CA ASN A 231 -12.32 9.42 2.74
C ASN A 231 -11.88 8.10 3.43
N ASP A 232 -11.65 8.14 4.74
CA ASP A 232 -11.19 7.00 5.56
C ASP A 232 -11.99 5.69 5.33
N ALA A 233 -13.31 5.77 5.09
CA ALA A 233 -14.13 4.59 4.80
C ALA A 233 -13.95 4.06 3.37
N VAL A 234 -13.71 4.93 2.38
CA VAL A 234 -13.36 4.57 0.99
C VAL A 234 -11.97 3.94 0.94
N GLU A 235 -10.99 4.54 1.62
CA GLU A 235 -9.61 4.05 1.75
C GLU A 235 -9.59 2.68 2.45
N ALA A 236 -10.31 2.54 3.58
CA ALA A 236 -10.45 1.27 4.28
C ALA A 236 -11.13 0.18 3.43
N LYS A 237 -12.17 0.53 2.65
CA LYS A 237 -12.85 -0.40 1.76
C LYS A 237 -11.93 -0.85 0.62
N ALA A 238 -11.05 0.02 0.11
CA ALA A 238 -10.06 -0.31 -0.92
C ALA A 238 -8.94 -1.22 -0.36
N LEU A 239 -8.32 -0.83 0.76
CA LEU A 239 -7.26 -1.59 1.44
C LEU A 239 -7.73 -2.95 1.97
N GLY A 240 -8.99 -3.04 2.39
CA GLY A 240 -9.63 -4.25 2.88
C GLY A 240 -10.31 -5.11 1.80
N PHE A 241 -10.25 -4.73 0.53
CA PHE A 241 -10.93 -5.45 -0.55
C PHE A 241 -10.30 -6.83 -0.79
N ASN A 242 -11.09 -7.90 -0.69
CA ASN A 242 -10.74 -9.28 -1.07
C ASN A 242 -9.35 -9.80 -0.62
N THR A 243 -8.96 -9.51 0.63
CA THR A 243 -7.63 -9.82 1.20
C THR A 243 -7.24 -11.30 1.25
N HIS A 244 -8.18 -12.24 1.07
CA HIS A 244 -7.86 -13.67 0.94
C HIS A 244 -7.60 -14.13 -0.50
N HIS A 245 -7.91 -13.30 -1.50
CA HIS A 245 -7.71 -13.57 -2.93
C HIS A 245 -6.53 -12.76 -3.51
N ILE A 246 -6.41 -11.49 -3.13
CA ILE A 246 -5.37 -10.58 -3.64
C ILE A 246 -4.07 -10.75 -2.82
N ASP A 247 -2.93 -10.94 -3.49
CA ASP A 247 -1.61 -10.97 -2.87
C ASP A 247 -1.02 -9.56 -2.66
N ILE A 248 -1.06 -8.72 -3.70
CA ILE A 248 -0.33 -7.45 -3.76
C ILE A 248 -1.30 -6.31 -4.09
N TYR A 249 -1.16 -5.21 -3.36
CA TYR A 249 -1.88 -3.96 -3.55
C TYR A 249 -0.86 -2.91 -3.95
N SER A 250 -1.00 -2.34 -5.16
CA SER A 250 -0.17 -1.22 -5.60
C SER A 250 -0.97 0.07 -5.51
N ALA A 251 -0.45 1.06 -4.79
CA ALA A 251 -1.06 2.38 -4.62
C ALA A 251 -0.02 3.48 -4.84
N SER A 252 -0.50 4.61 -5.35
CA SER A 252 0.33 5.74 -5.77
C SER A 252 -0.31 7.09 -5.39
N TRP A 253 -1.05 7.10 -4.27
CA TRP A 253 -1.79 8.24 -3.72
C TRP A 253 -1.46 8.44 -2.24
N GLY A 254 -1.78 9.62 -1.72
CA GLY A 254 -1.48 10.04 -0.34
C GLY A 254 -1.99 11.48 -0.11
N PRO A 255 -1.40 12.22 0.83
CA PRO A 255 -1.66 13.65 1.03
C PRO A 255 -1.27 14.52 -0.18
N GLU A 256 -1.52 15.83 -0.11
CA GLU A 256 -1.09 16.78 -1.15
C GLU A 256 0.45 16.95 -1.13
N ASP A 257 1.12 16.60 -2.23
CA ASP A 257 2.60 16.60 -2.48
C ASP A 257 3.21 18.04 -2.52
N ASP A 258 2.96 18.86 -1.49
CA ASP A 258 2.98 20.33 -1.57
C ASP A 258 4.07 21.04 -0.74
N GLY A 259 4.83 20.32 0.07
CA GLY A 259 5.87 20.84 0.94
C GLY A 259 5.38 21.50 2.25
N LYS A 260 4.08 21.39 2.58
CA LYS A 260 3.43 21.96 3.79
C LYS A 260 2.57 20.94 4.56
N THR A 261 1.95 19.96 3.89
CA THR A 261 0.97 19.04 4.48
C THR A 261 1.65 17.97 5.36
N VAL A 262 0.93 17.46 6.37
CA VAL A 262 1.33 16.32 7.21
C VAL A 262 0.03 15.59 7.56
N ASP A 263 -0.17 14.42 6.97
CA ASP A 263 -1.44 13.68 7.02
C ASP A 263 -1.18 12.19 6.70
N GLY A 264 -2.15 11.31 6.95
CA GLY A 264 -1.98 9.85 6.81
C GLY A 264 -3.28 9.06 6.99
N PRO A 265 -3.21 7.72 7.06
CA PRO A 265 -4.39 6.88 7.18
C PRO A 265 -5.16 7.14 8.47
N GLY A 266 -6.45 7.44 8.34
CA GLY A 266 -7.40 7.51 9.45
C GLY A 266 -7.63 6.13 10.11
N PRO A 267 -8.44 6.07 11.18
CA PRO A 267 -8.61 4.84 11.97
C PRO A 267 -9.12 3.65 11.16
N LEU A 268 -10.00 3.86 10.16
CA LEU A 268 -10.52 2.76 9.35
C LEU A 268 -9.46 2.27 8.34
N ALA A 269 -8.77 3.17 7.65
CA ALA A 269 -7.69 2.84 6.71
C ALA A 269 -6.52 2.15 7.45
N ARG A 270 -6.16 2.64 8.63
CA ARG A 270 -5.16 2.04 9.51
C ARG A 270 -5.57 0.67 10.03
N ARG A 271 -6.84 0.48 10.40
CA ARG A 271 -7.42 -0.83 10.75
C ARG A 271 -7.43 -1.79 9.55
N ALA A 272 -7.66 -1.27 8.33
CA ALA A 272 -7.60 -2.06 7.10
C ALA A 272 -6.16 -2.52 6.78
N PHE A 273 -5.14 -1.67 6.93
CA PHE A 273 -3.74 -2.08 6.84
C PHE A 273 -3.41 -3.19 7.84
N ILE A 274 -3.76 -3.02 9.12
CA ILE A 274 -3.51 -4.02 10.18
C ILE A 274 -4.18 -5.37 9.83
N ASN A 275 -5.46 -5.35 9.44
CA ASN A 275 -6.18 -6.56 9.00
C ASN A 275 -5.57 -7.18 7.72
N GLY A 276 -5.09 -6.34 6.80
CA GLY A 276 -4.37 -6.78 5.60
C GLY A 276 -3.09 -7.54 5.95
N VAL A 277 -2.20 -6.98 6.78
CA VAL A 277 -0.92 -7.61 7.11
C VAL A 277 -1.02 -8.78 8.11
N THR A 278 -2.12 -8.91 8.84
CA THR A 278 -2.35 -10.04 9.76
C THR A 278 -3.12 -11.19 9.09
N ASN A 279 -4.22 -10.90 8.39
CA ASN A 279 -5.17 -11.92 7.93
C ASN A 279 -5.14 -12.14 6.41
N GLY A 280 -4.59 -11.18 5.66
CA GLY A 280 -4.43 -11.28 4.21
C GLY A 280 -3.62 -12.51 3.79
N ARG A 281 -3.94 -13.05 2.61
CA ARG A 281 -3.26 -14.19 1.97
C ARG A 281 -3.21 -15.46 2.83
N GLY A 282 -4.20 -15.63 3.72
CA GLY A 282 -4.30 -16.74 4.66
C GLY A 282 -3.30 -16.65 5.80
N GLY A 283 -3.22 -15.50 6.48
CA GLY A 283 -2.32 -15.30 7.63
C GLY A 283 -0.87 -14.94 7.30
N LYS A 284 -0.55 -14.68 6.03
CA LYS A 284 0.81 -14.26 5.59
C LYS A 284 0.96 -12.74 5.51
N GLY A 285 -0.17 -12.04 5.46
CA GLY A 285 -0.27 -10.60 5.27
C GLY A 285 -0.20 -10.17 3.82
N SER A 286 -1.19 -9.38 3.39
CA SER A 286 -1.21 -8.62 2.14
C SER A 286 0.06 -7.78 1.98
N ILE A 287 0.56 -7.66 0.75
CA ILE A 287 1.73 -6.84 0.44
C ILE A 287 1.27 -5.51 -0.14
N PHE A 288 1.40 -4.43 0.61
CA PHE A 288 1.09 -3.07 0.15
C PHE A 288 2.35 -2.41 -0.40
N ILE A 289 2.37 -2.08 -1.70
CA ILE A 289 3.43 -1.32 -2.36
C ILE A 289 2.96 0.11 -2.55
N TRP A 290 3.80 1.08 -2.19
CA TRP A 290 3.43 2.50 -2.17
C TRP A 290 4.46 3.37 -2.90
N ALA A 291 3.99 4.35 -3.67
CA ALA A 291 4.86 5.39 -4.22
C ALA A 291 5.29 6.38 -3.12
N SER A 292 6.55 6.82 -3.13
CA SER A 292 7.09 7.73 -2.11
C SER A 292 6.84 9.23 -2.36
N GLY A 293 5.67 9.60 -2.90
CA GLY A 293 5.29 10.99 -3.22
C GLY A 293 6.04 11.64 -4.41
N ASN A 294 5.55 12.77 -4.90
CA ASN A 294 6.12 13.55 -6.02
C ASN A 294 6.47 15.00 -5.64
N GLY A 295 6.42 15.35 -4.35
CA GLY A 295 6.62 16.68 -3.78
C GLY A 295 8.07 17.19 -3.78
N GLY A 296 9.02 16.48 -4.42
CA GLY A 296 10.44 16.84 -4.45
C GLY A 296 10.74 18.24 -5.01
N ARG A 297 9.86 18.77 -5.88
CA ARG A 297 9.93 20.17 -6.37
C ARG A 297 9.54 21.20 -5.31
N HIS A 298 8.69 20.80 -4.36
CA HIS A 298 8.14 21.61 -3.28
C HIS A 298 8.94 21.44 -1.97
N THR A 299 10.12 20.80 -2.03
CA THR A 299 10.96 20.44 -0.88
C THR A 299 10.25 19.55 0.15
N ASP A 300 9.36 18.67 -0.32
CA ASP A 300 8.67 17.74 0.58
C ASP A 300 9.54 16.52 0.96
N SER A 301 9.08 15.82 2.00
CA SER A 301 9.77 14.77 2.73
C SER A 301 8.75 13.72 3.16
N CYS A 302 8.62 12.64 2.39
CA CYS A 302 7.69 11.51 2.52
C CYS A 302 7.63 10.75 3.87
N ASN A 303 8.34 11.20 4.91
CA ASN A 303 8.04 10.88 6.31
C ASN A 303 6.88 11.74 6.89
N CYS A 304 6.40 12.75 6.15
CA CYS A 304 5.21 13.55 6.44
C CYS A 304 3.92 12.96 5.82
N ASP A 305 4.05 12.01 4.90
CA ASP A 305 2.97 11.16 4.41
C ASP A 305 2.88 9.90 5.29
N GLY A 306 1.79 9.75 6.05
CA GLY A 306 1.55 8.58 6.90
C GLY A 306 1.39 7.26 6.15
N TYR A 307 1.14 7.27 4.84
CA TYR A 307 1.07 6.08 3.99
C TYR A 307 2.47 5.56 3.62
N ALA A 308 3.34 6.39 3.04
CA ALA A 308 4.75 6.05 2.80
C ALA A 308 5.57 5.91 4.09
N ASN A 309 5.17 6.56 5.18
CA ASN A 309 5.78 6.45 6.53
C ASN A 309 5.26 5.24 7.36
N SER A 310 4.36 4.41 6.80
CA SER A 310 3.83 3.22 7.47
C SER A 310 4.84 2.05 7.45
N ILE A 311 4.85 1.22 8.49
CA ILE A 311 5.63 -0.03 8.49
C ILE A 311 5.00 -1.12 7.61
N PHE A 312 3.69 -1.02 7.37
CA PHE A 312 2.88 -2.00 6.63
C PHE A 312 3.00 -1.85 5.11
N THR A 313 3.43 -0.68 4.64
CA THR A 313 3.69 -0.38 3.24
C THR A 313 5.15 -0.63 2.89
N ILE A 314 5.40 -0.88 1.61
CA ILE A 314 6.72 -0.92 1.01
C ILE A 314 6.84 0.37 0.19
N SER A 315 7.41 1.42 0.80
CA SER A 315 7.66 2.70 0.15
C SER A 315 8.77 2.58 -0.91
N ILE A 316 8.43 2.94 -2.15
CA ILE A 316 9.28 2.82 -3.34
C ILE A 316 9.49 4.19 -3.98
N SER A 317 10.76 4.55 -4.11
CA SER A 317 11.22 5.77 -4.79
C SER A 317 11.71 5.49 -6.23
N SER A 318 12.15 6.52 -6.95
CA SER A 318 12.45 6.48 -8.38
C SER A 318 13.88 6.85 -8.73
N ALA A 319 14.46 6.13 -9.69
CA ALA A 319 15.71 6.51 -10.36
C ALA A 319 15.45 6.88 -11.83
N THR A 320 16.20 7.87 -12.34
CA THR A 320 16.17 8.20 -13.78
C THR A 320 16.95 7.18 -14.61
N GLN A 321 16.76 7.21 -15.94
CA GLN A 321 17.55 6.41 -16.89
C GLN A 321 19.08 6.60 -16.74
N GLY A 322 19.54 7.78 -16.30
CA GLY A 322 20.94 8.05 -15.99
C GLY A 322 21.47 7.43 -14.68
N GLY A 323 20.59 7.01 -13.77
CA GLY A 323 20.92 6.60 -12.40
C GLY A 323 21.07 7.77 -11.41
N TYR A 324 20.24 8.80 -11.55
CA TYR A 324 20.22 10.01 -10.72
C TYR A 324 18.87 10.21 -10.03
N LYS A 325 18.79 11.16 -9.08
CA LYS A 325 17.52 11.64 -8.49
C LYS A 325 16.66 12.35 -9.56
N PRO A 326 15.40 11.93 -9.80
CA PRO A 326 14.44 12.74 -10.55
C PRO A 326 13.96 13.97 -9.77
N TRP A 327 13.50 14.99 -10.49
CA TRP A 327 13.14 16.30 -9.93
C TRP A 327 11.91 16.29 -8.99
N TYR A 328 11.07 15.26 -9.10
CA TYR A 328 9.87 15.05 -8.27
C TYR A 328 10.14 14.19 -7.02
N LEU A 329 11.30 13.56 -6.89
CA LEU A 329 11.59 12.64 -5.78
C LEU A 329 11.67 13.37 -4.43
N GLU A 330 10.90 12.88 -3.46
CA GLU A 330 11.01 13.25 -2.05
C GLU A 330 12.08 12.44 -1.31
N GLU A 331 12.70 13.04 -0.30
CA GLU A 331 13.73 12.38 0.51
C GLU A 331 13.20 12.12 1.91
N CYS A 332 13.19 10.85 2.32
CA CYS A 332 12.71 10.42 3.64
C CYS A 332 13.39 9.10 4.05
N SER A 333 13.21 8.65 5.30
CA SER A 333 13.88 7.44 5.82
C SER A 333 12.97 6.21 5.92
N SER A 334 11.70 6.32 5.55
CA SER A 334 10.80 5.18 5.35
C SER A 334 11.06 4.41 4.04
N THR A 335 11.50 5.09 2.98
CA THR A 335 11.78 4.53 1.64
C THR A 335 12.68 3.29 1.72
N LEU A 336 12.17 2.14 1.28
CA LEU A 336 12.88 0.85 1.40
C LEU A 336 13.81 0.59 0.21
N ALA A 337 13.39 0.97 -1.00
CA ALA A 337 14.14 0.72 -2.24
C ALA A 337 13.72 1.69 -3.37
N SER A 338 14.20 1.44 -4.58
CA SER A 338 13.75 2.14 -5.78
C SER A 338 13.69 1.25 -7.01
N THR A 339 12.88 1.69 -7.97
CA THR A 339 12.83 1.20 -9.35
C THR A 339 13.15 2.34 -10.31
N TYR A 340 13.10 2.07 -11.61
CA TYR A 340 13.26 3.11 -12.63
C TYR A 340 11.92 3.81 -12.91
N SER A 341 11.97 5.12 -13.18
CA SER A 341 10.86 5.90 -13.73
C SER A 341 11.43 7.01 -14.64
N SER A 342 10.62 7.99 -15.02
CA SER A 342 11.01 9.13 -15.85
C SER A 342 12.05 10.03 -15.19
N GLY A 343 12.82 10.76 -16.00
CA GLY A 343 13.85 11.69 -15.53
C GLY A 343 13.66 13.12 -16.01
N THR A 344 14.77 13.74 -16.45
CA THR A 344 14.74 15.10 -17.01
C THR A 344 14.14 15.06 -18.42
N PRO A 345 13.04 15.79 -18.70
CA PRO A 345 12.41 15.80 -20.02
C PRO A 345 13.40 16.14 -21.15
N GLY A 346 13.38 15.35 -22.22
CA GLY A 346 14.27 15.50 -23.37
C GLY A 346 15.72 15.02 -23.14
N ARG A 347 16.07 14.52 -21.94
CA ARG A 347 17.37 13.90 -21.64
C ARG A 347 17.22 12.42 -21.30
N ASP A 348 16.33 12.10 -20.37
CA ASP A 348 16.01 10.73 -19.94
C ASP A 348 14.71 10.27 -20.61
N LYS A 349 14.56 8.98 -20.88
CA LYS A 349 13.27 8.39 -21.28
C LYS A 349 12.30 8.29 -20.10
N SER A 350 11.01 8.35 -20.42
CA SER A 350 9.89 8.04 -19.51
C SER A 350 9.56 6.54 -19.53
N VAL A 351 8.51 6.14 -18.82
CA VAL A 351 8.01 4.76 -18.77
C VAL A 351 7.08 4.51 -19.96
N ALA A 352 7.32 3.39 -20.66
CA ALA A 352 6.44 2.86 -21.70
C ALA A 352 5.53 1.76 -21.14
N THR A 353 4.23 1.88 -21.36
CA THR A 353 3.16 0.98 -20.86
C THR A 353 1.88 1.16 -21.72
N VAL A 354 0.79 0.50 -21.34
CA VAL A 354 -0.56 0.71 -21.90
C VAL A 354 -1.09 2.11 -21.59
N ASP A 355 -2.13 2.57 -22.29
CA ASP A 355 -2.84 3.81 -21.94
C ASP A 355 -4.36 3.62 -22.08
N MET A 356 -5.13 4.47 -21.42
CA MET A 356 -6.59 4.40 -21.46
C MET A 356 -7.12 5.02 -22.76
N ASP A 357 -7.89 4.26 -23.53
CA ASP A 357 -8.72 4.77 -24.62
C ASP A 357 -9.99 3.95 -24.77
N VAL A 358 -11.15 4.53 -24.45
CA VAL A 358 -12.46 3.86 -24.54
C VAL A 358 -12.80 3.41 -25.97
N GLN A 359 -12.24 4.08 -26.99
CA GLN A 359 -12.42 3.71 -28.40
C GLN A 359 -11.45 2.62 -28.90
N LEU A 360 -10.50 2.18 -28.07
CA LEU A 360 -9.48 1.18 -28.37
C LEU A 360 -8.71 1.44 -29.69
N ARG A 361 -8.42 2.72 -29.97
CA ARG A 361 -7.72 3.18 -31.18
C ARG A 361 -6.25 2.72 -31.12
N PRO A 362 -5.75 1.95 -32.12
CA PRO A 362 -4.43 1.31 -32.06
C PRO A 362 -3.21 2.25 -31.91
N ASP A 363 -3.40 3.56 -32.11
CA ASP A 363 -2.39 4.62 -31.97
C ASP A 363 -2.50 5.40 -30.65
N HIS A 364 -3.54 5.17 -29.83
CA HIS A 364 -3.78 5.85 -28.55
C HIS A 364 -3.76 4.90 -27.33
N ILE A 365 -3.98 3.60 -27.52
CA ILE A 365 -3.98 2.57 -26.44
C ILE A 365 -2.62 2.31 -25.76
N CYS A 366 -1.55 3.01 -26.14
CA CYS A 366 -0.21 2.80 -25.60
C CYS A 366 0.50 4.13 -25.36
N THR A 367 1.29 4.22 -24.28
CA THR A 367 2.08 5.42 -23.96
C THR A 367 3.56 5.12 -23.82
N VAL A 368 4.40 6.13 -24.07
CA VAL A 368 5.83 6.15 -23.72
C VAL A 368 6.16 7.23 -22.68
N ASP A 369 5.13 7.92 -22.17
CA ASP A 369 5.21 9.13 -21.37
C ASP A 369 4.49 8.98 -20.01
N HIS A 370 4.64 7.82 -19.35
CA HIS A 370 4.29 7.67 -17.94
C HIS A 370 5.47 8.05 -17.02
N THR A 371 5.18 8.62 -15.86
CA THR A 371 6.10 9.49 -15.11
C THR A 371 5.76 9.52 -13.62
N GLY A 372 6.74 9.83 -12.77
CA GLY A 372 6.53 10.02 -11.32
C GLY A 372 6.92 8.80 -10.49
N THR A 373 6.90 8.93 -9.16
CA THR A 373 7.02 7.76 -8.26
C THR A 373 5.87 6.78 -8.43
N SER A 374 4.75 7.26 -8.94
CA SER A 374 3.55 6.49 -9.25
C SER A 374 3.73 5.37 -10.28
N ALA A 375 4.73 5.47 -11.18
CA ALA A 375 5.14 4.40 -12.10
C ALA A 375 6.16 3.42 -11.45
N SER A 376 6.89 3.87 -10.42
CA SER A 376 7.85 3.02 -9.72
C SER A 376 7.17 1.96 -8.83
N ALA A 377 6.09 2.31 -8.12
CA ALA A 377 5.37 1.36 -7.28
C ALA A 377 4.81 0.14 -8.05
N PRO A 378 4.15 0.29 -9.23
CA PRO A 378 3.74 -0.83 -10.08
C PRO A 378 4.90 -1.74 -10.52
N LEU A 379 6.05 -1.16 -10.91
CA LEU A 379 7.22 -1.94 -11.29
C LEU A 379 7.74 -2.77 -10.11
N ALA A 380 7.77 -2.19 -8.90
CA ALA A 380 8.12 -2.91 -7.68
C ALA A 380 7.10 -4.01 -7.33
N ALA A 381 5.80 -3.76 -7.51
CA ALA A 381 4.74 -4.76 -7.33
C ALA A 381 4.92 -5.95 -8.27
N GLY A 382 5.25 -5.71 -9.55
CA GLY A 382 5.61 -6.76 -10.50
C GLY A 382 6.82 -7.59 -10.06
N ILE A 383 7.88 -6.95 -9.54
CA ILE A 383 9.07 -7.67 -9.02
C ILE A 383 8.72 -8.51 -7.77
N CYS A 384 7.85 -7.99 -6.91
CA CYS A 384 7.33 -8.74 -5.76
C CYS A 384 6.49 -9.96 -6.20
N ALA A 385 5.68 -9.84 -7.27
CA ALA A 385 4.92 -10.94 -7.82
C ALA A 385 5.81 -12.08 -8.37
N LEU A 386 6.90 -11.75 -9.09
CA LEU A 386 7.90 -12.74 -9.50
C LEU A 386 8.52 -13.48 -8.30
N SER A 387 8.67 -12.79 -7.18
CA SER A 387 9.24 -13.33 -5.94
C SER A 387 8.25 -14.19 -5.15
N LEU A 388 6.94 -13.87 -5.21
CA LEU A 388 5.86 -14.70 -4.66
C LEU A 388 5.63 -15.98 -5.46
N GLU A 389 5.75 -15.96 -6.79
CA GLU A 389 5.72 -17.19 -7.59
C GLU A 389 6.90 -18.13 -7.23
N ALA A 390 8.08 -17.55 -6.94
CA ALA A 390 9.25 -18.29 -6.49
C ALA A 390 9.12 -18.86 -5.06
N ASN A 391 8.33 -18.23 -4.19
CA ASN A 391 8.01 -18.74 -2.86
C ASN A 391 6.68 -18.17 -2.33
N SER A 392 5.60 -18.94 -2.48
CA SER A 392 4.25 -18.54 -2.07
C SER A 392 4.00 -18.58 -0.56
N LEU A 393 5.01 -18.92 0.25
CA LEU A 393 4.97 -18.89 1.71
C LEU A 393 5.50 -17.58 2.31
N LEU A 394 6.10 -16.68 1.51
CA LEU A 394 6.61 -15.39 1.98
C LEU A 394 5.51 -14.54 2.63
N THR A 395 5.79 -14.05 3.83
CA THR A 395 4.98 -13.02 4.51
C THR A 395 5.28 -11.62 3.98
N TRP A 396 4.47 -10.62 4.36
CA TRP A 396 4.74 -9.21 4.09
C TRP A 396 6.13 -8.75 4.59
N ARG A 397 6.54 -9.17 5.80
CA ARG A 397 7.88 -8.91 6.35
C ARG A 397 8.99 -9.63 5.58
N ASP A 398 8.77 -10.88 5.17
CA ASP A 398 9.76 -11.61 4.37
C ASP A 398 10.07 -10.87 3.05
N MET A 399 9.04 -10.29 2.39
CA MET A 399 9.25 -9.49 1.18
C MET A 399 10.11 -8.26 1.45
N GLN A 400 9.86 -7.53 2.55
CA GLN A 400 10.68 -6.37 2.94
C GLN A 400 12.15 -6.80 3.21
N HIS A 401 12.38 -7.91 3.93
CA HIS A 401 13.73 -8.45 4.14
C HIS A 401 14.42 -8.83 2.82
N LEU A 402 13.72 -9.48 1.88
CA LEU A 402 14.27 -9.82 0.56
C LEU A 402 14.72 -8.57 -0.20
N ILE A 403 13.92 -7.51 -0.21
CA ILE A 403 14.26 -6.23 -0.84
C ILE A 403 15.54 -5.64 -0.21
N VAL A 404 15.59 -5.50 1.12
CA VAL A 404 16.76 -4.94 1.85
C VAL A 404 18.06 -5.72 1.60
N MET A 405 17.98 -7.01 1.31
CA MET A 405 19.16 -7.85 1.07
C MET A 405 19.61 -7.94 -0.40
N THR A 406 18.77 -7.54 -1.37
CA THR A 406 19.02 -7.78 -2.80
C THR A 406 19.02 -6.52 -3.66
N SER A 407 18.45 -5.42 -3.19
CA SER A 407 18.58 -4.10 -3.81
C SER A 407 20.05 -3.70 -3.98
N ARG A 408 20.36 -3.04 -5.10
CA ARG A 408 21.71 -2.68 -5.50
C ARG A 408 21.89 -1.16 -5.43
N SER A 409 22.82 -0.71 -4.59
CA SER A 409 23.28 0.69 -4.61
C SER A 409 24.03 1.03 -5.91
N GLN A 410 24.85 0.10 -6.43
CA GLN A 410 25.80 0.32 -7.53
C GLN A 410 25.28 1.14 -8.74
N PRO A 411 24.07 0.91 -9.30
CA PRO A 411 23.56 1.69 -10.44
C PRO A 411 23.34 3.19 -10.13
N LEU A 412 23.20 3.52 -8.84
CA LEU A 412 22.76 4.80 -8.30
C LEU A 412 23.85 5.49 -7.45
N GLU A 413 25.05 4.91 -7.36
CA GLU A 413 26.21 5.48 -6.62
C GLU A 413 26.87 6.69 -7.33
N LYS A 414 26.28 7.16 -8.44
CA LYS A 414 26.63 8.43 -9.10
C LYS A 414 26.00 9.65 -8.40
N GLU A 415 24.96 9.41 -7.62
CA GLU A 415 24.20 10.41 -6.87
C GLU A 415 24.74 10.49 -5.43
N GLU A 416 24.86 11.69 -4.87
CA GLU A 416 25.34 11.89 -3.50
C GLU A 416 24.23 11.64 -2.46
N GLY A 417 24.60 11.27 -1.24
CA GLY A 417 23.65 10.96 -0.15
C GLY A 417 23.59 9.48 0.27
N TRP A 418 24.60 8.67 -0.06
CA TRP A 418 24.74 7.29 0.42
C TRP A 418 25.45 7.25 1.79
N ILE A 419 24.80 6.64 2.79
CA ILE A 419 25.40 6.32 4.09
C ILE A 419 25.63 4.81 4.23
N VAL A 420 26.49 4.40 5.16
CA VAL A 420 26.76 2.98 5.47
C VAL A 420 26.32 2.71 6.91
N ASN A 421 25.39 1.77 7.08
CA ASN A 421 24.77 1.50 8.37
C ASN A 421 25.64 0.60 9.29
N GLY A 422 25.15 0.32 10.50
CA GLY A 422 25.85 -0.44 11.54
C GLY A 422 26.28 -1.82 11.05
N VAL A 423 25.40 -2.51 10.32
CA VAL A 423 25.63 -3.81 9.68
C VAL A 423 26.22 -3.73 8.26
N LYS A 424 26.76 -2.57 7.87
CA LYS A 424 27.55 -2.32 6.65
C LYS A 424 26.79 -2.47 5.33
N ARG A 425 25.46 -2.32 5.35
CA ARG A 425 24.66 -2.06 4.14
C ARG A 425 24.79 -0.58 3.75
N LYS A 426 24.74 -0.29 2.45
CA LYS A 426 24.54 1.07 1.93
C LYS A 426 23.05 1.39 1.92
N VAL A 427 22.67 2.59 2.33
CA VAL A 427 21.30 3.09 2.32
C VAL A 427 21.31 4.60 2.04
N SER A 428 20.23 5.15 1.48
CA SER A 428 20.10 6.58 1.15
C SER A 428 18.66 7.05 1.29
N HIS A 429 18.45 8.24 1.84
CA HIS A 429 17.12 8.90 1.92
C HIS A 429 16.46 9.12 0.55
N LYS A 430 17.24 9.05 -0.54
CA LYS A 430 16.73 9.12 -1.92
C LYS A 430 16.19 7.78 -2.41
N PHE A 431 16.88 6.68 -2.12
CA PHE A 431 16.70 5.40 -2.82
C PHE A 431 16.50 4.17 -1.92
N GLY A 432 16.38 4.37 -0.60
CA GLY A 432 16.43 3.28 0.38
C GLY A 432 17.71 2.46 0.22
N TYR A 433 17.58 1.14 0.16
CA TYR A 433 18.69 0.20 -0.09
C TYR A 433 19.11 0.11 -1.58
N GLY A 434 18.49 0.88 -2.47
CA GLY A 434 18.87 1.04 -3.88
C GLY A 434 17.94 0.36 -4.88
N LEU A 435 18.44 0.17 -6.10
CA LEU A 435 17.67 -0.34 -7.23
C LEU A 435 17.33 -1.82 -7.05
N MET A 436 16.04 -2.17 -7.10
CA MET A 436 15.57 -3.55 -7.01
C MET A 436 16.21 -4.47 -8.07
N ASP A 437 16.30 -5.76 -7.74
CA ASP A 437 16.90 -6.79 -8.58
C ASP A 437 16.03 -8.05 -8.58
N ALA A 438 15.17 -8.17 -9.58
CA ALA A 438 14.26 -9.31 -9.70
C ALA A 438 15.00 -10.66 -9.80
N GLY A 439 16.18 -10.68 -10.43
CA GLY A 439 17.01 -11.88 -10.56
C GLY A 439 17.55 -12.36 -9.21
N GLN A 440 17.94 -11.43 -8.33
CA GLN A 440 18.41 -11.75 -6.98
C GLN A 440 17.27 -12.02 -6.01
N MET A 441 16.19 -11.23 -6.01
CA MET A 441 15.01 -11.44 -5.14
C MET A 441 14.44 -12.85 -5.31
N VAL A 442 14.15 -13.26 -6.55
CA VAL A 442 13.70 -14.62 -6.90
C VAL A 442 14.70 -15.70 -6.45
N SER A 443 16.00 -15.46 -6.65
CA SER A 443 17.04 -16.45 -6.31
C SER A 443 17.26 -16.60 -4.79
N LEU A 444 16.87 -15.60 -4.01
CA LEU A 444 16.89 -15.64 -2.55
C LEU A 444 15.57 -16.22 -1.99
N ALA A 445 14.42 -15.86 -2.58
CA ALA A 445 13.10 -16.41 -2.26
C ALA A 445 13.06 -17.95 -2.35
N GLU A 446 13.65 -18.53 -3.40
CA GLU A 446 13.86 -19.98 -3.61
C GLU A 446 14.54 -20.72 -2.44
N GLN A 447 15.23 -19.98 -1.56
CA GLN A 447 16.07 -20.52 -0.49
C GLN A 447 15.68 -19.94 0.88
N TRP A 448 14.66 -19.08 0.92
CA TRP A 448 14.25 -18.37 2.13
C TRP A 448 13.54 -19.30 3.11
N VAL A 449 13.75 -19.04 4.40
CA VAL A 449 12.94 -19.56 5.49
C VAL A 449 12.33 -18.34 6.17
N ASN A 450 11.03 -18.38 6.42
CA ASN A 450 10.29 -17.26 6.99
C ASN A 450 10.96 -16.70 8.25
N VAL A 451 10.96 -15.38 8.37
CA VAL A 451 11.48 -14.68 9.55
C VAL A 451 10.68 -15.06 10.80
N PRO A 452 11.31 -15.06 11.99
CA PRO A 452 10.58 -15.23 13.24
C PRO A 452 9.54 -14.12 13.45
N PRO A 453 8.56 -14.34 14.34
CA PRO A 453 7.52 -13.37 14.74
C PRO A 453 8.06 -11.97 15.02
N GLN A 454 7.24 -10.95 14.75
CA GLN A 454 7.64 -9.56 15.02
C GLN A 454 7.43 -9.23 16.50
N HIS A 455 8.49 -8.77 17.16
CA HIS A 455 8.46 -8.24 18.51
C HIS A 455 8.38 -6.70 18.45
N ILE A 456 7.65 -6.09 19.38
CA ILE A 456 7.50 -4.63 19.47
C ILE A 456 7.98 -4.15 20.84
N CYS A 457 9.14 -3.51 20.85
CA CYS A 457 9.73 -2.89 22.04
C CYS A 457 9.51 -1.38 22.02
N LYS A 458 8.73 -0.85 22.97
CA LYS A 458 8.64 0.59 23.24
C LYS A 458 9.67 1.00 24.27
N SER A 459 10.34 2.13 24.04
CA SER A 459 11.13 2.80 25.07
C SER A 459 10.24 3.40 26.17
N GLN A 460 10.87 3.85 27.26
CA GLN A 460 10.24 4.87 28.10
C GLN A 460 9.85 6.09 27.23
N GLU A 461 8.67 6.65 27.48
CA GLU A 461 8.25 7.94 26.93
C GLU A 461 8.86 9.07 27.77
N ILE A 462 9.51 10.03 27.12
CA ILE A 462 10.14 11.18 27.79
C ILE A 462 9.22 12.39 27.61
N ASN A 463 8.48 12.70 28.67
CA ASN A 463 7.62 13.89 28.80
C ASN A 463 8.39 15.00 29.53
N GLU A 464 9.19 15.76 28.78
CA GLU A 464 9.98 16.88 29.28
C GLU A 464 9.95 18.04 28.29
N ASP A 465 9.43 19.20 28.71
CA ASP A 465 9.48 20.43 27.92
C ASP A 465 10.94 20.89 27.74
N ARG A 466 11.46 20.79 26.51
CA ARG A 466 12.79 21.26 26.14
C ARG A 466 12.70 22.34 25.06
N SER A 467 13.17 23.54 25.39
CA SER A 467 13.19 24.71 24.50
C SER A 467 14.06 24.48 23.26
N ILE A 468 13.59 25.02 22.12
CA ILE A 468 14.30 25.07 20.84
C ILE A 468 14.45 26.56 20.50
N GLU A 469 15.66 27.11 20.59
CA GLU A 469 15.89 28.55 20.41
C GLU A 469 15.66 29.01 18.95
N THR A 470 15.41 30.31 18.80
CA THR A 470 15.12 30.95 17.50
C THR A 470 16.34 31.16 16.60
N SER A 471 17.55 30.90 17.11
CA SER A 471 18.79 31.12 16.37
C SER A 471 18.99 30.10 15.25
N PHE A 472 19.39 30.56 14.07
CA PHE A 472 19.64 29.70 12.92
C PHE A 472 20.80 28.72 13.22
N GLY A 473 20.61 27.44 12.90
CA GLY A 473 21.55 26.37 13.22
C GLY A 473 21.50 25.90 14.69
N TYR A 474 20.59 26.44 15.51
CA TYR A 474 20.41 25.93 16.88
C TYR A 474 20.05 24.45 16.85
N THR A 475 20.73 23.66 17.69
CA THR A 475 20.56 22.22 17.77
C THR A 475 20.31 21.83 19.22
N ILE A 476 19.12 21.31 19.51
CA ILE A 476 18.91 20.51 20.72
C ILE A 476 19.32 19.07 20.44
N SER A 477 19.99 18.44 21.41
CA SER A 477 20.38 17.03 21.36
C SER A 477 19.95 16.35 22.65
N VAL A 478 18.95 15.46 22.57
CA VAL A 478 18.48 14.63 23.67
C VAL A 478 18.83 13.16 23.40
N HIS A 479 18.88 12.34 24.45
CA HIS A 479 19.24 10.94 24.33
C HIS A 479 18.47 10.06 25.31
N MET A 480 18.37 8.78 24.97
CA MET A 480 17.90 7.72 25.87
C MET A 480 18.79 6.49 25.72
N ASP A 481 19.07 5.83 26.83
CA ASP A 481 19.76 4.53 26.86
C ASP A 481 18.69 3.43 26.96
N VAL A 482 18.62 2.55 25.96
CA VAL A 482 17.59 1.50 25.86
C VAL A 482 18.23 0.11 25.89
N ASN A 483 17.52 -0.86 26.45
CA ASN A 483 17.99 -2.25 26.56
C ASN A 483 17.39 -3.19 25.47
N GLY A 484 16.72 -2.65 24.44
CA GLY A 484 16.00 -3.44 23.44
C GLY A 484 14.90 -4.34 24.02
N CYS A 485 14.36 -4.03 25.20
CA CYS A 485 13.44 -4.88 25.97
C CYS A 485 14.03 -6.26 26.33
N SER A 486 15.36 -6.34 26.47
CA SER A 486 16.11 -7.54 26.86
C SER A 486 15.56 -8.18 28.14
N GLY A 487 15.45 -9.51 28.12
CA GLY A 487 14.87 -10.31 29.21
C GLY A 487 13.33 -10.35 29.24
N THR A 488 12.63 -9.68 28.32
CA THR A 488 11.16 -9.76 28.16
C THR A 488 10.77 -10.52 26.90
N MET A 489 9.48 -10.86 26.74
CA MET A 489 8.99 -11.47 25.49
C MET A 489 9.00 -10.50 24.29
N ASN A 490 9.17 -9.20 24.53
CA ASN A 490 9.21 -8.16 23.51
C ASN A 490 10.66 -7.83 23.07
N GLU A 491 11.65 -8.66 23.42
CA GLU A 491 13.06 -8.39 23.14
C GLU A 491 13.35 -8.24 21.63
N VAL A 492 13.98 -7.12 21.24
CA VAL A 492 14.40 -6.84 19.86
C VAL A 492 15.93 -6.72 19.80
N ARG A 493 16.58 -7.71 19.18
CA ARG A 493 18.05 -7.73 18.97
C ARG A 493 18.46 -7.50 17.52
N PHE A 494 17.54 -7.70 16.58
CA PHE A 494 17.74 -7.43 15.15
C PHE A 494 16.57 -6.56 14.68
N LEU A 495 16.87 -5.29 14.42
CA LEU A 495 15.90 -4.28 14.00
C LEU A 495 15.36 -4.53 12.58
N GLU A 496 14.11 -4.16 12.39
CA GLU A 496 13.44 -4.01 11.09
C GLU A 496 13.10 -2.53 10.92
N HIS A 497 12.02 -2.09 11.56
CA HIS A 497 11.57 -0.70 11.57
C HIS A 497 11.93 0.00 12.90
N VAL A 498 12.23 1.29 12.85
CA VAL A 498 12.29 2.15 14.03
C VAL A 498 11.40 3.36 13.80
N GLN A 499 10.42 3.56 14.68
CA GLN A 499 9.62 4.79 14.71
C GLN A 499 10.05 5.67 15.88
N CYS A 500 10.15 6.97 15.63
CA CYS A 500 10.34 8.01 16.65
C CYS A 500 9.04 8.81 16.75
N LYS A 501 8.24 8.55 17.78
CA LYS A 501 6.99 9.26 18.06
C LYS A 501 7.33 10.58 18.73
N ILE A 502 6.91 11.73 18.18
CA ILE A 502 7.28 13.07 18.71
C ILE A 502 6.06 14.01 18.75
N SER A 503 5.83 14.64 19.91
CA SER A 503 5.03 15.88 20.02
C SER A 503 5.95 17.08 20.24
N LEU A 504 5.90 18.04 19.32
CA LEU A 504 6.69 19.29 19.36
C LEU A 504 5.89 20.46 18.78
N SER A 505 6.21 21.67 19.23
CA SER A 505 5.67 22.92 18.69
C SER A 505 6.80 23.90 18.36
N PHE A 506 6.94 24.29 17.10
CA PHE A 506 7.93 25.25 16.59
C PHE A 506 7.36 25.98 15.36
N PHE A 507 7.43 27.32 15.33
CA PHE A 507 6.87 28.11 14.21
C PHE A 507 7.95 28.94 13.49
N PRO A 508 8.08 28.81 12.15
CA PRO A 508 7.38 27.89 11.25
C PRO A 508 7.91 26.45 11.34
N ARG A 509 7.03 25.44 11.28
CA ARG A 509 7.39 24.02 11.40
C ARG A 509 8.40 23.56 10.35
N GLY A 510 8.31 24.08 9.12
CA GLY A 510 9.21 23.76 8.01
C GLY A 510 10.68 24.13 8.21
N ASN A 511 11.01 24.95 9.21
CA ASN A 511 12.40 25.21 9.56
C ASN A 511 13.11 24.02 10.22
N LEU A 512 12.36 23.01 10.69
CA LEU A 512 12.93 21.91 11.45
C LEU A 512 13.61 20.88 10.55
N ARG A 513 14.79 20.45 11.00
CA ARG A 513 15.43 19.21 10.55
C ARG A 513 15.60 18.28 11.75
N ILE A 514 15.15 17.03 11.62
CA ILE A 514 15.15 16.05 12.71
C ILE A 514 16.07 14.88 12.33
N LEU A 515 16.96 14.47 13.23
CA LEU A 515 17.89 13.37 13.01
C LEU A 515 17.88 12.41 14.21
N LEU A 516 17.89 11.10 13.93
CA LEU A 516 18.00 10.04 14.93
C LEU A 516 19.30 9.25 14.69
N THR A 517 20.10 9.09 15.74
CA THR A 517 21.34 8.31 15.73
C THR A 517 21.24 7.09 16.62
N SER A 518 21.61 5.95 16.05
CA SER A 518 21.60 4.61 16.68
C SER A 518 22.87 4.34 17.53
N PRO A 519 22.82 3.32 18.42
CA PRO A 519 23.99 2.87 19.18
C PRO A 519 25.16 2.39 18.30
N MET A 520 24.88 1.93 17.07
CA MET A 520 25.90 1.46 16.12
C MET A 520 26.51 2.61 15.26
N GLY A 521 26.10 3.86 15.49
CA GLY A 521 26.63 5.04 14.82
C GLY A 521 25.99 5.39 13.47
N THR A 522 24.91 4.71 13.08
CA THR A 522 24.09 5.12 11.94
C THR A 522 23.25 6.34 12.33
N THR A 523 23.33 7.43 11.57
CA THR A 523 22.45 8.60 11.69
C THR A 523 21.47 8.63 10.52
N SER A 524 20.18 8.81 10.81
CA SER A 524 19.12 8.95 9.82
C SER A 524 18.39 10.28 10.00
N THR A 525 18.23 11.06 8.92
CA THR A 525 17.31 12.20 8.90
C THR A 525 15.87 11.69 8.88
N LEU A 526 15.08 12.08 9.88
CA LEU A 526 13.66 11.76 10.04
C LEU A 526 12.76 12.81 9.39
N LEU A 527 13.22 14.06 9.33
CA LEU A 527 12.56 15.18 8.67
C LEU A 527 13.62 16.10 8.07
N PHE A 528 13.47 16.44 6.80
CA PHE A 528 14.24 17.49 6.13
C PHE A 528 13.53 18.85 6.25
N GLU A 529 14.31 19.92 6.15
CA GLU A 529 13.79 21.28 6.06
C GLU A 529 12.84 21.46 4.85
N ARG A 530 11.58 21.86 5.10
CA ARG A 530 10.54 22.04 4.06
C ARG A 530 10.21 23.53 3.92
N THR A 531 10.54 24.15 2.79
CA THR A 531 10.47 25.62 2.68
C THR A 531 9.05 26.17 2.59
N HIS A 532 8.06 25.33 2.27
CA HIS A 532 6.67 25.71 2.08
C HIS A 532 5.79 25.55 3.34
N ASP A 533 6.23 24.76 4.33
CA ASP A 533 5.57 24.53 5.63
C ASP A 533 5.74 25.73 6.60
N ALA A 534 5.34 26.91 6.11
CA ALA A 534 5.54 28.22 6.75
C ALA A 534 4.36 28.68 7.61
N THR A 535 3.20 28.02 7.52
CA THR A 535 1.97 28.35 8.26
C THR A 535 1.73 27.47 9.48
N SER A 536 2.27 26.25 9.48
CA SER A 536 2.06 25.26 10.54
C SER A 536 3.04 25.45 11.70
N SER A 537 2.66 24.96 12.89
CA SER A 537 3.50 25.04 14.10
C SER A 537 3.76 23.70 14.81
N ASN A 538 2.97 22.65 14.57
CA ASN A 538 2.98 21.46 15.42
C ASN A 538 3.24 20.16 14.65
N PHE A 539 3.98 19.24 15.26
CA PHE A 539 3.73 17.81 15.11
C PHE A 539 3.17 17.33 16.44
N ASP A 540 2.08 16.56 16.44
CA ASP A 540 1.58 15.93 17.66
C ASP A 540 1.60 14.41 17.49
N ASP A 541 2.33 13.76 18.39
CA ASP A 541 2.54 12.32 18.47
C ASP A 541 2.91 11.64 17.13
N TRP A 542 3.60 12.36 16.24
CA TRP A 542 3.86 11.91 14.86
C TRP A 542 4.93 10.81 14.83
N PRO A 543 4.66 9.62 14.26
CA PRO A 543 5.54 8.45 14.34
C PRO A 543 6.53 8.38 13.18
N PHE A 544 7.53 9.27 13.14
CA PHE A 544 8.57 9.29 12.09
C PHE A 544 9.29 7.94 11.93
N LEU A 545 9.16 7.29 10.78
CA LEU A 545 9.78 6.00 10.48
C LEU A 545 11.20 6.16 9.90
N SER A 546 12.09 5.25 10.27
CA SER A 546 13.37 5.03 9.59
C SER A 546 13.70 3.54 9.47
N VAL A 547 13.78 3.05 8.23
CA VAL A 547 14.22 1.66 7.91
C VAL A 547 15.73 1.52 7.81
N HIS A 548 16.50 2.63 7.90
CA HIS A 548 17.95 2.64 7.67
C HIS A 548 18.76 1.78 8.67
N PHE A 549 18.16 1.45 9.81
CA PHE A 549 18.77 0.65 10.89
C PHE A 549 18.59 -0.87 10.69
N TRP A 550 18.07 -1.33 9.55
CA TRP A 550 17.69 -2.73 9.34
C TRP A 550 18.84 -3.73 9.60
N GLY A 551 18.62 -4.61 10.57
CA GLY A 551 19.55 -5.62 11.06
C GLY A 551 20.49 -5.18 12.19
N GLU A 552 20.46 -3.91 12.62
CA GLU A 552 21.25 -3.42 13.76
C GLU A 552 20.67 -3.90 15.11
N ASN A 553 21.48 -3.81 16.18
CA ASN A 553 21.03 -4.04 17.55
C ASN A 553 20.32 -2.79 18.10
N ALA A 554 19.19 -2.98 18.78
CA ALA A 554 18.46 -1.90 19.43
C ALA A 554 19.13 -1.40 20.71
N GLU A 555 19.88 -2.26 21.41
CA GLU A 555 20.49 -1.96 22.71
C GLU A 555 21.59 -0.88 22.64
N GLY A 556 21.51 0.08 23.55
CA GLY A 556 22.51 1.15 23.76
C GLY A 556 21.90 2.55 23.71
N ARG A 557 22.75 3.55 23.43
CA ARG A 557 22.36 4.96 23.40
C ARG A 557 21.76 5.37 22.05
N TRP A 558 20.52 5.84 22.07
CA TRP A 558 19.91 6.56 20.96
C TRP A 558 19.96 8.06 21.19
N THR A 559 20.29 8.83 20.15
CA THR A 559 20.37 10.30 20.22
C THR A 559 19.42 10.92 19.20
N LEU A 560 18.46 11.72 19.67
CA LEU A 560 17.57 12.53 18.85
C LEU A 560 18.11 13.97 18.81
N GLN A 561 18.23 14.52 17.61
CA GLN A 561 18.65 15.89 17.36
C GLN A 561 17.56 16.63 16.60
N ILE A 562 17.21 17.84 17.05
CA ILE A 562 16.27 18.72 16.37
C ILE A 562 16.99 20.04 16.11
N ILE A 563 17.01 20.46 14.85
CA ILE A 563 17.79 21.61 14.36
C ILE A 563 16.85 22.63 13.72
N ASN A 564 17.01 23.91 14.09
CA ASN A 564 16.44 25.05 13.36
C ASN A 564 17.29 25.32 12.11
N ALA A 565 17.01 24.59 11.02
CA ALA A 565 17.83 24.54 9.81
C ALA A 565 17.30 25.40 8.64
N GLY A 566 16.02 25.79 8.67
CA GLY A 566 15.41 26.63 7.63
C GLY A 566 15.69 28.12 7.78
N ASN A 567 15.57 28.85 6.67
CA ASN A 567 15.85 30.30 6.59
C ASN A 567 14.67 31.20 6.97
N ASN A 568 13.48 30.65 7.27
CA ASN A 568 12.31 31.48 7.59
C ASN A 568 12.46 32.12 8.98
N HIS A 569 11.91 33.32 9.17
CA HIS A 569 12.14 34.11 10.38
C HIS A 569 11.35 33.57 11.59
N VAL A 570 12.06 32.92 12.51
CA VAL A 570 11.49 32.40 13.77
C VAL A 570 11.25 33.55 14.76
N THR A 571 10.00 33.74 15.20
CA THR A 571 9.62 34.84 16.11
C THR A 571 9.54 34.46 17.58
N GLN A 572 9.41 33.17 17.92
CA GLN A 572 9.30 32.65 19.28
C GLN A 572 10.03 31.31 19.38
N PRO A 573 10.66 30.97 20.52
CA PRO A 573 11.24 29.64 20.74
C PRO A 573 10.18 28.55 20.61
N GLY A 574 10.55 27.41 20.05
CA GLY A 574 9.72 26.21 20.09
C GLY A 574 9.99 25.35 21.34
N VAL A 575 9.26 24.25 21.45
CA VAL A 575 9.35 23.28 22.56
C VAL A 575 9.19 21.87 21.99
N LEU A 576 10.17 21.00 22.24
CA LEU A 576 9.95 19.55 22.23
C LEU A 576 9.26 19.20 23.55
N LYS A 577 8.06 18.59 23.50
CA LYS A 577 7.26 18.27 24.68
C LYS A 577 7.42 16.80 25.09
N LYS A 578 7.39 15.92 24.08
CA LYS A 578 7.28 14.47 24.24
C LYS A 578 8.01 13.73 23.13
N TRP A 579 8.73 12.67 23.48
CA TRP A 579 9.19 11.69 22.49
C TRP A 579 9.32 10.26 23.04
N GLN A 580 9.14 9.27 22.15
CA GLN A 580 9.31 7.84 22.41
C GLN A 580 9.92 7.13 21.19
N LEU A 581 10.74 6.11 21.40
CA LEU A 581 11.20 5.20 20.36
C LEU A 581 10.42 3.89 20.39
N ILE A 582 10.01 3.41 19.21
CA ILE A 582 9.34 2.13 19.00
C ILE A 582 10.21 1.30 18.06
N PHE A 583 10.73 0.19 18.57
CA PHE A 583 11.58 -0.74 17.85
C PHE A 583 10.77 -1.97 17.44
N TYR A 584 10.72 -2.22 16.13
CA TYR A 584 10.15 -3.43 15.55
C TYR A 584 11.30 -4.34 15.11
N GLY A 585 11.15 -5.65 15.33
CA GLY A 585 12.16 -6.59 14.89
C GLY A 585 12.04 -7.94 15.56
N THR A 586 13.18 -8.57 15.85
CA THR A 586 13.23 -9.98 16.27
C THR A 586 14.30 -10.23 17.36
N ALA A 587 14.03 -11.16 18.29
CA ALA A 587 14.98 -11.58 19.32
C ALA A 587 16.09 -12.52 18.80
N THR A 588 15.81 -13.25 17.71
CA THR A 588 16.72 -14.22 17.09
C THR A 588 17.00 -13.83 15.64
N ASN A 589 18.18 -14.20 15.11
CA ASN A 589 18.59 -13.79 13.76
C ASN A 589 17.52 -14.19 12.71
N PRO A 590 16.95 -13.22 11.97
CA PRO A 590 15.90 -13.49 10.99
C PRO A 590 16.43 -14.14 9.71
N ILE A 591 17.71 -13.96 9.37
CA ILE A 591 18.29 -14.46 8.11
C ILE A 591 18.59 -15.95 8.25
N ARG A 592 17.73 -16.79 7.67
CA ARG A 592 17.83 -18.25 7.66
C ARG A 592 17.61 -18.77 6.24
N LEU A 593 18.51 -19.63 5.76
CA LEU A 593 18.46 -20.17 4.41
C LEU A 593 18.36 -21.70 4.41
N GLN A 594 17.58 -22.25 3.48
CA GLN A 594 17.42 -23.69 3.32
C GLN A 594 18.72 -24.34 2.82
N ASN A 595 19.22 -25.32 3.57
CA ASN A 595 20.50 -25.94 3.29
C ASN A 595 20.36 -27.00 2.18
N LYS A 596 20.87 -26.73 0.96
CA LYS A 596 20.68 -27.56 -0.24
C LYS A 596 21.33 -28.96 -0.19
N SER A 597 21.91 -29.36 0.94
CA SER A 597 22.49 -30.68 1.19
C SER A 597 21.48 -31.81 1.39
N TYR A 598 20.17 -31.53 1.51
CA TYR A 598 19.13 -32.56 1.79
C TYR A 598 18.25 -33.00 0.60
N PHE A 599 18.44 -32.43 -0.60
CA PHE A 599 17.58 -32.70 -1.78
C PHE A 599 18.22 -33.58 -2.88
N ASN A 600 19.43 -34.09 -2.68
CA ASN A 600 20.16 -34.92 -3.66
C ASN A 600 20.23 -36.43 -3.29
N SER A 601 19.40 -36.90 -2.35
CA SER A 601 19.47 -38.27 -1.79
C SER A 601 18.25 -39.16 -2.11
N ILE A 602 17.28 -38.71 -2.90
CA ILE A 602 16.11 -39.51 -3.32
C ILE A 602 15.87 -39.37 -4.83
N ASN A 603 16.66 -40.09 -5.65
CA ASN A 603 16.24 -40.69 -6.95
C ASN A 603 17.39 -41.36 -7.78
N VAL A 604 18.33 -42.03 -7.13
CA VAL A 604 19.06 -43.21 -7.67
C VAL A 604 19.43 -44.07 -6.45
N GLN A 605 19.36 -45.40 -6.41
CA GLN A 605 19.39 -46.40 -7.49
C GLN A 605 18.39 -47.56 -7.23
N GLN A 606 18.06 -48.33 -8.27
CA GLN A 606 17.73 -49.75 -8.11
C GLN A 606 19.02 -50.58 -7.95
N ASP A 607 18.88 -51.81 -7.46
CA ASP A 607 19.90 -52.87 -7.23
C ASP A 607 21.20 -52.79 -8.08
N GLU A 608 22.40 -53.09 -7.53
CA GLU A 608 22.72 -54.39 -6.94
C GLU A 608 23.75 -54.42 -5.78
N LYS A 609 23.39 -55.20 -4.74
CA LYS A 609 24.21 -56.22 -4.03
C LYS A 609 25.49 -55.86 -3.22
N THR A 610 25.46 -56.43 -2.00
CA THR A 610 26.52 -57.17 -1.24
C THR A 610 27.48 -56.48 -0.24
N TYR A 611 27.37 -56.96 1.02
CA TYR A 611 28.27 -56.87 2.20
C TYR A 611 28.52 -55.46 2.80
N HIS A 612 28.27 -55.19 4.10
CA HIS A 612 28.81 -55.77 5.36
C HIS A 612 30.34 -55.54 5.51
N ILE A 613 30.90 -55.14 6.65
CA ILE A 613 30.39 -55.10 8.05
C ILE A 613 31.22 -54.12 8.94
N ASN A 614 30.67 -53.66 10.08
CA ASN A 614 31.37 -52.96 11.21
C ASN A 614 32.02 -51.58 10.86
N ASP A 615 32.38 -50.63 11.74
CA ASP A 615 32.24 -50.36 13.20
C ASP A 615 32.62 -48.86 13.43
N ILE A 616 32.31 -48.10 14.50
CA ILE A 616 31.49 -48.27 15.73
C ILE A 616 31.03 -46.87 16.25
N TYR A 617 30.17 -46.79 17.28
CA TYR A 617 29.87 -45.54 18.04
C TYR A 617 30.71 -45.46 19.32
N ASP A 618 31.17 -44.26 19.74
CA ASP A 618 30.69 -43.65 21.01
C ASP A 618 31.06 -42.15 21.15
N ALA A 619 30.45 -41.47 22.12
CA ALA A 619 30.77 -40.10 22.56
C ALA A 619 30.72 -39.96 24.10
N SER A 620 31.83 -39.51 24.68
CA SER A 620 32.04 -39.31 26.13
C SER A 620 33.13 -38.24 26.32
N GLU A 621 33.07 -37.23 27.18
CA GLU A 621 32.09 -36.69 28.14
C GLU A 621 32.21 -35.14 28.05
N TYR A 622 31.43 -34.25 28.68
CA TYR A 622 31.06 -34.18 30.09
C TYR A 622 29.95 -33.14 30.30
N SER A 623 28.99 -33.41 31.18
CA SER A 623 28.06 -32.41 31.73
C SER A 623 27.50 -32.96 33.05
N GLN A 624 27.71 -32.23 34.14
CA GLN A 624 27.44 -32.70 35.50
C GLN A 624 27.05 -31.51 36.39
N PHE A 625 26.12 -31.74 37.33
CA PHE A 625 25.59 -30.77 38.30
C PHE A 625 24.74 -29.62 37.70
N LEU A 626 23.56 -29.26 38.21
CA LEU A 626 22.83 -29.68 39.43
C LEU A 626 21.36 -30.07 39.16
N ASN A 627 20.82 -30.95 40.01
CA ASN A 627 19.38 -31.10 40.27
C ASN A 627 19.04 -30.46 41.62
N GLU A 628 17.78 -30.08 41.85
CA GLU A 628 17.24 -29.88 43.21
C GLU A 628 16.18 -30.92 43.58
N ILE A 629 16.44 -31.57 44.71
CA ILE A 629 15.52 -32.07 45.76
C ILE A 629 14.46 -33.14 45.39
N GLU A 630 14.31 -34.09 46.33
CA GLU A 630 13.52 -35.32 46.23
C GLU A 630 12.03 -35.13 46.55
N LEU A 631 11.19 -36.14 46.20
CA LEU A 631 10.41 -36.86 47.23
C LEU A 631 9.78 -38.19 46.73
N GLY A 632 10.45 -39.31 47.06
CA GLY A 632 9.80 -40.52 47.63
C GLY A 632 9.11 -41.59 46.76
N VAL A 633 9.52 -42.86 46.98
CA VAL A 633 8.67 -44.08 47.13
C VAL A 633 7.95 -44.64 45.86
N SER A 634 8.03 -45.93 45.50
CA SER A 634 8.92 -47.03 45.92
C SER A 634 8.87 -48.26 44.97
N ASP A 635 9.94 -49.06 45.08
CA ASP A 635 10.11 -50.50 44.84
C ASP A 635 10.05 -51.17 43.45
N ARG A 636 10.96 -52.13 43.34
CA ARG A 636 11.26 -53.04 42.23
C ARG A 636 10.31 -54.24 42.22
N ARG A 637 10.20 -54.93 41.07
CA ARG A 637 10.62 -56.35 40.96
C ARG A 637 10.80 -56.79 39.50
N SER A 638 11.31 -58.00 39.30
CA SER A 638 11.98 -58.46 38.07
C SER A 638 11.62 -59.93 37.72
N TYR A 639 12.19 -60.42 36.62
CA TYR A 639 12.28 -61.81 36.13
C TYR A 639 11.22 -62.37 35.13
N THR A 640 11.51 -62.10 33.84
CA THR A 640 11.77 -63.09 32.76
C THR A 640 10.87 -64.32 32.48
N LYS A 641 10.50 -64.43 31.18
CA LYS A 641 10.58 -65.61 30.27
C LYS A 641 10.08 -67.00 30.74
N ASN A 642 9.19 -67.64 29.95
CA ASN A 642 9.59 -68.77 29.07
C ASN A 642 8.46 -69.43 28.20
N ILE A 643 8.64 -69.40 26.86
CA ILE A 643 8.36 -70.47 25.86
C ILE A 643 6.84 -70.91 25.71
N PRO A 644 6.42 -71.78 24.75
CA PRO A 644 5.97 -71.39 23.40
C PRO A 644 4.49 -71.64 23.03
N SER A 645 4.11 -70.96 21.93
CA SER A 645 3.02 -71.23 20.96
C SER A 645 2.41 -72.64 20.88
N ALA A 646 1.07 -72.71 20.82
CA ALA A 646 0.35 -73.20 19.62
C ALA A 646 -1.19 -73.07 19.67
N GLN A 647 -1.76 -72.00 19.11
CA GLN A 647 -3.03 -72.03 18.33
C GLN A 647 -3.28 -70.69 17.61
N ARG A 648 -3.67 -70.73 16.32
CA ARG A 648 -3.96 -69.56 15.47
C ARG A 648 -5.48 -69.43 15.24
N LYS A 649 -5.99 -68.19 15.14
CA LYS A 649 -6.59 -67.64 13.89
C LYS A 649 -7.17 -66.23 14.08
N ASN A 650 -7.24 -65.48 12.98
CA ASN A 650 -8.03 -64.27 12.75
C ASN A 650 -7.78 -63.07 13.68
N VAL A 651 -6.63 -62.43 13.51
CA VAL A 651 -6.48 -60.98 13.73
C VAL A 651 -5.80 -60.39 12.49
N LEU A 652 -6.32 -59.27 11.97
CA LEU A 652 -5.63 -58.49 10.93
C LEU A 652 -4.57 -57.62 11.59
N ALA A 653 -3.36 -57.65 11.06
CA ALA A 653 -2.25 -56.84 11.51
C ALA A 653 -1.95 -55.74 10.49
N ASP A 654 -1.52 -54.58 11.01
CA ASP A 654 -0.74 -53.61 10.25
C ASP A 654 0.71 -54.15 10.04
N ALA A 655 1.51 -53.48 9.22
CA ALA A 655 2.86 -53.90 8.79
C ALA A 655 3.89 -54.14 9.92
N ASN A 656 3.53 -53.88 11.18
CA ASN A 656 4.33 -54.13 12.39
C ASN A 656 3.72 -55.21 13.34
N ASP A 657 2.85 -56.08 12.83
CA ASP A 657 2.36 -57.32 13.47
C ASP A 657 1.64 -57.15 14.84
N LYS A 658 0.96 -56.00 15.05
CA LYS A 658 0.21 -55.69 16.28
C LYS A 658 -1.26 -56.11 16.19
N GLN A 659 -1.80 -56.71 17.25
CA GLN A 659 -3.19 -57.15 17.34
C GLN A 659 -4.11 -56.05 17.90
N VAL A 660 -5.29 -55.88 17.26
CA VAL A 660 -6.35 -54.99 17.75
C VAL A 660 -7.12 -55.66 18.91
N GLN A 661 -7.24 -54.96 20.04
CA GLN A 661 -7.93 -55.42 21.26
C GLN A 661 -9.38 -54.90 21.34
N ARG A 662 -10.20 -55.56 22.16
CA ARG A 662 -11.62 -55.19 22.38
C ARG A 662 -11.88 -54.32 23.63
N MET A 663 -10.86 -54.08 24.46
CA MET A 663 -10.96 -53.21 25.64
C MET A 663 -10.02 -52.02 25.44
N CYS A 664 -10.59 -50.97 24.87
CA CYS A 664 -9.87 -49.76 24.46
C CYS A 664 -10.08 -48.61 25.43
N ASP A 665 -9.27 -47.58 25.27
CA ASP A 665 -9.47 -46.31 25.96
C ASP A 665 -10.83 -45.68 25.55
N PRO A 666 -11.56 -44.99 26.45
CA PRO A 666 -12.83 -44.35 26.13
C PRO A 666 -12.79 -43.31 25.00
N GLU A 667 -11.59 -42.80 24.66
CA GLU A 667 -11.32 -41.85 23.58
C GLU A 667 -10.91 -42.51 22.25
N CYS A 668 -10.80 -43.84 22.21
CA CYS A 668 -10.71 -44.60 20.95
C CYS A 668 -12.08 -44.70 20.27
N ASP A 669 -12.09 -44.73 18.95
CA ASP A 669 -13.32 -44.91 18.16
C ASP A 669 -13.71 -46.39 17.98
N SER A 670 -14.73 -46.63 17.14
CA SER A 670 -15.24 -47.98 16.85
C SER A 670 -14.26 -48.89 16.09
N GLN A 671 -13.17 -48.36 15.50
CA GLN A 671 -12.13 -49.18 14.86
C GLN A 671 -11.16 -49.83 15.86
N GLY A 672 -11.21 -49.42 17.13
CA GLY A 672 -10.54 -50.09 18.25
C GLY A 672 -9.13 -49.57 18.54
N CYS A 673 -8.27 -50.44 19.07
CA CYS A 673 -6.99 -50.05 19.65
C CYS A 673 -5.97 -51.20 19.64
N TYR A 674 -4.68 -50.85 19.67
CA TYR A 674 -3.57 -51.77 19.85
C TYR A 674 -3.21 -52.00 21.34
N GLY A 675 -3.92 -51.36 22.28
CA GLY A 675 -3.75 -51.54 23.72
C GLY A 675 -4.50 -50.51 24.57
N LYS A 676 -4.17 -50.45 25.86
CA LYS A 676 -5.01 -49.86 26.94
C LYS A 676 -4.68 -48.39 27.27
N GLY A 677 -4.54 -47.53 26.27
CA GLY A 677 -4.34 -46.11 26.51
C GLY A 677 -4.65 -45.26 25.28
N PRO A 678 -4.85 -43.94 25.45
CA PRO A 678 -5.30 -43.06 24.37
C PRO A 678 -4.26 -42.89 23.26
N THR A 679 -2.98 -43.19 23.56
CA THR A 679 -1.86 -43.27 22.61
C THR A 679 -1.82 -44.55 21.77
N GLN A 680 -2.79 -45.45 21.93
CA GLN A 680 -2.83 -46.77 21.30
C GLN A 680 -4.12 -47.02 20.51
N CYS A 681 -4.96 -46.02 20.30
CA CYS A 681 -6.16 -46.13 19.46
C CYS A 681 -5.81 -46.27 17.96
N VAL A 682 -6.66 -46.96 17.21
CA VAL A 682 -6.60 -47.02 15.73
C VAL A 682 -6.98 -45.65 15.17
N ALA A 683 -8.17 -45.15 15.56
CA ALA A 683 -8.61 -43.78 15.34
C ALA A 683 -9.25 -43.20 16.63
N CYS A 684 -9.40 -41.88 16.66
CA CYS A 684 -9.88 -41.15 17.83
C CYS A 684 -11.37 -40.84 17.72
N LYS A 685 -12.07 -40.96 18.84
CA LYS A 685 -13.53 -40.73 18.96
C LYS A 685 -13.91 -39.25 18.91
N HIS A 686 -13.07 -38.38 19.47
CA HIS A 686 -13.23 -36.94 19.44
C HIS A 686 -12.08 -36.29 18.65
N TYR A 687 -10.92 -36.06 19.27
CA TYR A 687 -9.78 -35.40 18.63
C TYR A 687 -8.47 -36.16 18.81
N ARG A 688 -7.49 -35.92 17.93
CA ARG A 688 -6.12 -36.44 18.04
C ARG A 688 -5.13 -35.31 18.34
N LEU A 689 -4.30 -35.49 19.36
CA LEU A 689 -3.13 -34.68 19.68
C LEU A 689 -1.89 -35.59 19.54
N ASP A 690 -1.04 -35.32 18.56
CA ASP A 690 0.06 -36.20 18.12
C ASP A 690 -0.40 -37.66 17.88
N ASN A 691 -0.04 -38.58 18.78
CA ASN A 691 -0.48 -39.98 18.77
C ASN A 691 -1.58 -40.28 19.80
N SER A 692 -1.94 -39.34 20.67
CA SER A 692 -2.96 -39.52 21.71
C SER A 692 -4.32 -39.05 21.26
N CYS A 693 -5.37 -39.80 21.58
CA CYS A 693 -6.73 -39.29 21.52
C CYS A 693 -7.06 -38.43 22.74
N VAL A 694 -7.85 -37.37 22.55
CA VAL A 694 -8.26 -36.42 23.59
C VAL A 694 -9.70 -35.95 23.37
N SER A 695 -10.44 -35.74 24.46
CA SER A 695 -11.86 -35.32 24.42
C SER A 695 -12.06 -33.84 24.07
N ARG A 696 -11.02 -33.02 24.28
CA ARG A 696 -10.88 -31.62 23.85
C ARG A 696 -9.41 -31.34 23.57
N CYS A 697 -9.13 -30.45 22.63
CA CYS A 697 -7.76 -29.95 22.44
C CYS A 697 -7.32 -29.12 23.66
N PRO A 698 -6.05 -29.24 24.11
CA PRO A 698 -5.52 -28.43 25.20
C PRO A 698 -5.31 -26.96 24.78
N PRO A 699 -5.07 -26.05 25.75
CA PRO A 699 -4.58 -24.70 25.47
C PRO A 699 -3.41 -24.70 24.48
N ARG A 700 -3.32 -23.60 23.72
CA ARG A 700 -2.47 -23.41 22.53
C ARG A 700 -2.73 -24.39 21.39
N SER A 701 -3.90 -25.04 21.35
CA SER A 701 -4.36 -25.78 20.17
C SER A 701 -5.87 -25.70 19.93
N PHE A 702 -6.28 -25.81 18.67
CA PHE A 702 -7.67 -25.84 18.20
C PHE A 702 -7.91 -27.08 17.33
N VAL A 703 -9.18 -27.40 17.05
CA VAL A 703 -9.56 -28.54 16.20
C VAL A 703 -9.50 -28.14 14.73
N ASN A 704 -8.65 -28.80 13.94
CA ASN A 704 -8.69 -28.64 12.48
C ASN A 704 -9.85 -29.45 11.84
N GLN A 705 -10.18 -29.17 10.58
CA GLN A 705 -11.21 -29.88 9.82
C GLN A 705 -11.05 -31.42 9.82
N GLY A 706 -9.83 -31.93 10.00
CA GLY A 706 -9.52 -33.37 10.06
C GLY A 706 -9.68 -34.03 11.44
N GLY A 707 -10.13 -33.30 12.47
CA GLY A 707 -10.24 -33.80 13.85
C GLY A 707 -8.91 -33.88 14.59
N VAL A 708 -7.88 -33.18 14.12
CA VAL A 708 -6.55 -33.13 14.74
C VAL A 708 -6.37 -31.79 15.45
N CYS A 709 -5.86 -31.82 16.67
CA CYS A 709 -5.47 -30.62 17.40
C CYS A 709 -4.26 -29.98 16.73
N TRP A 710 -4.44 -28.79 16.16
CA TRP A 710 -3.38 -27.99 15.53
C TRP A 710 -3.00 -26.82 16.45
N PRO A 711 -1.74 -26.38 16.45
CA PRO A 711 -1.30 -25.28 17.29
C PRO A 711 -2.03 -23.98 16.94
N CYS A 712 -2.36 -23.19 17.96
CA CYS A 712 -2.81 -21.81 17.77
C CYS A 712 -1.70 -20.94 17.16
N HIS A 713 -2.06 -19.75 16.66
CA HIS A 713 -1.10 -18.66 16.56
C HIS A 713 -0.47 -18.42 17.95
N GLU A 714 0.84 -18.17 18.01
CA GLU A 714 1.62 -18.20 19.24
C GLU A 714 1.26 -17.11 20.27
N SER A 715 0.63 -16.02 19.84
CA SER A 715 0.09 -14.98 20.73
C SER A 715 -1.25 -15.36 21.38
N CYS A 716 -1.91 -16.44 20.93
CA CYS A 716 -3.10 -16.98 21.58
C CYS A 716 -2.73 -18.03 22.65
N GLU A 717 -3.37 -18.00 23.82
CA GLU A 717 -3.36 -19.11 24.78
C GLU A 717 -4.52 -20.09 24.51
N THR A 718 -5.64 -19.60 23.96
CA THR A 718 -6.69 -20.44 23.37
C THR A 718 -7.20 -19.79 22.10
N CYS A 719 -7.63 -20.58 21.12
CA CYS A 719 -8.04 -20.10 19.81
C CYS A 719 -9.15 -20.97 19.19
N ALA A 720 -9.87 -20.41 18.22
CA ALA A 720 -10.84 -21.10 17.38
C ALA A 720 -10.24 -21.60 16.04
N GLY A 721 -9.02 -21.16 15.71
CA GLY A 721 -8.38 -21.32 14.40
C GLY A 721 -6.88 -21.04 14.46
N ALA A 722 -6.18 -21.28 13.34
CA ALA A 722 -4.73 -21.07 13.24
C ALA A 722 -4.30 -19.60 13.05
N GLY A 723 -5.23 -18.72 12.69
CA GLY A 723 -4.93 -17.32 12.40
C GLY A 723 -4.65 -16.50 13.66
N GLN A 724 -3.97 -15.36 13.50
CA GLN A 724 -3.74 -14.43 14.60
C GLN A 724 -5.05 -13.76 15.08
N ASP A 725 -6.05 -13.67 14.20
CA ASP A 725 -7.45 -13.24 14.40
C ASP A 725 -8.37 -14.25 15.07
N SER A 726 -7.81 -15.40 15.45
CA SER A 726 -8.57 -16.55 15.92
C SER A 726 -8.47 -16.73 17.43
N CYS A 727 -7.85 -15.81 18.16
CA CYS A 727 -7.61 -15.94 19.58
C CYS A 727 -8.88 -15.75 20.42
N LEU A 728 -9.16 -16.72 21.29
CA LEU A 728 -10.23 -16.65 22.29
C LEU A 728 -9.70 -16.11 23.63
N THR A 729 -8.44 -16.40 23.95
CA THR A 729 -7.66 -15.79 25.04
C THR A 729 -6.21 -15.63 24.63
N CYS A 730 -5.52 -14.63 25.16
CA CYS A 730 -4.13 -14.35 24.82
C CYS A 730 -3.11 -15.10 25.67
N ALA A 731 -1.93 -15.32 25.09
CA ALA A 731 -0.73 -15.69 25.81
C ALA A 731 -0.36 -14.60 26.83
N PRO A 732 0.45 -14.90 27.87
CA PRO A 732 0.94 -13.90 28.80
C PRO A 732 1.56 -12.68 28.09
N ALA A 733 1.46 -11.50 28.70
CA ALA A 733 1.93 -10.22 28.15
C ALA A 733 1.36 -9.85 26.76
N HIS A 734 0.21 -10.40 26.38
CA HIS A 734 -0.57 -9.98 25.21
C HIS A 734 -1.99 -9.61 25.64
N LEU A 735 -2.53 -8.55 25.04
CA LEU A 735 -3.87 -8.01 25.23
C LEU A 735 -4.77 -8.48 24.08
N LEU A 736 -6.03 -8.82 24.38
CA LEU A 736 -7.01 -9.22 23.37
C LEU A 736 -7.68 -7.98 22.77
N VAL A 737 -7.54 -7.75 21.47
CA VAL A 737 -8.34 -6.75 20.77
C VAL A 737 -9.73 -7.35 20.51
N VAL A 738 -10.72 -6.91 21.30
CA VAL A 738 -11.92 -7.71 21.60
C VAL A 738 -12.83 -8.01 20.40
N ASP A 739 -12.82 -7.17 19.37
CA ASP A 739 -13.65 -7.25 18.16
C ASP A 739 -12.90 -7.77 16.92
N LEU A 740 -11.56 -7.83 16.99
CA LEU A 740 -10.68 -8.43 15.97
C LEU A 740 -10.22 -9.84 16.35
N ALA A 741 -10.35 -10.23 17.62
CA ALA A 741 -9.77 -11.45 18.20
C ALA A 741 -8.26 -11.64 17.93
N VAL A 742 -7.54 -10.53 17.69
CA VAL A 742 -6.07 -10.54 17.63
C VAL A 742 -5.49 -10.34 19.02
N CYS A 743 -4.51 -11.19 19.37
CA CYS A 743 -3.65 -10.97 20.53
C CYS A 743 -2.40 -10.21 20.10
N LEU A 744 -2.27 -8.99 20.62
CA LEU A 744 -1.16 -8.07 20.39
C LEU A 744 -0.49 -7.72 21.72
N GLN A 745 0.79 -7.37 21.70
CA GLN A 745 1.52 -7.03 22.92
C GLN A 745 1.05 -5.69 23.54
N GLN A 746 0.38 -4.84 22.75
CA GLN A 746 -0.12 -3.52 23.09
C GLN A 746 -1.38 -3.23 22.25
N CYS A 747 -2.26 -2.35 22.74
CA CYS A 747 -3.38 -1.87 21.94
C CYS A 747 -2.90 -1.01 20.76
N PRO A 748 -3.48 -1.19 19.55
CA PRO A 748 -3.24 -0.27 18.44
C PRO A 748 -4.05 1.02 18.66
N ASP A 749 -3.59 2.12 18.06
CA ASP A 749 -4.31 3.40 18.08
C ASP A 749 -5.74 3.22 17.50
N GLY A 750 -6.70 4.02 17.95
CA GLY A 750 -8.14 3.76 17.82
C GLY A 750 -8.72 2.84 18.92
N TYR A 751 -7.88 2.34 19.84
CA TYR A 751 -8.27 1.51 20.98
C TYR A 751 -7.55 1.99 22.26
N TYR A 752 -8.20 1.79 23.42
CA TYR A 752 -7.59 1.94 24.73
C TYR A 752 -7.42 0.59 25.43
N GLU A 753 -6.48 0.51 26.36
CA GLU A 753 -6.28 -0.63 27.24
C GLU A 753 -7.22 -0.55 28.44
N ASP A 754 -8.07 -1.55 28.62
CA ASP A 754 -8.84 -1.76 29.84
C ASP A 754 -8.04 -2.69 30.76
N GLN A 755 -7.51 -2.13 31.85
CA GLN A 755 -6.62 -2.82 32.77
C GLN A 755 -7.33 -3.87 33.64
N ASP A 756 -8.63 -3.71 33.91
CA ASP A 756 -9.43 -4.70 34.65
C ASP A 756 -9.78 -5.91 33.78
N ALA A 757 -9.94 -5.70 32.47
CA ALA A 757 -10.20 -6.76 31.49
C ALA A 757 -8.93 -7.37 30.86
N ASN A 758 -7.76 -6.72 30.97
CA ASN A 758 -6.52 -7.06 30.26
C ASN A 758 -6.77 -7.19 28.74
N ALA A 759 -7.49 -6.22 28.17
CA ALA A 759 -7.99 -6.26 26.80
C ALA A 759 -8.09 -4.86 26.18
N CYS A 760 -8.06 -4.80 24.85
CA CYS A 760 -8.13 -3.56 24.09
C CYS A 760 -9.54 -3.34 23.56
N PHE A 761 -10.15 -2.21 23.92
CA PHE A 761 -11.49 -1.81 23.50
C PHE A 761 -11.43 -0.61 22.55
N PRO A 762 -12.24 -0.57 21.49
CA PRO A 762 -12.25 0.55 20.56
C PRO A 762 -12.73 1.83 21.24
N CYS A 763 -12.16 2.96 20.81
CA CYS A 763 -12.55 4.30 21.23
C CYS A 763 -14.02 4.64 20.89
N ALA A 764 -14.48 5.82 21.30
CA ALA A 764 -15.75 6.38 20.83
C ALA A 764 -15.70 6.66 19.32
N GLU A 765 -16.87 6.71 18.68
CA GLU A 765 -16.97 7.07 17.25
C GLU A 765 -16.31 8.43 16.98
N HIS A 766 -15.63 8.55 15.83
CA HIS A 766 -14.89 9.75 15.39
C HIS A 766 -13.68 10.16 16.27
N CYS A 767 -13.34 9.35 17.28
CA CYS A 767 -12.10 9.48 18.04
C CYS A 767 -10.97 8.68 17.38
N ASP A 768 -9.82 9.30 17.17
CA ASP A 768 -8.63 8.70 16.56
C ASP A 768 -7.69 8.10 17.64
N THR A 769 -7.46 8.82 18.73
CA THR A 769 -6.81 8.27 19.93
C THR A 769 -7.60 8.61 21.20
N CYS A 770 -7.72 7.64 22.11
CA CYS A 770 -8.33 7.81 23.43
C CYS A 770 -7.45 7.16 24.51
N SER A 771 -7.64 7.56 25.76
CA SER A 771 -6.89 7.05 26.92
C SER A 771 -7.82 6.64 28.05
N GLU A 772 -7.53 5.52 28.72
CA GLU A 772 -8.26 4.91 29.85
C GLU A 772 -9.74 4.50 29.59
N LYS A 773 -10.47 5.19 28.70
CA LYS A 773 -11.89 4.99 28.37
C LYS A 773 -12.16 5.40 26.92
N ALA A 774 -13.23 4.84 26.33
CA ALA A 774 -13.64 5.14 24.97
C ALA A 774 -13.93 6.63 24.74
N ASP A 775 -14.56 7.26 25.74
CA ASP A 775 -15.11 8.61 25.77
C ASP A 775 -14.14 9.66 26.38
N MET A 776 -12.88 9.30 26.64
CA MET A 776 -11.80 10.24 26.97
C MET A 776 -10.82 10.36 25.80
N CYS A 777 -11.24 11.10 24.78
CA CYS A 777 -10.53 11.26 23.51
C CYS A 777 -9.40 12.31 23.57
N SER A 778 -8.25 11.99 22.98
CA SER A 778 -7.08 12.87 22.84
C SER A 778 -6.89 13.44 21.43
N SER A 779 -7.31 12.75 20.36
CA SER A 779 -7.31 13.27 18.98
C SER A 779 -8.56 12.82 18.22
N CYS A 780 -9.06 13.67 17.31
CA CYS A 780 -10.24 13.39 16.51
C CYS A 780 -9.89 13.05 15.06
N VAL A 781 -10.73 12.25 14.41
CA VAL A 781 -10.63 11.96 12.97
C VAL A 781 -10.79 13.25 12.15
N HIS A 782 -10.10 13.34 11.01
CA HIS A 782 -10.18 14.50 10.11
C HIS A 782 -11.63 14.93 9.81
N SER A 783 -11.86 16.24 9.79
CA SER A 783 -13.17 16.93 9.77
C SER A 783 -13.96 16.96 11.09
N TYR A 784 -13.47 16.37 12.19
CA TYR A 784 -14.04 16.53 13.52
C TYR A 784 -13.20 17.45 14.40
N VAL A 785 -13.82 18.05 15.42
CA VAL A 785 -13.19 19.00 16.36
C VAL A 785 -13.27 18.51 17.79
N LEU A 786 -12.16 18.63 18.53
CA LEU A 786 -12.04 18.16 19.90
C LEU A 786 -12.60 19.19 20.89
N HIS A 787 -13.50 18.74 21.78
CA HIS A 787 -14.04 19.54 22.87
C HIS A 787 -14.31 18.66 24.11
N ASN A 788 -13.69 19.01 25.24
CA ASN A 788 -13.84 18.32 26.54
C ASN A 788 -13.69 16.78 26.49
N GLY A 789 -12.77 16.27 25.66
CA GLY A 789 -12.54 14.83 25.50
C GLY A 789 -13.51 14.11 24.55
N SER A 790 -14.38 14.84 23.84
CA SER A 790 -15.29 14.30 22.82
C SER A 790 -15.07 14.96 21.46
N CYS A 791 -15.30 14.20 20.39
CA CYS A 791 -15.20 14.67 19.01
C CYS A 791 -16.56 15.09 18.47
N LEU A 792 -16.66 16.34 17.99
CA LEU A 792 -17.89 16.94 17.47
C LEU A 792 -17.69 17.34 16.01
N ALA A 793 -18.74 17.36 15.20
CA ALA A 793 -18.63 17.87 13.81
C ALA A 793 -18.50 19.40 13.73
N ILE A 794 -18.95 20.14 14.76
CA ILE A 794 -18.97 21.61 14.80
C ILE A 794 -18.74 22.07 16.26
N CYS A 795 -17.97 23.15 16.44
CA CYS A 795 -17.73 23.74 17.76
C CYS A 795 -18.99 24.36 18.40
N PRO A 796 -19.19 24.22 19.73
CA PRO A 796 -20.35 24.77 20.44
C PRO A 796 -20.50 26.31 20.34
N PRO A 797 -21.72 26.86 20.49
CA PRO A 797 -21.94 28.32 20.55
C PRO A 797 -21.07 29.00 21.62
N GLY A 798 -20.52 30.17 21.28
CA GLY A 798 -19.56 30.89 22.14
C GLY A 798 -18.11 30.41 22.00
N THR A 799 -17.86 29.35 21.23
CA THR A 799 -16.50 28.88 20.88
C THR A 799 -16.23 29.02 19.38
N TYR A 800 -14.95 28.98 19.00
CA TYR A 800 -14.46 28.93 17.63
C TYR A 800 -13.45 27.78 17.47
N GLN A 801 -13.32 27.26 16.25
CA GLN A 801 -12.32 26.24 15.90
C GLN A 801 -10.93 26.88 15.79
N ASN A 802 -9.93 26.32 16.48
CA ASN A 802 -8.53 26.71 16.34
C ASN A 802 -7.81 25.89 15.25
N GLU A 803 -6.55 26.25 14.96
CA GLU A 803 -5.71 25.63 13.93
C GLU A 803 -5.33 24.16 14.23
N ASN A 804 -5.51 23.71 15.48
CA ASN A 804 -5.32 22.32 15.93
C ASN A 804 -6.65 21.55 16.04
N PHE A 805 -7.70 21.97 15.33
CA PHE A 805 -9.05 21.37 15.38
C PHE A 805 -9.69 21.33 16.79
N GLY A 806 -9.22 22.14 17.74
CA GLY A 806 -9.80 22.26 19.08
C GLY A 806 -10.78 23.44 19.20
N CYS A 807 -11.86 23.28 19.97
CA CYS A 807 -12.84 24.35 20.19
C CYS A 807 -12.44 25.26 21.36
N MET A 808 -12.04 26.50 21.05
CA MET A 808 -11.61 27.53 22.02
C MET A 808 -12.69 28.58 22.29
N GLN A 809 -12.75 29.09 23.52
CA GLN A 809 -13.72 30.13 23.91
C GLN A 809 -13.47 31.47 23.18
N CYS A 810 -14.54 32.16 22.82
CA CYS A 810 -14.49 33.54 22.33
C CYS A 810 -14.14 34.53 23.45
N HIS A 811 -13.60 35.70 23.07
CA HIS A 811 -13.39 36.81 23.99
C HIS A 811 -14.71 37.26 24.65
N GLU A 812 -14.66 37.67 25.93
CA GLU A 812 -15.85 37.94 26.75
C GLU A 812 -16.76 39.07 26.23
N SER A 813 -16.26 39.95 25.38
CA SER A 813 -17.06 41.01 24.72
C SER A 813 -17.86 40.51 23.49
N CYS A 814 -17.52 39.33 22.96
CA CYS A 814 -18.20 38.75 21.81
C CYS A 814 -19.43 37.91 22.22
N GLU A 815 -20.38 37.78 21.28
CA GLU A 815 -21.41 36.72 21.27
C GLU A 815 -20.99 35.57 20.33
N SER A 816 -20.29 35.88 19.24
CA SER A 816 -19.59 34.91 18.39
C SER A 816 -18.31 35.51 17.81
N CYS A 817 -17.32 34.68 17.46
CA CYS A 817 -15.99 35.12 17.03
C CYS A 817 -15.34 34.16 16.00
N ASN A 818 -14.28 34.63 15.33
CA ASN A 818 -13.37 33.82 14.50
C ASN A 818 -11.94 33.80 15.05
N GLY A 819 -11.75 34.09 16.34
CA GLY A 819 -10.45 34.18 16.98
C GLY A 819 -10.54 34.61 18.45
N PRO A 820 -9.44 34.51 19.22
CA PRO A 820 -9.46 34.68 20.67
C PRO A 820 -9.42 36.15 21.12
N SER A 821 -9.17 37.10 20.21
CA SER A 821 -9.02 38.52 20.56
C SER A 821 -10.34 39.28 20.58
N GLU A 822 -10.39 40.35 21.37
CA GLU A 822 -11.46 41.36 21.33
C GLU A 822 -11.72 41.99 19.95
N THR A 823 -10.78 41.88 19.00
CA THR A 823 -10.93 42.37 17.61
C THR A 823 -11.45 41.29 16.64
N SER A 824 -11.76 40.09 17.13
CA SER A 824 -12.21 38.94 16.35
C SER A 824 -13.71 38.64 16.56
N CYS A 825 -14.49 39.60 17.04
CA CYS A 825 -15.94 39.43 17.23
C CYS A 825 -16.68 39.53 15.88
N ILE A 826 -17.58 38.57 15.65
CA ILE A 826 -18.50 38.51 14.50
C ILE A 826 -19.88 39.03 14.90
N SER A 827 -20.33 38.73 16.12
CA SER A 827 -21.54 39.30 16.70
C SER A 827 -21.32 39.75 18.13
N CYS A 828 -22.08 40.75 18.55
CA CYS A 828 -21.95 41.44 19.84
C CYS A 828 -23.13 41.14 20.75
N ARG A 829 -22.85 41.03 22.05
CA ARG A 829 -23.86 40.77 23.09
C ARG A 829 -24.94 41.86 23.11
N ILE A 830 -26.12 41.53 23.61
CA ILE A 830 -27.30 42.42 23.60
C ILE A 830 -26.99 43.70 24.39
N GLY A 831 -26.81 44.81 23.68
CA GLY A 831 -26.44 46.13 24.22
C GLY A 831 -25.23 46.75 23.53
N ASP A 832 -24.36 45.93 22.93
CA ASP A 832 -23.14 46.36 22.23
C ASP A 832 -23.29 46.36 20.70
N TYR A 833 -22.45 47.16 20.04
CA TYR A 833 -22.47 47.40 18.60
C TYR A 833 -21.14 47.03 17.95
N ALA A 834 -21.19 46.28 16.86
CA ALA A 834 -20.02 45.89 16.07
C ALA A 834 -19.38 47.10 15.35
N PHE A 835 -18.07 47.24 15.49
CA PHE A 835 -17.26 48.20 14.77
C PHE A 835 -15.84 47.67 14.56
N LYS A 836 -15.46 47.41 13.31
CA LYS A 836 -14.11 46.92 12.91
C LYS A 836 -13.64 45.69 13.71
N GLY A 837 -14.53 44.70 13.89
CA GLY A 837 -14.24 43.45 14.62
C GLY A 837 -14.27 43.55 16.15
N ARG A 838 -14.41 44.76 16.72
CA ARG A 838 -14.67 44.96 18.16
C ARG A 838 -16.16 45.16 18.43
N CYS A 839 -16.60 44.76 19.61
CA CYS A 839 -17.89 45.13 20.18
C CYS A 839 -17.76 46.34 21.11
N LEU A 840 -18.58 47.37 20.89
CA LEU A 840 -18.52 48.64 21.62
C LEU A 840 -19.91 49.03 22.14
N SER A 841 -20.01 49.38 23.42
CA SER A 841 -21.26 49.85 24.03
C SER A 841 -21.72 51.24 23.55
N LYS A 842 -20.84 51.98 22.86
CA LYS A 842 -21.11 53.28 22.22
C LYS A 842 -20.28 53.42 20.93
N CYS A 843 -20.91 53.88 19.86
CA CYS A 843 -20.24 54.13 18.59
C CYS A 843 -19.33 55.38 18.64
N PRO A 844 -18.19 55.39 17.90
CA PRO A 844 -17.30 56.54 17.82
C PRO A 844 -17.90 57.67 16.97
N ALA A 845 -17.37 58.89 17.13
CA ALA A 845 -17.77 60.07 16.36
C ALA A 845 -17.70 59.82 14.83
N GLY A 846 -18.55 60.52 14.08
CA GLY A 846 -18.79 60.24 12.66
C GLY A 846 -19.61 58.96 12.40
N ASN A 847 -20.09 58.26 13.44
CA ASN A 847 -20.94 57.07 13.33
C ASN A 847 -22.08 57.13 14.37
N TYR A 848 -23.17 56.42 14.11
CA TYR A 848 -24.29 56.22 15.03
C TYR A 848 -24.61 54.73 15.22
N ALA A 849 -25.26 54.40 16.33
CA ALA A 849 -25.65 53.05 16.67
C ALA A 849 -26.98 52.66 15.99
N ASP A 850 -26.99 51.56 15.22
CA ASP A 850 -28.22 50.97 14.70
C ASP A 850 -28.62 49.75 15.53
N ILE A 851 -29.69 49.93 16.31
CA ILE A 851 -30.27 48.92 17.22
C ILE A 851 -30.75 47.68 16.45
N GLN A 852 -31.21 47.82 15.20
CA GLN A 852 -31.68 46.70 14.39
C GLN A 852 -30.56 45.97 13.64
N LYS A 853 -29.36 46.55 13.53
CA LYS A 853 -28.18 45.88 12.94
C LYS A 853 -27.14 45.43 13.96
N ARG A 854 -27.22 45.93 15.21
CA ARG A 854 -26.17 45.77 16.24
C ARG A 854 -24.78 46.17 15.71
N GLU A 855 -24.71 47.23 14.88
CA GLU A 855 -23.46 47.74 14.31
C GLU A 855 -23.43 49.28 14.31
N CYS A 856 -22.23 49.86 14.19
CA CYS A 856 -22.03 51.30 14.06
C CYS A 856 -22.03 51.73 12.58
N ILE A 857 -22.99 52.56 12.19
CA ILE A 857 -23.17 53.07 10.82
C ILE A 857 -22.55 54.47 10.69
N PRO A 858 -21.83 54.79 9.60
CA PRO A 858 -21.32 56.14 9.37
C PRO A 858 -22.45 57.19 9.24
N CYS A 859 -22.17 58.41 9.71
CA CYS A 859 -23.04 59.57 9.54
C CYS A 859 -23.08 60.05 8.07
N PRO A 860 -24.08 60.87 7.68
CA PRO A 860 -24.15 61.49 6.35
C PRO A 860 -22.91 62.33 6.00
N ILE A 861 -22.72 62.60 4.71
CA ILE A 861 -21.63 63.43 4.19
C ILE A 861 -21.62 64.80 4.89
N GLY A 862 -20.43 65.26 5.31
CA GLY A 862 -20.26 66.52 6.02
C GLY A 862 -20.75 66.53 7.47
N CYS A 863 -21.20 65.40 8.02
CA CYS A 863 -21.68 65.29 9.40
C CYS A 863 -20.64 64.67 10.36
N LEU A 864 -20.61 65.15 11.62
CA LEU A 864 -19.73 64.67 12.68
C LEU A 864 -20.49 63.93 13.80
N ILE A 865 -21.71 64.38 14.14
CA ILE A 865 -22.60 63.72 15.11
C ILE A 865 -23.99 63.63 14.51
N CYS A 866 -24.58 62.43 14.50
CA CYS A 866 -25.89 62.15 13.93
C CYS A 866 -26.68 61.11 14.73
N THR A 867 -27.99 61.06 14.50
CA THR A 867 -28.93 60.09 15.08
C THR A 867 -29.88 59.63 13.97
N TYR A 868 -29.93 58.34 13.65
CA TYR A 868 -30.76 57.78 12.55
C TYR A 868 -30.64 58.56 11.23
N ALA A 869 -29.39 58.82 10.80
CA ALA A 869 -29.03 59.64 9.64
C ALA A 869 -29.48 61.13 9.66
N ILE A 870 -30.07 61.64 10.74
CA ILE A 870 -30.27 63.08 10.97
C ILE A 870 -29.01 63.63 11.63
N CYS A 871 -28.38 64.64 11.04
CA CYS A 871 -27.21 65.29 11.63
C CYS A 871 -27.59 66.32 12.71
N SER A 872 -26.79 66.41 13.77
CA SER A 872 -26.87 67.44 14.81
C SER A 872 -25.63 68.34 14.86
N VAL A 873 -24.46 67.86 14.41
CA VAL A 873 -23.21 68.65 14.33
C VAL A 873 -22.49 68.34 13.03
N CYS A 874 -22.26 69.36 12.20
CA CYS A 874 -21.51 69.25 10.94
C CYS A 874 -19.99 69.33 11.14
N GLN A 875 -19.26 68.89 10.13
CA GLN A 875 -17.79 69.00 10.01
C GLN A 875 -17.38 70.45 9.68
N GLU A 876 -16.10 70.79 9.85
CA GLU A 876 -15.61 72.14 9.57
C GLU A 876 -15.90 72.58 8.13
N LYS A 877 -16.33 73.85 7.96
CA LYS A 877 -16.78 74.45 6.69
C LYS A 877 -18.13 73.95 6.16
N TRP A 878 -18.85 73.10 6.90
CA TRP A 878 -20.22 72.70 6.59
C TRP A 878 -21.23 73.35 7.56
N ILE A 879 -22.42 73.67 7.07
CA ILE A 879 -23.52 74.31 7.80
C ILE A 879 -24.70 73.34 7.91
N LEU A 880 -25.33 73.29 9.09
CA LEU A 880 -26.51 72.47 9.33
C LEU A 880 -27.77 73.14 8.76
N THR A 881 -28.41 72.48 7.80
CA THR A 881 -29.69 72.91 7.22
C THR A 881 -30.85 72.66 8.18
N LYS A 882 -31.96 73.40 8.02
CA LYS A 882 -33.20 73.25 8.83
C LYS A 882 -33.87 71.87 8.74
N ARG A 883 -33.38 70.96 7.88
CA ARG A 883 -33.85 69.58 7.74
C ARG A 883 -32.89 68.54 8.35
N GLY A 884 -31.83 68.96 9.03
CA GLY A 884 -30.88 68.06 9.68
C GLY A 884 -29.80 67.49 8.76
N ASN A 885 -29.60 68.05 7.56
CA ASN A 885 -28.52 67.68 6.64
C ASN A 885 -27.42 68.74 6.64
N CYS A 886 -26.16 68.36 6.41
CA CYS A 886 -25.05 69.30 6.26
C CYS A 886 -24.90 69.73 4.78
N GLN A 887 -24.54 71.00 4.57
CA GLN A 887 -24.27 71.58 3.25
C GLN A 887 -23.00 72.45 3.32
N PRO A 888 -22.16 72.54 2.26
CA PRO A 888 -20.97 73.40 2.28
C PRO A 888 -21.32 74.88 2.50
N ASN A 889 -20.47 75.61 3.21
CA ASN A 889 -20.66 77.04 3.48
C ASN A 889 -20.67 77.88 2.19
N GLY A 890 -21.80 78.52 1.89
CA GLY A 890 -22.01 79.35 0.69
C GLY A 890 -22.76 78.66 -0.46
N ASN A 891 -22.91 77.32 -0.43
CA ASN A 891 -23.74 76.57 -1.38
C ASN A 891 -25.25 76.86 -1.23
N ASP A 892 -25.66 77.69 -0.26
CA ASP A 892 -27.04 78.15 -0.06
C ASP A 892 -27.50 79.22 -1.08
N LYS A 893 -26.56 79.73 -1.91
CA LYS A 893 -26.76 80.84 -2.85
C LYS A 893 -26.47 80.48 -4.32
N CYS A 894 -26.22 79.20 -4.59
CA CYS A 894 -25.95 78.67 -5.92
C CYS A 894 -27.11 77.77 -6.37
N ASP A 895 -27.27 77.61 -7.68
CA ASP A 895 -28.24 76.65 -8.22
C ASP A 895 -27.82 75.20 -7.90
N THR A 896 -28.76 74.25 -7.99
CA THR A 896 -28.55 72.89 -7.46
C THR A 896 -27.35 72.17 -8.08
N ASN A 897 -27.09 72.40 -9.37
CA ASN A 897 -25.97 71.84 -10.14
C ASN A 897 -24.67 72.66 -10.00
N GLU A 898 -24.54 73.51 -8.98
CA GLU A 898 -23.36 74.34 -8.75
C GLU A 898 -22.80 74.25 -7.32
N TYR A 899 -21.51 74.54 -7.17
CA TYR A 899 -20.81 74.69 -5.89
C TYR A 899 -20.18 76.08 -5.74
N TYR A 900 -20.02 76.53 -4.49
CA TYR A 900 -19.53 77.86 -4.16
C TYR A 900 -18.01 77.86 -3.89
N GLU A 901 -17.24 78.56 -4.72
CA GLU A 901 -15.77 78.64 -4.57
C GLU A 901 -15.24 80.02 -5.01
N GLY A 902 -14.39 80.62 -4.17
CA GLY A 902 -13.73 81.90 -4.49
C GLY A 902 -14.68 83.10 -4.64
N GLY A 903 -15.89 83.02 -4.06
CA GLY A 903 -16.90 84.08 -4.16
C GLY A 903 -17.78 84.01 -5.41
N ARG A 904 -17.76 82.90 -6.15
CA ARG A 904 -18.67 82.62 -7.28
C ARG A 904 -19.20 81.19 -7.20
N CYS A 905 -20.36 80.98 -7.79
CA CYS A 905 -20.87 79.65 -8.09
C CYS A 905 -20.17 79.10 -9.35
N LYS A 906 -20.00 77.78 -9.41
CA LYS A 906 -19.37 77.04 -10.52
C LYS A 906 -20.13 75.73 -10.71
N ASN A 907 -20.30 75.29 -11.95
CA ASN A 907 -20.97 74.02 -12.24
C ASN A 907 -20.26 72.80 -11.66
N CYS A 908 -21.04 71.83 -11.20
CA CYS A 908 -20.61 70.51 -10.75
C CYS A 908 -20.03 69.65 -11.88
N HIS A 909 -19.36 68.55 -11.52
CA HIS A 909 -19.08 67.47 -12.46
C HIS A 909 -20.38 66.93 -13.07
N SER A 910 -20.38 66.63 -14.36
CA SER A 910 -21.58 66.29 -15.16
C SER A 910 -22.42 65.11 -14.65
N THR A 911 -21.85 64.24 -13.81
CA THR A 911 -22.52 63.10 -13.18
C THR A 911 -23.29 63.45 -11.90
N CYS A 912 -22.92 64.56 -11.22
CA CYS A 912 -23.57 65.00 -10.00
C CYS A 912 -24.83 65.83 -10.33
N GLU A 913 -25.92 65.62 -9.59
CA GLU A 913 -27.06 66.55 -9.55
C GLU A 913 -26.75 67.71 -8.59
N LYS A 914 -26.01 67.44 -7.51
CA LYS A 914 -25.52 68.41 -6.51
C LYS A 914 -24.11 68.04 -6.07
N CYS A 915 -23.25 69.01 -5.76
CA CYS A 915 -21.85 68.75 -5.36
C CYS A 915 -21.32 69.73 -4.30
N SER A 916 -20.21 69.35 -3.66
CA SER A 916 -19.41 70.20 -2.75
C SER A 916 -18.12 70.74 -3.38
N GLY A 917 -17.86 70.42 -4.65
CA GLY A 917 -16.60 70.67 -5.34
C GLY A 917 -16.67 70.25 -6.82
N PRO A 918 -15.60 70.48 -7.60
CA PRO A 918 -15.61 70.28 -9.05
C PRO A 918 -15.42 68.83 -9.51
N ASN A 919 -14.97 67.92 -8.63
CA ASN A 919 -14.49 66.60 -9.04
C ASN A 919 -15.61 65.55 -9.01
N GLU A 920 -15.40 64.41 -9.67
CA GLU A 920 -16.36 63.30 -9.66
C GLU A 920 -16.57 62.67 -8.27
N TRP A 921 -15.65 62.92 -7.32
CA TRP A 921 -15.75 62.48 -5.93
C TRP A 921 -16.32 63.54 -4.97
N ASP A 922 -16.83 64.67 -5.50
CA ASP A 922 -17.45 65.74 -4.72
C ASP A 922 -18.99 65.74 -4.82
N CYS A 923 -19.62 64.68 -5.36
CA CYS A 923 -21.07 64.60 -5.52
C CYS A 923 -21.79 64.41 -4.17
N LEU A 924 -22.94 65.08 -4.00
CA LEU A 924 -23.84 64.99 -2.86
C LEU A 924 -25.20 64.36 -3.24
N SER A 925 -25.55 64.39 -4.52
CA SER A 925 -26.62 63.61 -5.16
C SER A 925 -26.33 63.48 -6.66
N CYS A 926 -27.04 62.57 -7.35
CA CYS A 926 -26.68 62.11 -8.68
C CYS A 926 -27.80 62.31 -9.71
N SER A 927 -27.39 62.61 -10.94
CA SER A 927 -28.32 62.76 -12.07
C SER A 927 -28.87 61.39 -12.47
N SER A 928 -30.20 61.25 -12.49
CA SER A 928 -30.88 59.99 -12.86
C SER A 928 -30.41 59.49 -14.24
N PRO A 929 -30.08 58.20 -14.41
CA PRO A 929 -30.31 57.07 -13.49
C PRO A 929 -29.16 56.75 -12.51
N LEU A 930 -28.12 57.59 -12.40
CA LEU A 930 -26.92 57.30 -11.60
C LEU A 930 -27.22 57.25 -10.09
N LEU A 931 -26.44 56.42 -9.38
CA LEU A 931 -26.56 56.14 -7.95
C LEU A 931 -25.41 56.80 -7.17
N LEU A 932 -25.70 57.37 -6.00
CA LEU A 932 -24.67 57.92 -5.11
C LEU A 932 -23.99 56.83 -4.28
N GLN A 933 -22.70 56.58 -4.50
CA GLN A 933 -21.86 55.70 -3.68
C GLN A 933 -20.76 56.51 -2.98
N GLY A 934 -20.87 56.68 -1.67
CA GLY A 934 -20.04 57.64 -0.94
C GLY A 934 -20.32 59.05 -1.46
N SER A 935 -19.32 59.71 -2.04
CA SER A 935 -19.42 61.02 -2.70
C SER A 935 -19.21 60.97 -4.22
N ARG A 936 -19.34 59.78 -4.85
CA ARG A 936 -19.24 59.60 -6.32
C ARG A 936 -20.54 59.08 -6.89
N CYS A 937 -20.88 59.51 -8.11
CA CYS A 937 -22.00 58.96 -8.86
C CYS A 937 -21.55 57.81 -9.75
N VAL A 938 -22.25 56.68 -9.67
CA VAL A 938 -21.93 55.43 -10.39
C VAL A 938 -23.18 54.89 -11.10
N ALA A 939 -23.00 54.16 -12.21
CA ALA A 939 -24.12 53.53 -12.91
C ALA A 939 -24.68 52.32 -12.14
N GLU A 940 -23.79 51.53 -11.56
CA GLU A 940 -24.09 50.36 -10.73
C GLU A 940 -23.24 50.42 -9.44
N CYS A 941 -23.71 49.79 -8.37
CA CYS A 941 -22.98 49.77 -7.09
C CYS A 941 -21.77 48.84 -7.17
N GLY A 942 -20.61 49.32 -6.73
CA GLY A 942 -19.39 48.51 -6.63
C GLY A 942 -19.45 47.45 -5.52
N GLN A 943 -18.52 46.49 -5.57
CA GLN A 943 -18.41 45.40 -4.59
C GLN A 943 -18.47 45.89 -3.14
N GLY A 944 -19.18 45.15 -2.29
CA GLY A 944 -19.47 45.54 -0.91
C GLY A 944 -20.61 46.55 -0.72
N PHE A 945 -21.35 46.91 -1.78
CA PHE A 945 -22.52 47.79 -1.72
C PHE A 945 -23.71 47.20 -2.51
N TYR A 946 -24.93 47.56 -2.10
CA TYR A 946 -26.19 47.20 -2.77
C TYR A 946 -27.05 48.44 -3.04
N GLN A 947 -27.90 48.37 -4.06
CA GLN A 947 -28.75 49.47 -4.48
C GLN A 947 -29.91 49.70 -3.50
N THR A 948 -30.08 50.96 -3.08
CA THR A 948 -31.20 51.43 -2.25
C THR A 948 -31.66 52.80 -2.76
N ALA A 949 -32.78 52.83 -3.48
CA ALA A 949 -33.54 54.04 -3.84
C ALA A 949 -32.69 55.30 -4.20
N GLY A 950 -31.83 55.18 -5.22
CA GLY A 950 -30.98 56.29 -5.70
C GLY A 950 -29.56 56.36 -5.09
N SER A 951 -29.21 55.47 -4.17
CA SER A 951 -27.88 55.41 -3.55
C SER A 951 -27.41 53.97 -3.36
N CYS A 952 -26.10 53.78 -3.18
CA CYS A 952 -25.46 52.51 -2.89
C CYS A 952 -25.19 52.40 -1.38
N SER A 953 -25.96 51.56 -0.69
CA SER A 953 -25.78 51.25 0.73
C SER A 953 -24.71 50.18 0.93
N LYS A 954 -23.82 50.32 1.93
CA LYS A 954 -22.82 49.31 2.22
C LYS A 954 -23.47 48.01 2.75
N CYS A 955 -22.95 46.87 2.33
CA CYS A 955 -23.30 45.55 2.88
C CYS A 955 -22.97 45.44 4.39
N PRO A 956 -23.62 44.51 5.12
CA PRO A 956 -23.28 44.20 6.51
C PRO A 956 -21.79 43.88 6.68
N HIS A 957 -21.21 44.17 7.84
CA HIS A 957 -19.76 44.00 8.05
C HIS A 957 -19.27 42.54 7.96
N THR A 958 -20.16 41.55 8.02
CA THR A 958 -19.89 40.12 7.80
C THR A 958 -19.89 39.70 6.31
N CYS A 959 -20.21 40.62 5.40
CA CYS A 959 -20.40 40.38 3.97
C CYS A 959 -19.33 41.09 3.11
N THR A 960 -18.83 40.40 2.08
CA THR A 960 -18.07 41.01 0.98
C THR A 960 -18.97 41.46 -0.15
N ASN A 961 -20.07 40.74 -0.44
CA ASN A 961 -21.10 41.16 -1.41
C ASN A 961 -22.51 40.81 -0.90
N CYS A 962 -23.51 41.58 -1.32
CA CYS A 962 -24.91 41.39 -0.94
C CYS A 962 -25.86 42.00 -1.98
N VAL A 963 -27.07 41.48 -2.07
CA VAL A 963 -28.17 42.01 -2.91
C VAL A 963 -29.12 42.88 -2.08
N SER A 964 -29.21 42.64 -0.76
CA SER A 964 -29.93 43.51 0.16
C SER A 964 -29.36 43.44 1.58
N ARG A 965 -29.86 44.31 2.48
CA ARG A 965 -29.57 44.30 3.92
C ARG A 965 -29.61 42.91 4.58
N LEU A 966 -30.51 42.04 4.13
CA LEU A 966 -30.78 40.72 4.71
C LEU A 966 -30.40 39.56 3.78
N ASN A 967 -29.86 39.85 2.59
CA ASN A 967 -29.50 38.85 1.59
C ASN A 967 -28.08 39.09 1.09
N CYS A 968 -27.13 38.52 1.82
CA CYS A 968 -25.72 38.42 1.52
C CYS A 968 -25.48 37.38 0.42
N THR A 969 -24.52 37.62 -0.47
CA THR A 969 -24.15 36.70 -1.57
C THR A 969 -22.69 36.26 -1.52
N ALA A 970 -21.84 36.96 -0.77
CA ALA A 970 -20.49 36.48 -0.43
C ALA A 970 -20.09 36.99 0.96
N CYS A 971 -19.44 36.14 1.75
CA CYS A 971 -19.05 36.41 3.12
C CYS A 971 -17.64 37.02 3.25
N ALA A 972 -17.32 37.57 4.42
CA ALA A 972 -16.00 38.13 4.74
C ALA A 972 -15.14 37.12 5.53
N GLY A 973 -13.91 36.87 5.06
CA GLY A 973 -12.98 35.94 5.71
C GLY A 973 -13.51 34.50 5.74
N ALA A 974 -13.28 33.79 6.83
CA ALA A 974 -13.68 32.38 7.03
C ALA A 974 -15.17 32.16 7.33
N LEU A 975 -16.01 33.21 7.27
CA LEU A 975 -17.45 33.11 7.53
C LEU A 975 -18.17 32.32 6.44
N ARG A 976 -19.13 31.48 6.83
CA ARG A 976 -19.90 30.63 5.92
C ARG A 976 -21.28 31.22 5.59
N LEU A 977 -21.70 31.15 4.32
CA LEU A 977 -22.99 31.65 3.85
C LEU A 977 -24.12 30.64 4.12
N GLN A 978 -25.15 31.05 4.85
CA GLN A 978 -26.35 30.26 5.09
C GLN A 978 -27.61 31.12 4.90
N SER A 979 -28.44 30.78 3.91
CA SER A 979 -29.74 31.43 3.63
C SER A 979 -29.68 32.97 3.56
N GLY A 980 -28.65 33.52 2.89
CA GLY A 980 -28.44 34.97 2.78
C GLY A 980 -27.78 35.64 3.99
N THR A 981 -27.31 34.87 4.98
CA THR A 981 -26.62 35.38 6.18
C THR A 981 -25.24 34.73 6.35
N CYS A 982 -24.25 35.48 6.83
CA CYS A 982 -22.90 34.96 7.08
C CYS A 982 -22.70 34.60 8.55
N ARG A 983 -22.16 33.41 8.81
CA ARG A 983 -22.08 32.82 10.16
C ARG A 983 -20.68 32.28 10.45
N ALA A 984 -20.31 32.23 11.74
CA ALA A 984 -19.08 31.60 12.22
C ALA A 984 -19.12 30.07 12.00
N THR A 985 -20.23 29.48 12.42
CA THR A 985 -20.54 28.05 12.35
C THR A 985 -21.90 27.85 11.68
N CYS A 986 -22.07 26.71 11.00
CA CYS A 986 -23.34 26.34 10.39
C CYS A 986 -24.39 25.99 11.46
N ALA A 987 -25.68 26.05 11.10
CA ALA A 987 -26.74 25.54 11.97
C ALA A 987 -26.58 24.01 12.19
N PRO A 988 -27.07 23.45 13.32
CA PRO A 988 -27.38 22.03 13.41
C PRO A 988 -28.20 21.57 12.19
N GLY A 989 -27.91 20.37 11.67
CA GLY A 989 -28.44 19.87 10.40
C GLY A 989 -27.78 20.45 9.14
N TYR A 990 -26.64 21.16 9.24
CA TYR A 990 -25.87 21.69 8.11
C TYR A 990 -24.35 21.55 8.33
N TYR A 991 -23.60 21.25 7.27
CA TYR A 991 -22.13 21.14 7.26
C TYR A 991 -21.49 22.29 6.45
N PRO A 992 -20.21 22.64 6.70
CA PRO A 992 -19.49 23.68 5.94
C PRO A 992 -19.02 23.15 4.57
N ASP A 993 -19.31 23.90 3.51
CA ASP A 993 -19.16 23.45 2.12
C ASP A 993 -18.67 24.60 1.23
N GLU A 994 -17.39 24.62 0.84
CA GLU A 994 -16.71 25.67 0.04
C GLU A 994 -16.93 27.15 0.46
N GLY A 995 -17.35 27.42 1.70
CA GLY A 995 -17.69 28.79 2.15
C GLY A 995 -19.20 29.04 2.30
N THR A 996 -20.01 28.02 2.05
CA THR A 996 -21.45 27.93 2.25
C THR A 996 -21.75 26.97 3.41
N CYS A 997 -22.99 26.93 3.88
CA CYS A 997 -23.51 25.89 4.78
C CYS A 997 -24.55 25.04 4.03
N SER A 998 -24.14 23.86 3.59
CA SER A 998 -24.98 22.87 2.91
C SER A 998 -25.73 21.99 3.92
N LYS A 999 -26.90 21.47 3.55
CA LYS A 999 -27.77 20.73 4.49
C LYS A 999 -27.32 19.27 4.61
N CYS A 1000 -27.35 18.73 5.83
CA CYS A 1000 -27.16 17.31 6.08
C CYS A 1000 -28.21 16.43 5.40
N TYR A 1001 -27.85 15.16 5.17
CA TYR A 1001 -28.79 14.12 4.77
C TYR A 1001 -29.92 13.96 5.82
N LEU A 1002 -31.12 13.60 5.36
CA LEU A 1002 -32.37 13.75 6.14
C LEU A 1002 -32.43 12.93 7.44
N SER A 1003 -31.66 11.84 7.57
CA SER A 1003 -31.59 11.03 8.80
C SER A 1003 -30.48 11.44 9.78
N CYS A 1004 -29.66 12.45 9.47
CA CYS A 1004 -28.64 12.97 10.38
C CYS A 1004 -29.19 14.17 11.19
N GLU A 1005 -28.82 14.27 12.47
CA GLU A 1005 -29.01 15.51 13.24
C GLU A 1005 -27.82 16.48 13.04
N THR A 1006 -26.60 15.94 13.00
CA THR A 1006 -25.40 16.66 12.50
C THR A 1006 -24.60 15.76 11.58
N CYS A 1007 -23.77 16.35 10.73
CA CYS A 1007 -22.99 15.65 9.71
C CYS A 1007 -21.70 16.41 9.39
N THR A 1008 -20.74 15.72 8.77
CA THR A 1008 -19.55 16.34 8.16
C THR A 1008 -19.66 16.50 6.64
N GLY A 1009 -20.70 15.94 6.01
CA GLY A 1009 -20.91 16.02 4.57
C GLY A 1009 -22.35 15.67 4.12
N PRO A 1010 -22.62 15.68 2.81
CA PRO A 1010 -23.98 15.56 2.26
C PRO A 1010 -24.53 14.12 2.20
N ARG A 1011 -23.67 13.09 2.33
CA ARG A 1011 -24.08 11.69 2.15
C ARG A 1011 -24.70 11.10 3.43
N ARG A 1012 -25.40 9.97 3.29
CA ARG A 1012 -26.15 9.33 4.41
C ARG A 1012 -25.27 8.62 5.44
N ASP A 1013 -24.05 8.30 5.03
CA ASP A 1013 -22.93 7.71 5.73
C ASP A 1013 -21.98 8.76 6.35
N GLN A 1014 -22.34 10.04 6.27
CA GLN A 1014 -21.57 11.16 6.85
C GLN A 1014 -22.29 11.81 8.04
N CYS A 1015 -23.23 11.10 8.69
CA CYS A 1015 -23.83 11.55 9.94
C CYS A 1015 -22.79 11.48 11.08
N ALA A 1016 -22.79 12.51 11.93
CA ALA A 1016 -21.98 12.59 13.14
C ALA A 1016 -22.82 12.40 14.41
N LEU A 1017 -24.07 12.85 14.38
CA LEU A 1017 -25.08 12.60 15.42
C LEU A 1017 -26.40 12.21 14.78
N CYS A 1018 -27.12 11.31 15.45
CA CYS A 1018 -28.43 10.83 15.04
C CYS A 1018 -29.54 11.48 15.85
N PRO A 1019 -30.75 11.64 15.26
CA PRO A 1019 -31.94 12.01 16.02
C PRO A 1019 -32.21 11.05 17.20
N PRO A 1020 -32.96 11.49 18.23
CA PRO A 1020 -33.36 10.60 19.32
C PRO A 1020 -34.09 9.36 18.80
N ASP A 1021 -33.91 8.25 19.53
CA ASP A 1021 -34.32 6.88 19.17
C ASP A 1021 -33.65 6.28 17.90
N TRP A 1022 -32.72 7.00 17.25
CA TRP A 1022 -31.91 6.48 16.15
C TRP A 1022 -30.45 6.28 16.59
N ARG A 1023 -29.79 5.30 15.97
CA ARG A 1023 -28.46 4.81 16.32
C ARG A 1023 -27.49 5.03 15.17
N LEU A 1024 -26.27 5.46 15.49
CA LEU A 1024 -25.20 5.58 14.50
C LEU A 1024 -24.62 4.20 14.18
N ALA A 1025 -24.53 3.83 12.91
CA ALA A 1025 -23.97 2.58 12.43
C ALA A 1025 -23.03 2.87 11.26
N ALA A 1026 -21.71 2.94 11.53
CA ALA A 1026 -20.68 3.27 10.55
C ALA A 1026 -21.01 4.54 9.72
N GLY A 1027 -21.30 5.65 10.42
CA GLY A 1027 -21.65 6.94 9.81
C GLY A 1027 -23.10 7.08 9.32
N GLU A 1028 -23.91 6.00 9.28
CA GLU A 1028 -25.33 6.07 8.92
C GLU A 1028 -26.24 5.95 10.16
N CYS A 1029 -27.18 6.89 10.31
CA CYS A 1029 -28.23 6.79 11.33
C CYS A 1029 -29.36 5.82 10.92
N ARG A 1030 -29.68 4.86 11.79
CA ARG A 1030 -30.77 3.88 11.63
C ARG A 1030 -31.57 3.67 12.93
N PRO A 1031 -32.87 3.35 12.88
CA PRO A 1031 -33.65 3.04 14.09
C PRO A 1031 -33.24 1.72 14.76
N GLU A 1032 -32.75 0.76 13.97
CA GLU A 1032 -32.27 -0.55 14.43
C GLU A 1032 -30.89 -0.84 13.82
N CYS A 1033 -30.05 -1.59 14.54
CA CYS A 1033 -28.73 -1.97 14.04
C CYS A 1033 -28.85 -2.99 12.90
N PRO A 1034 -28.09 -2.82 11.79
CA PRO A 1034 -28.11 -3.77 10.68
C PRO A 1034 -27.42 -5.10 11.04
N GLN A 1035 -27.60 -6.13 10.21
CA GLN A 1035 -26.88 -7.40 10.37
C GLN A 1035 -25.36 -7.19 10.45
N ASN A 1036 -24.68 -8.05 11.19
CA ASN A 1036 -23.28 -7.92 11.61
C ASN A 1036 -23.01 -6.70 12.54
N PHE A 1037 -24.02 -6.12 13.18
CA PHE A 1037 -23.88 -5.12 14.25
C PHE A 1037 -24.79 -5.43 15.45
N PHE A 1038 -24.41 -4.94 16.63
CA PHE A 1038 -25.17 -5.03 17.88
C PHE A 1038 -25.32 -3.65 18.55
N PRO A 1039 -26.41 -3.38 19.29
CA PRO A 1039 -26.64 -2.09 19.95
C PRO A 1039 -25.68 -1.88 21.13
N TRP A 1040 -25.11 -0.68 21.22
CA TRP A 1040 -24.21 -0.26 22.30
C TRP A 1040 -24.38 1.24 22.62
N GLY A 1041 -24.97 1.56 23.78
CA GLY A 1041 -25.37 2.93 24.09
C GLY A 1041 -26.39 3.44 23.07
N ASP A 1042 -26.09 4.58 22.44
CA ASP A 1042 -26.85 5.16 21.31
C ASP A 1042 -26.20 4.88 19.94
N SER A 1043 -25.24 3.95 19.89
CA SER A 1043 -24.55 3.50 18.67
C SER A 1043 -24.84 2.03 18.36
N CYS A 1044 -24.36 1.57 17.21
CA CYS A 1044 -24.32 0.19 16.75
C CYS A 1044 -22.85 -0.22 16.52
N ARG A 1045 -22.31 -1.08 17.38
CA ARG A 1045 -20.94 -1.61 17.22
C ARG A 1045 -20.95 -2.87 16.36
N ARG A 1046 -19.90 -3.10 15.58
CA ARG A 1046 -19.80 -4.24 14.66
C ARG A 1046 -19.61 -5.55 15.42
N CYS A 1047 -20.21 -6.63 14.94
CA CYS A 1047 -20.01 -7.98 15.44
C CYS A 1047 -18.60 -8.50 15.17
N HIS A 1048 -18.18 -9.47 15.97
CA HIS A 1048 -17.00 -10.27 15.67
C HIS A 1048 -17.08 -10.87 14.26
N HIS A 1049 -15.96 -10.95 13.54
CA HIS A 1049 -15.95 -11.28 12.11
C HIS A 1049 -16.47 -12.69 11.77
N TYR A 1050 -16.30 -13.66 12.68
CA TYR A 1050 -16.91 -15.00 12.57
C TYR A 1050 -18.43 -15.06 12.87
N CYS A 1051 -19.05 -14.00 13.41
CA CYS A 1051 -20.50 -13.96 13.65
C CYS A 1051 -21.24 -13.33 12.46
N GLN A 1052 -22.41 -13.86 12.09
CA GLN A 1052 -23.33 -13.16 11.19
C GLN A 1052 -24.23 -12.18 11.97
N ASP A 1053 -24.76 -12.63 13.10
CA ASP A 1053 -25.47 -11.81 14.08
C ASP A 1053 -24.87 -12.06 15.48
N CYS A 1054 -24.90 -11.06 16.36
CA CYS A 1054 -24.27 -11.15 17.68
C CYS A 1054 -25.00 -10.30 18.74
N HIS A 1055 -24.60 -10.45 20.01
CA HIS A 1055 -25.05 -9.63 21.14
C HIS A 1055 -23.89 -8.95 21.88
N GLY A 1056 -22.74 -8.82 21.23
CA GLY A 1056 -21.51 -8.25 21.78
C GLY A 1056 -20.31 -8.43 20.85
N ALA A 1057 -19.21 -7.74 21.15
CA ALA A 1057 -18.04 -7.66 20.26
C ALA A 1057 -17.19 -8.95 20.16
N GLY A 1058 -17.15 -9.77 21.22
CA GLY A 1058 -16.23 -10.91 21.30
C GLY A 1058 -16.67 -12.17 20.52
N PRO A 1059 -15.73 -13.07 20.16
CA PRO A 1059 -16.01 -14.28 19.35
C PRO A 1059 -16.99 -15.28 20.00
N GLN A 1060 -17.20 -15.20 21.31
CA GLN A 1060 -18.17 -16.00 22.08
C GLN A 1060 -19.55 -15.33 22.20
N ARG A 1061 -19.82 -14.25 21.43
CA ARG A 1061 -21.05 -13.45 21.49
C ARG A 1061 -21.92 -13.60 20.24
N CYS A 1062 -21.65 -14.55 19.37
CA CYS A 1062 -22.47 -14.82 18.21
C CYS A 1062 -23.86 -15.32 18.64
N THR A 1063 -24.89 -14.87 17.92
CA THR A 1063 -26.27 -15.37 18.00
C THR A 1063 -26.68 -16.08 16.71
N SER A 1064 -25.99 -15.80 15.60
CA SER A 1064 -26.08 -16.56 14.36
C SER A 1064 -24.72 -16.61 13.65
N CYS A 1065 -24.51 -17.63 12.82
CA CYS A 1065 -23.26 -17.93 12.14
C CYS A 1065 -23.40 -17.91 10.62
N PRO A 1066 -22.33 -17.53 9.88
CA PRO A 1066 -22.29 -17.65 8.43
C PRO A 1066 -22.54 -19.09 7.93
N PRO A 1067 -22.90 -19.28 6.64
CA PRO A 1067 -23.04 -20.60 6.05
C PRO A 1067 -21.78 -21.47 6.27
N HIS A 1068 -21.98 -22.78 6.47
CA HIS A 1068 -20.94 -23.77 6.83
C HIS A 1068 -20.38 -23.70 8.27
N PHE A 1069 -20.75 -22.69 9.05
CA PHE A 1069 -20.46 -22.61 10.49
C PHE A 1069 -21.72 -22.92 11.32
N SER A 1070 -21.56 -23.68 12.40
CA SER A 1070 -22.61 -23.91 13.40
C SER A 1070 -22.30 -23.18 14.71
N LEU A 1071 -23.35 -22.72 15.39
CA LEU A 1071 -23.22 -22.03 16.67
C LEU A 1071 -23.06 -23.06 17.80
N GLU A 1072 -21.89 -23.12 18.42
CA GLU A 1072 -21.62 -23.94 19.60
C GLU A 1072 -21.21 -23.06 20.78
N SER A 1073 -22.01 -23.09 21.86
CA SER A 1073 -21.79 -22.32 23.10
C SER A 1073 -21.65 -20.78 22.97
N GLY A 1074 -21.95 -20.20 21.81
CA GLY A 1074 -21.79 -18.77 21.51
C GLY A 1074 -20.68 -18.45 20.50
N LEU A 1075 -19.87 -19.45 20.14
CA LEU A 1075 -18.85 -19.40 19.08
C LEU A 1075 -19.40 -19.98 17.77
N CYS A 1076 -18.98 -19.42 16.63
CA CYS A 1076 -19.20 -20.03 15.33
C CYS A 1076 -18.05 -20.96 14.97
N VAL A 1077 -18.35 -22.26 14.84
CA VAL A 1077 -17.37 -23.33 14.56
C VAL A 1077 -17.67 -23.94 13.19
N GLU A 1078 -16.65 -24.08 12.34
CA GLU A 1078 -16.78 -24.71 11.03
C GLU A 1078 -17.13 -26.20 11.17
N CYS A 1079 -17.95 -26.74 10.27
CA CYS A 1079 -18.22 -28.18 10.27
C CYS A 1079 -16.93 -29.01 10.05
N LEU A 1080 -16.67 -29.96 10.95
CA LEU A 1080 -15.61 -30.96 10.75
C LEU A 1080 -15.81 -31.70 9.42
N SER A 1081 -14.73 -32.14 8.79
CA SER A 1081 -14.80 -32.85 7.51
C SER A 1081 -15.67 -34.11 7.57
N SER A 1082 -15.75 -34.78 8.73
CA SER A 1082 -16.66 -35.90 9.01
C SER A 1082 -18.13 -35.52 9.22
N GLN A 1083 -18.51 -34.28 8.90
CA GLN A 1083 -19.85 -33.72 9.04
C GLN A 1083 -20.25 -32.94 7.77
N TYR A 1084 -21.55 -32.76 7.54
CA TYR A 1084 -22.10 -31.85 6.53
C TYR A 1084 -22.92 -30.73 7.18
N TYR A 1085 -22.96 -29.56 6.54
CA TYR A 1085 -23.78 -28.43 7.00
C TYR A 1085 -25.23 -28.58 6.51
N GLU A 1086 -26.19 -28.74 7.43
CA GLU A 1086 -27.60 -28.84 7.04
C GLU A 1086 -28.28 -27.46 6.98
N LEU A 1087 -28.38 -26.91 5.75
CA LEU A 1087 -28.97 -25.60 5.43
C LEU A 1087 -30.36 -25.31 6.06
N ARG A 1088 -31.14 -26.36 6.41
CA ARG A 1088 -32.48 -26.20 7.03
C ARG A 1088 -32.43 -26.03 8.55
N THR A 1089 -31.42 -26.58 9.22
CA THR A 1089 -31.27 -26.50 10.68
C THR A 1089 -30.12 -25.62 11.12
N ARG A 1090 -29.24 -25.19 10.19
CA ARG A 1090 -27.99 -24.44 10.45
C ARG A 1090 -27.05 -25.15 11.43
N THR A 1091 -27.09 -26.48 11.43
CA THR A 1091 -26.24 -27.34 12.27
C THR A 1091 -25.39 -28.26 11.41
N CYS A 1092 -24.16 -28.51 11.86
CA CYS A 1092 -23.35 -29.59 11.32
C CYS A 1092 -23.92 -30.94 11.79
N ARG A 1093 -23.92 -31.94 10.91
CA ARG A 1093 -24.41 -33.29 11.19
C ARG A 1093 -23.42 -34.35 10.70
N PRO A 1094 -23.24 -35.47 11.42
CA PRO A 1094 -22.30 -36.51 11.03
C PRO A 1094 -22.60 -37.08 9.64
N CYS A 1095 -21.54 -37.42 8.91
CA CYS A 1095 -21.63 -38.19 7.69
C CYS A 1095 -22.10 -39.62 7.94
N HIS A 1096 -22.62 -40.26 6.90
CA HIS A 1096 -22.88 -41.71 6.90
C HIS A 1096 -21.57 -42.49 7.15
N ASP A 1097 -21.60 -43.53 7.98
CA ASP A 1097 -20.42 -44.26 8.53
C ASP A 1097 -19.37 -44.74 7.50
N SER A 1098 -19.77 -44.89 6.24
CA SER A 1098 -18.88 -45.26 5.13
C SER A 1098 -18.01 -44.10 4.61
N CYS A 1099 -18.48 -42.86 4.79
CA CYS A 1099 -17.78 -41.65 4.36
C CYS A 1099 -16.78 -41.21 5.45
N ARG A 1100 -15.62 -40.69 5.04
CA ARG A 1100 -14.74 -39.88 5.91
C ARG A 1100 -15.08 -38.39 5.83
N SER A 1101 -15.61 -37.94 4.69
CA SER A 1101 -16.25 -36.65 4.55
C SER A 1101 -17.41 -36.70 3.55
N CYS A 1102 -18.35 -35.77 3.65
CA CYS A 1102 -19.60 -35.80 2.87
C CYS A 1102 -20.19 -34.41 2.61
N SER A 1103 -21.10 -34.34 1.65
CA SER A 1103 -21.93 -33.17 1.32
C SER A 1103 -23.39 -33.32 1.78
N GLY A 1104 -23.72 -34.40 2.48
CA GLY A 1104 -25.08 -34.73 2.92
C GLY A 1104 -25.15 -36.03 3.73
N PRO A 1105 -26.34 -36.39 4.24
CA PRO A 1105 -26.51 -37.54 5.16
C PRO A 1105 -26.50 -38.91 4.48
N GLY A 1106 -26.49 -38.97 3.14
CA GLY A 1106 -26.66 -40.22 2.40
C GLY A 1106 -25.36 -41.02 2.24
N PRO A 1107 -25.44 -42.36 2.09
CA PRO A 1107 -24.29 -43.19 1.67
C PRO A 1107 -23.80 -42.86 0.25
N THR A 1108 -24.58 -42.08 -0.53
CA THR A 1108 -24.25 -41.54 -1.86
C THR A 1108 -23.97 -40.03 -1.81
N SER A 1109 -23.51 -39.53 -0.66
CA SER A 1109 -23.13 -38.13 -0.45
C SER A 1109 -21.68 -37.99 0.01
N CYS A 1110 -20.86 -39.04 -0.12
CA CYS A 1110 -19.47 -39.03 0.31
C CYS A 1110 -18.59 -38.18 -0.63
N VAL A 1111 -17.69 -37.41 -0.02
CA VAL A 1111 -16.63 -36.61 -0.65
C VAL A 1111 -15.26 -37.27 -0.43
N THR A 1112 -15.07 -37.97 0.70
CA THR A 1112 -13.96 -38.91 0.93
C THR A 1112 -14.45 -40.12 1.74
N CYS A 1113 -13.65 -41.18 1.84
CA CYS A 1113 -14.07 -42.47 2.40
C CYS A 1113 -13.29 -42.89 3.64
N ALA A 1114 -13.97 -43.58 4.56
CA ALA A 1114 -13.36 -44.19 5.73
C ALA A 1114 -12.47 -45.35 5.29
N HIS A 1115 -11.24 -45.45 5.82
CA HIS A 1115 -10.32 -46.54 5.47
C HIS A 1115 -10.92 -47.90 5.91
N PRO A 1116 -10.87 -48.96 5.08
CA PRO A 1116 -10.14 -49.13 3.81
C PRO A 1116 -10.97 -48.83 2.53
N LEU A 1117 -12.15 -48.22 2.66
CA LEU A 1117 -13.05 -47.93 1.52
C LEU A 1117 -12.46 -46.84 0.61
N ARG A 1118 -12.76 -46.91 -0.69
CA ARG A 1118 -12.41 -45.93 -1.72
C ARG A 1118 -13.67 -45.28 -2.30
N LEU A 1119 -13.51 -44.09 -2.86
CA LEU A 1119 -14.61 -43.30 -3.39
C LEU A 1119 -14.90 -43.67 -4.84
N ASP A 1120 -16.12 -44.15 -5.09
CA ASP A 1120 -16.72 -44.07 -6.42
C ASP A 1120 -17.11 -42.61 -6.70
N ARG A 1121 -16.31 -41.96 -7.54
CA ARG A 1121 -16.48 -40.56 -7.93
C ARG A 1121 -17.71 -40.30 -8.80
N VAL A 1122 -18.43 -41.33 -9.27
CA VAL A 1122 -19.64 -41.19 -10.10
C VAL A 1122 -20.92 -41.27 -9.27
N ASN A 1123 -20.99 -42.18 -8.30
CA ASN A 1123 -22.18 -42.32 -7.42
C ASN A 1123 -21.99 -41.70 -6.03
N HIS A 1124 -20.85 -41.03 -5.76
CA HIS A 1124 -20.49 -40.44 -4.47
C HIS A 1124 -20.64 -41.42 -3.29
N LYS A 1125 -20.36 -42.70 -3.53
CA LYS A 1125 -20.48 -43.80 -2.58
C LYS A 1125 -19.10 -44.36 -2.23
N CYS A 1126 -18.93 -44.74 -0.98
CA CYS A 1126 -17.72 -45.42 -0.52
C CYS A 1126 -17.86 -46.94 -0.62
N LEU A 1127 -16.92 -47.58 -1.33
CA LEU A 1127 -16.90 -49.01 -1.62
C LEU A 1127 -15.52 -49.62 -1.28
N PRO A 1128 -15.44 -50.86 -0.79
CA PRO A 1128 -14.18 -51.56 -0.64
C PRO A 1128 -13.51 -51.85 -1.99
N CYS A 1129 -12.19 -52.06 -2.01
CA CYS A 1129 -11.51 -52.57 -3.19
C CYS A 1129 -11.90 -54.05 -3.44
N CYS A 1130 -12.23 -54.41 -4.68
CA CYS A 1130 -12.52 -55.79 -5.04
C CYS A 1130 -11.29 -56.69 -4.85
N THR A 1131 -11.46 -57.80 -4.13
CA THR A 1131 -10.42 -58.84 -3.98
C THR A 1131 -10.54 -59.89 -5.09
N GLU A 1132 -9.47 -60.63 -5.40
CA GLU A 1132 -9.48 -61.68 -6.44
C GLU A 1132 -10.59 -62.74 -6.20
N SER A 1133 -10.85 -63.06 -4.93
CA SER A 1133 -11.97 -63.91 -4.52
C SER A 1133 -13.35 -63.30 -4.80
N MET A 1134 -13.51 -61.98 -4.69
CA MET A 1134 -14.76 -61.28 -5.02
C MET A 1134 -14.98 -61.17 -6.54
N VAL A 1135 -13.91 -60.93 -7.31
CA VAL A 1135 -13.96 -60.98 -8.78
C VAL A 1135 -14.39 -62.38 -9.26
N THR A 1136 -13.87 -63.43 -8.63
CA THR A 1136 -14.27 -64.82 -8.89
C THR A 1136 -15.75 -65.07 -8.55
N LEU A 1137 -16.26 -64.46 -7.46
CA LEU A 1137 -17.67 -64.57 -7.09
C LEU A 1137 -18.60 -63.81 -8.07
N TYR A 1138 -18.15 -62.67 -8.59
CA TYR A 1138 -18.91 -61.83 -9.53
C TYR A 1138 -19.31 -62.60 -10.79
N LEU A 1139 -18.35 -63.35 -11.35
CA LEU A 1139 -18.51 -64.24 -12.50
C LEU A 1139 -19.48 -65.43 -12.25
N SER A 1140 -19.93 -65.64 -11.02
CA SER A 1140 -20.80 -66.77 -10.64
C SER A 1140 -22.22 -66.41 -10.23
N THR A 1141 -22.51 -65.14 -9.88
CA THR A 1141 -23.80 -64.74 -9.26
C THR A 1141 -24.50 -63.54 -9.88
N ASN A 1142 -23.81 -62.70 -10.66
CA ASN A 1142 -24.41 -61.55 -11.38
C ASN A 1142 -25.26 -60.59 -10.51
N GLN A 1143 -24.86 -60.41 -9.24
CA GLN A 1143 -25.35 -59.33 -8.38
C GLN A 1143 -24.41 -58.13 -8.47
N SER A 1144 -24.91 -56.90 -8.28
CA SER A 1144 -24.11 -55.67 -8.35
C SER A 1144 -22.99 -55.64 -7.29
N SER A 1145 -21.78 -55.24 -7.69
CA SER A 1145 -20.63 -55.20 -6.78
C SER A 1145 -20.69 -53.99 -5.87
N ASP A 1146 -20.91 -54.22 -4.58
CA ASP A 1146 -20.50 -53.29 -3.52
C ASP A 1146 -18.97 -53.37 -3.29
N CYS A 1147 -18.20 -53.25 -4.39
CA CYS A 1147 -16.75 -53.07 -4.42
C CYS A 1147 -16.35 -52.36 -5.73
N CYS A 1148 -15.18 -51.72 -5.76
CA CYS A 1148 -14.62 -51.12 -6.98
C CYS A 1148 -13.20 -51.61 -7.29
N HIS A 1149 -12.74 -51.45 -8.54
CA HIS A 1149 -11.33 -51.57 -8.86
C HIS A 1149 -10.59 -50.30 -8.40
N CYS A 1150 -9.48 -50.46 -7.68
CA CYS A 1150 -8.77 -49.36 -7.05
C CYS A 1150 -7.45 -49.07 -7.77
N ASP A 1151 -7.18 -47.78 -8.01
CA ASP A 1151 -5.86 -47.32 -8.42
C ASP A 1151 -4.87 -47.44 -7.25
N ARG A 1152 -3.63 -47.86 -7.52
CA ARG A 1152 -2.61 -48.10 -6.50
C ARG A 1152 -1.82 -46.85 -6.11
N ASP A 1153 -1.79 -45.84 -6.98
CA ASP A 1153 -0.98 -44.63 -6.85
C ASP A 1153 -1.85 -43.37 -6.72
N VAL A 1154 -3.05 -43.35 -7.31
CA VAL A 1154 -4.04 -42.24 -7.26
C VAL A 1154 -5.09 -42.43 -6.14
N GLY A 1155 -5.22 -43.64 -5.59
CA GLY A 1155 -6.01 -43.91 -4.38
C GLY A 1155 -7.55 -43.79 -4.52
N GLY A 1156 -8.09 -43.75 -5.74
CA GLY A 1156 -9.52 -43.73 -6.04
C GLY A 1156 -10.01 -45.00 -6.75
N CYS A 1157 -11.32 -45.10 -6.97
CA CYS A 1157 -11.88 -46.12 -7.86
C CYS A 1157 -11.57 -45.79 -9.34
N LEU A 1158 -11.08 -46.79 -10.09
CA LEU A 1158 -10.86 -46.73 -11.54
C LEU A 1158 -12.18 -46.93 -12.28
N ASN A 1159 -12.83 -45.82 -12.63
CA ASN A 1159 -14.04 -45.83 -13.46
C ASN A 1159 -13.68 -45.52 -14.92
N GLU A 1160 -13.69 -46.52 -15.80
CA GLU A 1160 -13.56 -46.30 -17.25
C GLU A 1160 -14.83 -45.64 -17.84
N SER A 1161 -14.71 -44.33 -18.08
CA SER A 1161 -15.53 -43.50 -18.99
C SER A 1161 -17.04 -43.32 -18.72
N SER A 1162 -17.51 -42.12 -19.06
CA SER A 1162 -18.84 -41.60 -18.78
C SER A 1162 -19.84 -41.80 -19.94
N ALA A 1163 -20.66 -42.85 -19.91
CA ALA A 1163 -21.87 -42.95 -20.75
C ALA A 1163 -22.95 -43.91 -20.18
N GLY A 1164 -23.84 -43.42 -19.32
CA GLY A 1164 -24.91 -44.23 -18.73
C GLY A 1164 -26.08 -44.53 -19.69
N LYS A 1165 -25.99 -45.55 -20.55
CA LYS A 1165 -27.16 -46.18 -21.22
C LYS A 1165 -27.05 -47.71 -21.27
N ARG A 1166 -27.95 -48.41 -20.57
CA ARG A 1166 -28.07 -49.88 -20.61
C ARG A 1166 -28.79 -50.36 -21.88
N ARG A 1167 -28.26 -51.39 -22.55
CA ARG A 1167 -29.00 -52.60 -23.03
C ARG A 1167 -28.09 -53.64 -23.71
N ILE A 1168 -27.87 -54.76 -23.01
CA ILE A 1168 -27.97 -56.17 -23.45
C ILE A 1168 -27.33 -56.59 -24.81
N ALA A 1169 -26.47 -57.62 -24.73
CA ALA A 1169 -26.03 -58.54 -25.81
C ALA A 1169 -25.07 -57.96 -26.89
N GLU A 1170 -24.19 -58.73 -27.55
CA GLU A 1170 -23.94 -60.19 -27.47
C GLU A 1170 -22.48 -60.60 -27.80
N ASN A 1171 -22.02 -61.68 -27.17
CA ASN A 1171 -21.09 -62.74 -27.64
C ASN A 1171 -19.86 -62.49 -28.56
N ILE A 1172 -18.72 -63.06 -28.11
CA ILE A 1172 -17.72 -63.83 -28.88
C ILE A 1172 -16.79 -63.08 -29.86
N GLY A 1173 -15.47 -63.33 -29.74
CA GLY A 1173 -14.49 -62.98 -30.78
C GLY A 1173 -13.04 -62.84 -30.28
N ALA A 1174 -12.33 -63.96 -30.07
CA ALA A 1174 -10.96 -63.93 -29.54
C ALA A 1174 -9.88 -63.79 -30.64
N ARG A 1175 -8.70 -63.30 -30.21
CA ARG A 1175 -7.34 -63.40 -30.81
C ARG A 1175 -6.84 -62.33 -31.81
N MET A 1176 -5.92 -61.52 -31.26
CA MET A 1176 -4.49 -61.43 -31.63
C MET A 1176 -4.01 -60.56 -32.82
N THR A 1177 -3.03 -59.72 -32.44
CA THR A 1177 -1.78 -59.36 -33.14
C THR A 1177 -1.75 -58.35 -34.30
N ALA A 1178 -0.65 -57.57 -34.27
CA ALA A 1178 0.02 -56.88 -35.38
C ALA A 1178 -0.69 -55.68 -36.04
N SER A 1179 -0.35 -54.50 -35.52
CA SER A 1179 0.47 -53.47 -36.19
C SER A 1179 0.43 -53.28 -37.72
N PHE A 1180 0.56 -52.00 -38.12
CA PHE A 1180 0.90 -51.44 -39.45
C PHE A 1180 -0.22 -51.22 -40.50
N PHE A 1181 -0.62 -49.92 -40.59
CA PHE A 1181 -0.60 -49.08 -41.81
C PHE A 1181 -1.64 -49.25 -42.95
N VAL A 1182 -1.73 -48.17 -43.74
CA VAL A 1182 -2.26 -48.01 -45.11
C VAL A 1182 -3.79 -47.94 -45.31
N ASP A 1183 -4.21 -46.69 -45.54
CA ASP A 1183 -4.98 -46.16 -46.68
C ASP A 1183 -6.34 -46.77 -47.09
N ASP A 1184 -7.39 -46.00 -46.75
CA ASP A 1184 -8.15 -45.13 -47.67
C ASP A 1184 -9.02 -45.71 -48.82
N ALA A 1185 -10.05 -44.92 -49.11
CA ALA A 1185 -10.87 -44.84 -50.33
C ALA A 1185 -11.95 -45.92 -50.61
N LYS A 1186 -12.95 -45.44 -51.37
CA LYS A 1186 -13.95 -46.17 -52.18
C LYS A 1186 -15.21 -46.74 -51.47
N ASP A 1187 -16.39 -46.74 -52.09
CA ASP A 1187 -16.76 -46.16 -53.40
C ASP A 1187 -18.24 -45.74 -53.56
N THR A 1188 -18.46 -44.79 -54.49
CA THR A 1188 -19.68 -44.48 -55.28
C THR A 1188 -21.11 -44.50 -54.68
N GLY A 1189 -21.91 -43.45 -54.91
CA GLY A 1189 -23.36 -43.49 -54.60
C GLY A 1189 -24.26 -42.27 -54.87
N ASN A 1190 -24.22 -41.70 -56.09
CA ASN A 1190 -25.33 -41.04 -56.85
C ASN A 1190 -26.72 -40.79 -56.17
N ILE A 1191 -27.47 -39.70 -56.43
CA ILE A 1191 -27.54 -38.85 -57.66
C ILE A 1191 -28.26 -37.49 -57.43
N LEU A 1192 -27.79 -36.40 -58.08
CA LEU A 1192 -28.46 -35.11 -58.47
C LEU A 1192 -29.14 -34.25 -57.36
N ARG A 1193 -29.09 -32.90 -57.35
CA ARG A 1193 -28.64 -31.80 -58.26
C ARG A 1193 -28.62 -30.48 -57.42
N ASP A 1194 -28.23 -29.26 -57.81
CA ASP A 1194 -27.40 -28.49 -58.79
C ASP A 1194 -27.46 -27.03 -58.20
N ARG A 1195 -26.58 -26.03 -58.37
CA ARG A 1195 -25.25 -25.76 -58.98
C ARG A 1195 -24.75 -24.42 -58.33
N ASP A 1196 -23.56 -23.85 -58.51
CA ASP A 1196 -22.40 -24.07 -59.40
C ASP A 1196 -21.09 -23.64 -58.67
N LEU A 1197 -19.99 -23.33 -59.38
CA LEU A 1197 -18.66 -23.07 -58.77
C LEU A 1197 -17.78 -22.03 -59.53
N LEU A 1198 -16.65 -21.59 -58.95
CA LEU A 1198 -15.33 -21.46 -59.63
C LEU A 1198 -14.11 -21.41 -58.64
N ILE A 1199 -12.97 -20.78 -59.01
CA ILE A 1199 -11.61 -21.39 -58.92
C ILE A 1199 -10.47 -20.33 -58.72
N ILE A 1200 -9.16 -20.55 -58.42
CA ILE A 1200 -8.25 -21.73 -58.48
C ILE A 1200 -7.09 -21.77 -57.41
N LEU A 1201 -5.81 -21.53 -57.75
CA LEU A 1201 -4.54 -21.92 -57.06
C LEU A 1201 -3.41 -20.84 -57.33
N SER A 1202 -2.09 -20.91 -57.02
CA SER A 1202 -1.13 -22.01 -56.74
C SER A 1202 0.30 -21.65 -56.19
N VAL A 1203 0.86 -22.47 -55.27
CA VAL A 1203 2.23 -23.12 -55.23
C VAL A 1203 3.59 -22.36 -55.17
N GLY A 1204 4.53 -22.86 -54.32
CA GLY A 1204 6.03 -22.80 -54.44
C GLY A 1204 6.77 -21.96 -53.37
N ALA A 1205 7.77 -22.37 -52.57
CA ALA A 1205 8.83 -23.41 -52.57
C ALA A 1205 9.97 -23.24 -53.62
N THR A 1206 11.29 -23.26 -53.31
CA THR A 1206 12.04 -23.29 -52.02
C THR A 1206 13.50 -22.80 -52.19
N VAL A 1207 14.06 -22.19 -51.14
CA VAL A 1207 15.49 -22.10 -50.73
C VAL A 1207 16.60 -21.86 -51.79
N VAL A 1208 17.23 -20.69 -51.65
CA VAL A 1208 18.67 -20.38 -51.83
C VAL A 1208 19.54 -21.39 -52.59
N LEU A 1209 19.93 -21.03 -53.82
CA LEU A 1209 21.17 -21.52 -54.45
C LEU A 1209 21.93 -20.38 -55.13
N ILE A 1210 23.25 -20.47 -55.06
CA ILE A 1210 24.23 -19.73 -55.87
C ILE A 1210 24.15 -18.19 -55.69
N SER A 1211 24.42 -17.80 -54.45
CA SER A 1211 25.41 -16.78 -54.15
C SER A 1211 26.62 -16.85 -55.10
N ILE A 1212 27.23 -15.70 -55.40
CA ILE A 1212 28.60 -15.57 -55.95
C ILE A 1212 28.77 -16.09 -57.40
N ALA A 1213 28.53 -15.23 -58.38
CA ALA A 1213 29.61 -14.48 -59.04
C ALA A 1213 29.01 -13.22 -59.72
N MET A 1214 29.45 -11.98 -59.50
CA MET A 1214 30.80 -11.39 -59.60
C MET A 1214 31.47 -11.59 -60.96
N ILE A 1215 32.03 -10.49 -61.49
CA ILE A 1215 32.90 -10.42 -62.68
C ILE A 1215 32.20 -10.82 -63.99
N ALA A 1216 32.08 -9.98 -65.00
CA ALA A 1216 32.29 -8.54 -65.19
C ALA A 1216 31.76 -8.24 -66.60
N LEU A 1217 32.01 -7.02 -67.12
CA LEU A 1217 31.88 -6.67 -68.54
C LEU A 1217 30.40 -6.53 -69.01
N ARG A 1218 30.04 -5.59 -69.89
CA ARG A 1218 30.85 -4.52 -70.49
C ARG A 1218 29.96 -3.37 -70.98
N PHE A 1219 30.56 -2.19 -71.01
CA PHE A 1219 30.30 -1.09 -71.93
C PHE A 1219 28.95 -0.35 -71.96
N ARG A 1220 29.10 0.97 -71.71
CA ARG A 1220 28.68 2.10 -72.58
C ARG A 1220 27.22 2.62 -72.47
N SER A 1221 27.20 3.92 -72.15
CA SER A 1221 26.61 5.00 -72.98
C SER A 1221 25.10 5.24 -72.85
N LYS A 1222 24.60 6.48 -72.78
CA LYS A 1222 25.19 7.84 -72.58
C LYS A 1222 24.03 8.80 -72.24
N ARG A 1223 24.33 9.90 -71.54
CA ARG A 1223 23.73 11.28 -71.66
C ARG A 1223 22.21 11.36 -71.94
N ARG A 1224 21.43 12.11 -71.14
CA ARG A 1224 21.33 13.60 -71.11
C ARG A 1224 20.42 13.95 -69.91
N LYS A 1225 20.45 15.13 -69.26
CA LYS A 1225 21.30 16.34 -69.34
C LYS A 1225 21.18 17.12 -68.00
N HIS A 1226 22.31 17.57 -67.45
CA HIS A 1226 22.63 18.97 -67.07
C HIS A 1226 21.54 19.87 -66.44
N LEU A 1227 21.73 20.36 -65.19
CA LEU A 1227 22.47 21.59 -64.76
C LEU A 1227 21.65 22.89 -64.98
N LYS A 1228 21.62 23.92 -64.10
CA LYS A 1228 22.62 24.52 -63.17
C LYS A 1228 21.88 25.18 -61.95
N VAL A 1229 22.34 25.07 -60.70
CA VAL A 1229 23.32 25.90 -59.92
C VAL A 1229 22.77 27.21 -59.29
N PHE A 1230 22.95 27.29 -57.96
CA PHE A 1230 23.14 28.42 -56.99
C PHE A 1230 23.47 29.85 -57.50
N PRO A 1231 23.41 30.95 -56.67
CA PRO A 1231 23.38 31.00 -55.18
C PRO A 1231 22.40 32.04 -54.53
N ARG A 1232 22.48 32.19 -53.18
CA ARG A 1232 22.43 33.42 -52.30
C ARG A 1232 21.54 34.65 -52.70
N THR A 1233 20.93 35.46 -51.83
CA THR A 1233 21.29 35.91 -50.45
C THR A 1233 20.14 36.70 -49.75
N ILE A 1234 20.04 36.63 -48.40
CA ILE A 1234 19.80 37.72 -47.41
C ILE A 1234 18.56 38.68 -47.46
N TYR A 1235 18.03 38.94 -46.25
CA TYR A 1235 17.26 40.09 -45.68
C TYR A 1235 15.72 40.31 -45.90
N SER A 1236 15.06 40.40 -44.73
CA SER A 1236 14.24 41.52 -44.18
C SER A 1236 12.75 41.76 -44.53
N GLN A 1237 11.96 41.72 -43.44
CA GLN A 1237 11.02 42.76 -42.96
C GLN A 1237 9.59 42.95 -43.55
N LEU A 1238 8.64 42.74 -42.62
CA LEU A 1238 7.56 43.67 -42.17
C LEU A 1238 6.27 43.85 -42.99
N THR A 1239 5.30 44.43 -42.25
CA THR A 1239 3.92 44.83 -42.56
C THR A 1239 2.93 43.70 -42.88
N SER A 1240 1.80 43.45 -42.19
CA SER A 1240 0.89 44.18 -41.24
C SER A 1240 -0.40 44.70 -41.89
N VAL A 1241 -1.43 44.91 -41.04
CA VAL A 1241 -2.74 45.55 -41.31
C VAL A 1241 -3.76 44.66 -42.07
N ASP A 1242 -5.06 44.62 -41.74
CA ASP A 1242 -5.77 44.68 -40.43
C ASP A 1242 -7.30 44.37 -40.65
N GLU A 1243 -8.13 44.59 -39.62
CA GLU A 1243 -9.55 45.02 -39.68
C GLU A 1243 -10.69 44.04 -40.10
N ASP A 1244 -11.40 43.55 -39.06
CA ASP A 1244 -12.75 43.99 -38.65
C ASP A 1244 -14.12 43.51 -39.26
N TYR A 1245 -14.94 42.98 -38.33
CA TYR A 1245 -16.37 43.26 -38.02
C TYR A 1245 -17.60 42.61 -38.74
N THR A 1246 -18.71 42.64 -37.97
CA THR A 1246 -20.16 42.54 -38.30
C THR A 1246 -20.86 41.20 -38.67
N SER A 1247 -21.18 40.41 -37.63
CA SER A 1247 -22.54 40.20 -37.04
C SER A 1247 -23.84 39.83 -37.84
N VAL A 1248 -24.79 39.25 -37.07
CA VAL A 1248 -26.28 39.13 -37.21
C VAL A 1248 -26.93 37.99 -38.04
N SER A 1249 -27.97 37.35 -37.45
CA SER A 1249 -29.29 37.00 -38.06
C SER A 1249 -29.75 35.52 -38.26
N LEU A 1250 -30.42 34.98 -37.23
CA LEU A 1250 -31.78 34.37 -37.23
C LEU A 1250 -32.20 33.12 -38.06
N ALA A 1251 -32.62 32.08 -37.31
CA ALA A 1251 -33.91 31.34 -37.34
C ALA A 1251 -34.37 30.46 -38.53
N HIS A 1252 -34.95 29.27 -38.22
CA HIS A 1252 -36.40 28.98 -38.45
C HIS A 1252 -36.94 27.58 -37.99
N THR A 1253 -37.95 27.56 -37.08
CA THR A 1253 -39.21 26.73 -37.03
C THR A 1253 -39.26 25.20 -37.31
N ALA A 1254 -40.25 24.38 -36.87
CA ALA A 1254 -41.32 24.45 -35.84
C ALA A 1254 -42.12 23.12 -35.77
N LEU A 1255 -42.93 22.88 -34.72
CA LEU A 1255 -44.28 22.23 -34.81
C LEU A 1255 -45.17 22.53 -33.57
N ARG A 1256 -46.40 21.96 -33.48
CA ARG A 1256 -47.55 22.65 -32.82
C ARG A 1256 -48.78 21.75 -32.48
N THR A 1257 -49.68 22.25 -31.61
CA THR A 1257 -51.13 21.87 -31.37
C THR A 1257 -51.45 20.66 -30.45
N LYS A 1258 -52.55 20.56 -29.67
CA LYS A 1258 -53.61 21.49 -29.13
C LYS A 1258 -54.38 20.81 -27.92
N PRO A 1259 -55.28 21.49 -27.17
CA PRO A 1259 -55.80 21.04 -25.83
C PRO A 1259 -57.34 20.89 -25.65
N SER A 1260 -57.79 20.49 -24.44
CA SER A 1260 -59.18 20.57 -23.94
C SER A 1260 -59.33 20.55 -22.38
N GLU A 1261 -60.05 21.54 -21.81
CA GLU A 1261 -61.21 21.45 -20.85
C GLU A 1261 -61.10 20.77 -19.45
N ASN A 1262 -61.83 21.15 -18.37
CA ASN A 1262 -62.60 22.37 -17.98
C ASN A 1262 -62.93 22.45 -16.45
N HIS A 1263 -63.57 23.56 -15.99
CA HIS A 1263 -64.14 23.90 -14.65
C HIS A 1263 -63.26 24.71 -13.64
N VAL A 1264 -63.63 25.83 -12.96
CA VAL A 1264 -64.89 26.45 -12.37
C VAL A 1264 -64.96 26.23 -10.83
N ARG A 1265 -65.13 27.21 -9.90
CA ARG A 1265 -65.65 28.62 -9.92
C ARG A 1265 -65.29 29.44 -8.63
N GLU A 1266 -65.46 30.79 -8.69
CA GLU A 1266 -65.84 31.82 -7.65
C GLU A 1266 -65.17 31.83 -6.23
N GLU A 1267 -64.60 32.92 -5.65
CA GLU A 1267 -65.01 34.35 -5.39
C GLU A 1267 -65.64 34.60 -3.99
N PRO A 1268 -65.72 35.85 -3.44
CA PRO A 1268 -64.83 37.03 -3.56
C PRO A 1268 -64.57 37.80 -2.23
N THR A 1269 -63.54 38.66 -2.19
CA THR A 1269 -63.55 40.12 -1.81
C THR A 1269 -62.12 40.63 -1.70
#